data_AF-A0AAN5C567-F1
#
_entry.id   AF-A0AAN5C567-F1
#
_cell.length_a   1.000
_cell.length_b   1.000
_cell.length_c   1.000
_cell.angle_alpha   90.00
_cell.angle_beta   90.00
_cell.angle_gamma   90.00
#
_symmetry.space_group_name_H-M   'P 1'
#
loop_
_entity.id
_entity.type
_entity.pdbx_description
1 polymer ?
#
loop_
_entity_poly.entity_id
_entity_poly.type
_entity_poly.pdbx_seq_one_letter_code
_entity_poly.pdbx_strand_id
1 'polypeptide(L)'
;MESSKTTADIAIVGAGIVGSALAYFLSQTDKKVVLIDRSFSELKGSTGHAPGFVGQFNESEVLTRLAIETVGEYTKVPGGFDVVGGLEIATSCEGVARLRSRCEMAKRAGLSAELISSGQATSLAPELVNDDNQIALYFPGDGAANAIRITTFYHENARARGVELIEAEVTEVQQANGCVNGVMTTSGLIPAKKVIIATGIWATNLCKFDIPIPIVPVAHPYMYGEHHAPKLRKAPWVRWPQHHVYARDHGTFFGLGSYDHAPVFNEPRDTAIGDWIGQFDETLSQAMRFIPEETQLVPRERFNGIFSMTPDNMPLVGSIPSIEGLYMAAAVWVTHAAGAAKFLAQILEDQPVDDGIRRALDPSRFQGRDMATLTRESLNGYNNIYKTEESRAQSIIGLLRRFYDLSVMPEAVATPQKRVLGDASNNPRGILKSPDASKKRKIDNRLSARVNPPSQNGQRKVPGSSQLQKSQFEEEVLEKLTQDINDLKDSNAEKDQQWERPPLGEFDPTKENVCFQQIDAEEGTLLGGKPAVRLFGAGQSVLLHVTGFQHYLYIAAPVNFTKEDCDPYRAFLESRIGNFQTMIQSVQVTLRENIYGYQGNQKSWYLKITVTEPKFISKLRGALENGGQSMNYKGLWTGIEKIATFDNIQYLLRFMIDTNISGMSWVEAKAGKYRLIHEKEKHSNCQIEAVVDYHDLIAHPPNGEWAKMAPLRILSFDIECAGRKGIFPEPNQDPVIQIANVVTRYGESKPFIRNVFVLDTCSLIVNTQILEFEKEEKMLMAWRDFVQKVDPDVIIGYNIANFDFPYLLDRAKHLKCTGFPYWTRLNGVMSQAKETNFSSKQMGNRDTKATNTNGRIQLDLLQLVQRDYHLRSYTLNSVSYEFLGEQKEDVHHTMITELHNGTPDSRRRLAVYCLKDAYLPQRLMDKLMCLINYTEMARVTGVPFNFLLSRGQQVKFMSQLFRKALEQQLVIPNNTPESEQEYEGATVIEPVRGYYNVPIATLDFASLYPSIIQAHNLCYTTLLNKKAVERYNLKKDEDYIVTPNGDLFCTTKVRKGLLSQILEELLAARKRAKKELAVETDPFKKAVLNGRQLALKISANSVYGLTGATVGKLPCLPIASSTTSYGRQMIEKTKQEVEARYTIANGYSHDAKVIYGDTDSVMVKFGVTELADAMKLGQEASEYVSSKFLKPIKLEFEKVYFPYLLINKKRYAGLYWTKTEKYDKMDTKGIETVRRDNCLLVQNVIETVLHKILIDRDVDSAQESVSSHSAL
;
A
#
# COMPACT_ATOMS: atom_id res chain seq x y z
N MET A 1 22.65 -50.90 10.92
CA MET A 1 24.11 -50.72 10.88
C MET A 1 24.39 -49.29 11.33
N GLU A 2 25.03 -49.12 12.47
CA GLU A 2 25.49 -47.80 12.92
C GLU A 2 26.74 -47.43 12.14
N SER A 3 26.57 -46.63 11.08
CA SER A 3 27.67 -45.84 10.55
C SER A 3 27.89 -44.66 11.52
N SER A 4 29.10 -44.51 12.05
CA SER A 4 29.43 -43.37 12.91
C SER A 4 29.25 -42.08 12.09
N LYS A 5 28.23 -41.28 12.41
CA LYS A 5 27.94 -39.99 11.75
C LYS A 5 29.06 -38.97 12.03
N THR A 6 30.15 -39.08 11.29
CA THR A 6 31.25 -38.11 11.29
C THR A 6 30.75 -36.79 10.73
N THR A 7 30.79 -35.75 11.57
CA THR A 7 30.41 -34.37 11.22
C THR A 7 31.08 -33.92 9.92
N ALA A 8 30.28 -33.38 8.99
CA ALA A 8 30.80 -32.77 7.78
C ALA A 8 31.50 -31.44 8.09
N ASP A 9 32.55 -31.11 7.35
CA ASP A 9 33.10 -29.76 7.40
C ASP A 9 32.17 -28.79 6.68
N ILE A 10 31.57 -29.24 5.57
CA ILE A 10 30.69 -28.44 4.72
C ILE A 10 29.48 -29.29 4.27
N ALA A 11 28.27 -28.79 4.49
CA ALA A 11 27.05 -29.34 3.89
C ALA A 11 26.42 -28.32 2.92
N ILE A 12 26.22 -28.73 1.67
CA ILE A 12 25.59 -27.92 0.62
C ILE A 12 24.16 -28.44 0.43
N VAL A 13 23.16 -27.56 0.56
CA VAL A 13 21.75 -27.90 0.35
C VAL A 13 21.29 -27.34 -0.99
N GLY A 14 20.89 -28.24 -1.90
CA GLY A 14 20.51 -27.94 -3.28
C GLY A 14 21.58 -28.39 -4.28
N ALA A 15 21.28 -29.43 -5.06
CA ALA A 15 22.12 -30.00 -6.12
C ALA A 15 21.72 -29.51 -7.53
N GLY A 16 21.14 -28.31 -7.62
CA GLY A 16 21.11 -27.54 -8.87
C GLY A 16 22.53 -27.18 -9.34
N ILE A 17 22.64 -26.51 -10.49
CA ILE A 17 23.94 -26.29 -11.16
C ILE A 17 24.97 -25.53 -10.30
N VAL A 18 24.51 -24.63 -9.43
CA VAL A 18 25.35 -23.86 -8.50
C VAL A 18 25.94 -24.75 -7.39
N GLY A 19 25.09 -25.44 -6.62
CA GLY A 19 25.54 -26.29 -5.52
C GLY A 19 26.37 -27.49 -6.00
N SER A 20 26.10 -27.98 -7.20
CA SER A 20 26.87 -29.02 -7.87
C SER A 20 28.26 -28.54 -8.28
N ALA A 21 28.35 -27.36 -8.92
CA ALA A 21 29.64 -26.74 -9.24
C ALA A 21 30.44 -26.44 -7.96
N LEU A 22 29.78 -25.95 -6.89
CA LEU A 22 30.40 -25.69 -5.60
C LEU A 22 30.98 -26.96 -4.97
N ALA A 23 30.21 -28.06 -4.97
CA ALA A 23 30.68 -29.37 -4.53
C ALA A 23 31.88 -29.86 -5.37
N TYR A 24 31.86 -29.63 -6.69
CA TYR A 24 32.98 -29.98 -7.57
C TYR A 24 34.25 -29.15 -7.29
N PHE A 25 34.13 -27.86 -6.97
CA PHE A 25 35.30 -27.04 -6.61
C PHE A 25 35.83 -27.42 -5.22
N LEU A 26 34.96 -27.57 -4.22
CA LEU A 26 35.36 -27.96 -2.87
C LEU A 26 35.88 -29.41 -2.78
N SER A 27 35.52 -30.30 -3.72
CA SER A 27 36.10 -31.66 -3.83
C SER A 27 37.60 -31.70 -4.19
N GLN A 28 38.23 -30.55 -4.37
CA GLN A 28 39.67 -30.39 -4.62
C GLN A 28 40.43 -30.02 -3.32
N THR A 29 39.72 -29.97 -2.19
CA THR A 29 40.23 -29.66 -0.85
C THR A 29 40.27 -30.92 0.02
N ASP A 30 40.85 -30.83 1.21
CA ASP A 30 40.88 -31.91 2.21
C ASP A 30 39.61 -31.98 3.10
N LYS A 31 38.64 -31.09 2.87
CA LYS A 31 37.42 -30.96 3.69
C LYS A 31 36.39 -32.05 3.38
N LYS A 32 35.72 -32.57 4.42
CA LYS A 32 34.58 -33.47 4.25
C LYS A 32 33.34 -32.69 3.77
N VAL A 33 33.06 -32.75 2.47
CA VAL A 33 31.89 -32.12 1.84
C VAL A 33 30.74 -33.11 1.66
N VAL A 34 29.53 -32.68 1.97
CA VAL A 34 28.28 -33.39 1.71
C VAL A 34 27.38 -32.51 0.82
N LEU A 35 26.83 -33.07 -0.26
CA LEU A 35 25.84 -32.43 -1.13
C LEU A 35 24.48 -33.12 -0.94
N ILE A 36 23.44 -32.34 -0.66
CA ILE A 36 22.11 -32.85 -0.27
C ILE A 36 21.04 -32.26 -1.19
N ASP A 37 20.18 -33.10 -1.77
CA ASP A 37 19.02 -32.68 -2.54
C ASP A 37 17.88 -33.71 -2.44
N ARG A 38 16.66 -33.30 -2.79
CA ARG A 38 15.48 -34.17 -2.94
C ARG A 38 15.65 -35.18 -4.08
N SER A 39 16.43 -34.87 -5.12
CA SER A 39 16.76 -35.83 -6.19
C SER A 39 18.05 -35.48 -6.93
N PHE A 40 18.87 -36.48 -7.24
CA PHE A 40 20.00 -36.36 -8.17
C PHE A 40 19.67 -36.84 -9.60
N SER A 41 18.55 -37.54 -9.79
CA SER A 41 18.08 -38.02 -11.10
C SER A 41 17.11 -37.05 -11.78
N GLU A 42 16.37 -36.25 -11.02
CA GLU A 42 15.39 -35.28 -11.52
C GLU A 42 15.69 -33.86 -11.00
N LEU A 43 16.12 -32.96 -11.88
CA LEU A 43 16.45 -31.57 -11.52
C LEU A 43 15.19 -30.71 -11.41
N LYS A 44 14.47 -30.82 -10.29
CA LYS A 44 13.20 -30.12 -10.02
C LYS A 44 13.31 -28.59 -9.97
N GLY A 45 14.49 -28.04 -9.67
CA GLY A 45 14.73 -26.59 -9.63
C GLY A 45 14.89 -25.96 -11.01
N SER A 46 14.97 -24.62 -11.06
CA SER A 46 15.06 -23.84 -12.32
C SER A 46 16.20 -24.25 -13.26
N THR A 47 17.21 -24.98 -12.75
CA THR A 47 18.27 -25.60 -13.56
C THR A 47 17.73 -26.58 -14.61
N GLY A 48 16.76 -27.43 -14.26
CA GLY A 48 16.23 -28.45 -15.17
C GLY A 48 15.41 -27.87 -16.33
N HIS A 49 14.87 -26.67 -16.14
CA HIS A 49 14.00 -25.97 -17.10
C HIS A 49 14.66 -24.72 -17.70
N ALA A 50 15.93 -24.47 -17.39
CA ALA A 50 16.65 -23.30 -17.89
C ALA A 50 16.85 -23.40 -19.40
N PRO A 51 16.46 -22.38 -20.20
CA PRO A 51 16.73 -22.33 -21.63
C PRO A 51 18.23 -22.32 -22.01
N GLY A 52 19.16 -22.35 -21.06
CA GLY A 52 20.59 -22.50 -21.31
C GLY A 52 21.23 -21.37 -22.12
N PHE A 53 20.61 -20.19 -22.14
CA PHE A 53 21.13 -18.99 -22.79
C PHE A 53 22.29 -18.41 -21.97
N VAL A 54 23.48 -18.29 -22.56
CA VAL A 54 24.67 -17.78 -21.86
C VAL A 54 25.37 -16.74 -22.74
N GLY A 55 25.34 -15.49 -22.27
CA GLY A 55 26.14 -14.40 -22.82
C GLY A 55 27.08 -13.81 -21.78
N GLN A 56 28.33 -13.55 -22.17
CA GLN A 56 29.36 -13.10 -21.23
C GLN A 56 29.20 -11.63 -20.86
N PHE A 57 28.83 -10.77 -21.81
CA PHE A 57 28.76 -9.34 -21.56
C PHE A 57 27.47 -8.92 -20.83
N ASN A 58 27.63 -8.37 -19.63
CA ASN A 58 26.58 -7.77 -18.81
C ASN A 58 26.94 -6.29 -18.54
N GLU A 59 25.97 -5.44 -18.22
CA GLU A 59 26.28 -4.04 -17.89
C GLU A 59 26.97 -3.90 -16.53
N SER A 60 26.63 -4.77 -15.59
CA SER A 60 27.40 -4.95 -14.36
C SER A 60 28.73 -5.62 -14.68
N GLU A 61 29.84 -4.96 -14.31
CA GLU A 61 31.19 -5.54 -14.39
C GLU A 61 31.28 -6.85 -13.60
N VAL A 62 30.63 -6.90 -12.43
CA VAL A 62 30.60 -8.09 -11.57
C VAL A 62 29.93 -9.27 -12.28
N LEU A 63 28.76 -9.05 -12.90
CA LEU A 63 28.09 -10.11 -13.69
C LEU A 63 28.91 -10.53 -14.91
N THR A 64 29.60 -9.59 -15.57
CA THR A 64 30.49 -9.90 -16.69
C THR A 64 31.65 -10.80 -16.25
N ARG A 65 32.33 -10.47 -15.15
CA ARG A 65 33.41 -11.31 -14.60
C ARG A 65 32.90 -12.72 -14.22
N LEU A 66 31.74 -12.82 -13.56
CA LEU A 66 31.13 -14.11 -13.21
C LEU A 66 30.72 -14.93 -14.45
N ALA A 67 30.26 -14.28 -15.52
CA ALA A 67 29.88 -14.96 -16.75
C ALA A 67 31.09 -15.47 -17.55
N ILE A 68 32.17 -14.70 -17.62
CA ILE A 68 33.45 -15.11 -18.22
C ILE A 68 34.01 -16.35 -17.50
N GLU A 69 34.08 -16.31 -16.16
CA GLU A 69 34.46 -17.48 -15.35
C GLU A 69 33.52 -18.68 -15.58
N THR A 70 32.21 -18.43 -15.69
CA THR A 70 31.23 -19.50 -15.94
C THR A 70 31.45 -20.17 -17.29
N VAL A 71 31.66 -19.42 -18.37
CA VAL A 71 31.99 -19.98 -19.70
C VAL A 71 33.34 -20.70 -19.69
N GLY A 72 34.34 -20.15 -18.98
CA GLY A 72 35.64 -20.78 -18.81
C GLY A 72 35.59 -22.14 -18.11
N GLU A 73 34.64 -22.35 -17.18
CA GLU A 73 34.42 -23.66 -16.55
C GLU A 73 33.49 -24.57 -17.36
N TYR A 74 32.45 -24.01 -18.00
CA TYR A 74 31.48 -24.76 -18.81
C TYR A 74 32.09 -25.38 -20.07
N THR A 75 33.03 -24.70 -20.72
CA THR A 75 33.78 -25.21 -21.89
C THR A 75 34.64 -26.43 -21.57
N LYS A 76 34.96 -26.69 -20.30
CA LYS A 76 35.68 -27.90 -19.85
C LYS A 76 34.76 -29.13 -19.74
N VAL A 77 33.44 -28.97 -19.85
CA VAL A 77 32.46 -30.05 -19.68
C VAL A 77 32.11 -30.69 -21.03
N PRO A 78 32.43 -31.99 -21.27
CA PRO A 78 32.12 -32.65 -22.53
C PRO A 78 30.61 -32.73 -22.80
N GLY A 79 30.17 -32.12 -23.89
CA GLY A 79 28.76 -31.99 -24.27
C GLY A 79 27.94 -31.05 -23.36
N GLY A 80 28.60 -30.26 -22.51
CA GLY A 80 27.95 -29.33 -21.59
C GLY A 80 27.69 -27.94 -22.19
N PHE A 81 28.58 -27.45 -23.06
CA PHE A 81 28.51 -26.08 -23.58
C PHE A 81 28.95 -25.99 -25.04
N ASP A 82 28.07 -25.45 -25.89
CA ASP A 82 28.36 -25.18 -27.29
C ASP A 82 28.63 -23.68 -27.49
N VAL A 83 29.83 -23.33 -27.96
CA VAL A 83 30.18 -21.95 -28.35
C VAL A 83 29.57 -21.66 -29.73
N VAL A 84 28.29 -21.32 -29.74
CA VAL A 84 27.50 -21.01 -30.95
C VAL A 84 27.49 -19.52 -31.29
N GLY A 85 27.96 -18.68 -30.37
CA GLY A 85 27.84 -17.23 -30.43
C GLY A 85 26.45 -16.71 -30.04
N GLY A 86 26.35 -15.39 -29.87
CA GLY A 86 25.12 -14.69 -29.52
C GLY A 86 24.86 -13.49 -30.42
N LEU A 87 23.61 -13.31 -30.85
CA LEU A 87 23.17 -12.19 -31.68
C LEU A 87 22.17 -11.31 -30.91
N GLU A 88 22.46 -10.01 -30.84
CA GLU A 88 21.51 -8.99 -30.39
C GLU A 88 21.06 -8.16 -31.58
N ILE A 89 19.75 -8.11 -31.82
CA ILE A 89 19.16 -7.49 -33.01
C ILE A 89 18.56 -6.11 -32.66
N ALA A 90 18.85 -5.09 -33.47
CA ALA A 90 18.22 -3.77 -33.39
C ALA A 90 17.17 -3.57 -34.48
N THR A 91 15.96 -3.18 -34.05
CA THR A 91 14.79 -2.95 -34.91
C THR A 91 14.47 -1.46 -35.11
N SER A 92 15.33 -0.57 -34.61
CA SER A 92 15.17 0.90 -34.72
C SER A 92 16.51 1.61 -34.56
N CYS A 93 16.58 2.88 -34.98
CA CYS A 93 17.80 3.70 -34.88
C CYS A 93 18.35 3.85 -33.46
N GLU A 94 17.48 4.00 -32.44
CA GLU A 94 17.90 3.99 -31.02
C GLU A 94 18.49 2.64 -30.62
N GLY A 95 17.91 1.53 -31.10
CA GLY A 95 18.46 0.19 -30.92
C GLY A 95 19.87 0.05 -31.49
N VAL A 96 20.12 0.59 -32.70
CA VAL A 96 21.44 0.60 -33.33
C VAL A 96 22.45 1.40 -32.51
N ALA A 97 22.07 2.57 -32.01
CA ALA A 97 22.92 3.39 -31.14
C ALA A 97 23.27 2.65 -29.84
N ARG A 98 22.30 1.97 -29.21
CA ARG A 98 22.52 1.12 -28.04
C ARG A 98 23.49 -0.02 -28.34
N LEU A 99 23.33 -0.74 -29.46
CA LEU A 99 24.24 -1.82 -29.86
C LEU A 99 25.67 -1.31 -30.15
N ARG A 100 25.83 -0.09 -30.69
CA ARG A 100 27.14 0.56 -30.84
C ARG A 100 27.82 0.80 -29.50
N SER A 101 27.14 1.45 -28.55
CA SER A 101 27.65 1.66 -27.19
C SER A 101 28.01 0.34 -26.51
N ARG A 102 27.11 -0.65 -26.60
CA ARG A 102 27.30 -1.99 -26.03
C ARG A 102 28.49 -2.75 -26.63
N CYS A 103 28.75 -2.60 -27.93
CA CYS A 103 29.93 -3.13 -28.62
C CYS A 103 31.24 -2.52 -28.07
N GLU A 104 31.27 -1.20 -27.84
CA GLU A 104 32.42 -0.54 -27.24
C GLU A 104 32.66 -0.96 -25.79
N MET A 105 31.60 -1.03 -24.97
CA MET A 105 31.70 -1.45 -23.57
C MET A 105 32.22 -2.90 -23.46
N ALA A 106 31.71 -3.81 -24.30
CA ALA A 106 32.21 -5.19 -24.36
C ALA A 106 33.70 -5.26 -24.70
N LYS A 107 34.16 -4.47 -25.68
CA LYS A 107 35.58 -4.38 -26.05
C LYS A 107 36.45 -3.82 -24.93
N ARG A 108 35.95 -2.81 -24.19
CA ARG A 108 36.64 -2.28 -23.00
C ARG A 108 36.71 -3.31 -21.87
N ALA A 109 35.72 -4.19 -21.74
CA ALA A 109 35.71 -5.34 -20.84
C ALA A 109 36.54 -6.54 -21.34
N GLY A 110 37.27 -6.41 -22.47
CA GLY A 110 38.13 -7.46 -23.02
C GLY A 110 37.41 -8.55 -23.82
N LEU A 111 36.12 -8.38 -24.11
CA LEU A 111 35.32 -9.34 -24.88
C LEU A 111 35.32 -9.03 -26.38
N SER A 112 35.30 -10.08 -27.20
CA SER A 112 35.08 -9.96 -28.64
C SER A 112 33.61 -9.65 -28.93
N ALA A 113 33.37 -8.59 -29.70
CA ALA A 113 32.04 -8.15 -30.11
C ALA A 113 32.12 -7.43 -31.47
N GLU A 114 31.23 -7.75 -32.40
CA GLU A 114 31.25 -7.19 -33.76
C GLU A 114 29.87 -6.70 -34.19
N LEU A 115 29.81 -5.50 -34.75
CA LEU A 115 28.59 -5.02 -35.41
C LEU A 115 28.57 -5.56 -36.83
N ILE A 116 27.50 -6.28 -37.18
CA ILE A 116 27.33 -6.93 -38.47
C ILE A 116 26.05 -6.45 -39.16
N SER A 117 26.01 -6.58 -40.48
CA SER A 117 24.86 -6.23 -41.31
C SER A 117 23.73 -7.27 -41.21
N SER A 118 22.52 -6.87 -41.58
CA SER A 118 21.31 -7.71 -41.70
C SER A 118 21.62 -9.05 -42.40
N GLY A 119 22.12 -9.00 -43.63
CA GLY A 119 22.47 -10.21 -44.40
C GLY A 119 23.57 -11.07 -43.76
N GLN A 120 24.49 -10.51 -42.96
CA GLN A 120 25.45 -11.31 -42.19
C GLN A 120 24.79 -11.99 -40.98
N ALA A 121 23.87 -11.31 -40.29
CA ALA A 121 23.11 -11.90 -39.18
C ALA A 121 22.18 -13.03 -39.68
N THR A 122 21.47 -12.80 -40.79
CA THR A 122 20.68 -13.82 -41.49
C THR A 122 21.56 -14.96 -42.01
N SER A 123 22.80 -14.71 -42.47
CA SER A 123 23.73 -15.79 -42.85
C SER A 123 24.21 -16.64 -41.67
N LEU A 124 24.23 -16.09 -40.45
CA LEU A 124 24.64 -16.79 -39.22
C LEU A 124 23.49 -17.56 -38.56
N ALA A 125 22.27 -17.03 -38.62
CA ALA A 125 21.07 -17.62 -38.01
C ALA A 125 19.83 -17.50 -38.94
N PRO A 126 19.84 -18.11 -40.14
CA PRO A 126 18.81 -17.88 -41.17
C PRO A 126 17.41 -18.31 -40.75
N GLU A 127 17.29 -19.20 -39.78
CA GLU A 127 16.00 -19.68 -39.25
C GLU A 127 15.52 -18.89 -38.02
N LEU A 128 16.30 -17.93 -37.52
CA LEU A 128 15.94 -17.10 -36.37
C LEU A 128 15.98 -15.59 -36.67
N VAL A 129 16.44 -15.15 -37.86
CA VAL A 129 16.63 -13.73 -38.20
C VAL A 129 16.09 -13.41 -39.60
N ASN A 130 15.20 -12.43 -39.69
CA ASN A 130 14.66 -11.88 -40.95
C ASN A 130 15.57 -10.80 -41.54
N ASP A 131 15.61 -10.68 -42.88
CA ASP A 131 16.42 -9.66 -43.57
C ASP A 131 15.68 -8.31 -43.75
N ASP A 132 15.34 -7.69 -42.62
CA ASP A 132 14.53 -6.46 -42.54
C ASP A 132 15.38 -5.16 -42.48
N ASN A 133 16.56 -5.12 -43.12
CA ASN A 133 17.55 -4.02 -43.04
C ASN A 133 18.05 -3.70 -41.61
N GLN A 134 18.17 -4.70 -40.75
CA GLN A 134 18.54 -4.53 -39.34
C GLN A 134 20.07 -4.55 -39.12
N ILE A 135 20.54 -3.99 -38.00
CA ILE A 135 21.94 -4.11 -37.57
C ILE A 135 21.98 -5.01 -36.34
N ALA A 136 22.90 -5.97 -36.34
CA ALA A 136 23.10 -6.90 -35.23
C ALA A 136 24.45 -6.67 -34.53
N LEU A 137 24.50 -7.00 -33.25
CA LEU A 137 25.73 -7.13 -32.47
C LEU A 137 25.98 -8.62 -32.21
N TYR A 138 27.12 -9.11 -32.68
CA TYR A 138 27.52 -10.51 -32.57
C TYR A 138 28.62 -10.68 -31.52
N PHE A 139 28.43 -11.66 -30.63
CA PHE A 139 29.38 -12.08 -29.61
C PHE A 139 29.86 -13.51 -29.93
N PRO A 140 31.02 -13.71 -30.57
CA PRO A 140 31.46 -15.05 -31.00
C PRO A 140 31.85 -15.99 -29.84
N GLY A 141 32.13 -15.46 -28.65
CA GLY A 141 32.47 -16.27 -27.47
C GLY A 141 31.27 -16.74 -26.64
N ASP A 142 30.06 -16.26 -26.96
CA ASP A 142 28.85 -16.61 -26.24
C ASP A 142 28.31 -17.99 -26.69
N GLY A 143 27.36 -18.57 -25.96
CA GLY A 143 26.98 -19.95 -26.24
C GLY A 143 25.72 -20.49 -25.57
N ALA A 144 25.51 -21.78 -25.80
CA ALA A 144 24.36 -22.55 -25.36
C ALA A 144 24.79 -23.60 -24.34
N ALA A 145 24.33 -23.46 -23.11
CA ALA A 145 24.53 -24.45 -22.04
C ALA A 145 23.48 -25.57 -22.13
N ASN A 146 23.93 -26.80 -21.88
CA ASN A 146 23.12 -27.94 -21.48
C ASN A 146 23.20 -28.07 -19.95
N ALA A 147 22.30 -27.37 -19.25
CA ALA A 147 22.32 -27.25 -17.79
C ALA A 147 22.23 -28.62 -17.08
N ILE A 148 21.48 -29.57 -17.65
CA ILE A 148 21.37 -30.94 -17.14
C ILE A 148 22.74 -31.64 -17.23
N ARG A 149 23.34 -31.70 -18.43
CA ARG A 149 24.64 -32.37 -18.62
C ARG A 149 25.75 -31.76 -17.76
N ILE A 150 25.79 -30.44 -17.62
CA ILE A 150 26.76 -29.76 -16.76
C ILE A 150 26.56 -30.17 -15.29
N THR A 151 25.32 -30.17 -14.81
CA THR A 151 25.00 -30.52 -13.42
C THR A 151 25.38 -31.97 -13.13
N THR A 152 24.99 -32.92 -14.00
CA THR A 152 25.36 -34.33 -13.89
C THR A 152 26.89 -34.53 -13.92
N PHE A 153 27.61 -33.84 -14.80
CA PHE A 153 29.07 -33.92 -14.84
C PHE A 153 29.72 -33.47 -13.52
N TYR A 154 29.21 -32.40 -12.90
CA TYR A 154 29.70 -31.96 -11.59
C TYR A 154 29.35 -32.97 -10.48
N HIS A 155 28.15 -33.59 -10.49
CA HIS A 155 27.81 -34.69 -9.56
C HIS A 155 28.78 -35.88 -9.70
N GLU A 156 28.99 -36.35 -10.93
CA GLU A 156 29.87 -37.47 -11.27
C GLU A 156 31.30 -37.23 -10.74
N ASN A 157 31.85 -36.05 -11.03
CA ASN A 157 33.23 -35.72 -10.66
C ASN A 157 33.39 -35.39 -9.16
N ALA A 158 32.41 -34.74 -8.52
CA ALA A 158 32.43 -34.49 -7.08
C ALA A 158 32.37 -35.82 -6.30
N ARG A 159 31.47 -36.73 -6.68
CA ARG A 159 31.36 -38.07 -6.09
C ARG A 159 32.64 -38.89 -6.30
N ALA A 160 33.22 -38.86 -7.49
CA ALA A 160 34.49 -39.54 -7.79
C ALA A 160 35.68 -39.02 -6.96
N ARG A 161 35.57 -37.81 -6.41
CA ARG A 161 36.56 -37.17 -5.52
C ARG A 161 36.18 -37.23 -4.03
N GLY A 162 35.21 -38.05 -3.67
CA GLY A 162 34.86 -38.34 -2.27
C GLY A 162 33.80 -37.44 -1.64
N VAL A 163 33.12 -36.57 -2.40
CA VAL A 163 31.94 -35.86 -1.89
C VAL A 163 30.79 -36.84 -1.67
N GLU A 164 30.20 -36.80 -0.48
CA GLU A 164 29.04 -37.62 -0.13
C GLU A 164 27.76 -36.99 -0.71
N LEU A 165 27.07 -37.69 -1.61
CA LEU A 165 25.82 -37.23 -2.22
C LEU A 165 24.64 -37.93 -1.55
N ILE A 166 23.84 -37.18 -0.79
CA ILE A 166 22.74 -37.70 0.02
C ILE A 166 21.41 -37.25 -0.59
N GLU A 167 20.64 -38.20 -1.12
CA GLU A 167 19.27 -37.94 -1.59
C GLU A 167 18.32 -37.92 -0.38
N ALA A 168 17.94 -36.72 0.06
CA ALA A 168 17.08 -36.49 1.21
C ALA A 168 16.42 -35.10 1.14
N GLU A 169 15.19 -34.99 1.62
CA GLU A 169 14.55 -33.71 1.82
C GLU A 169 15.07 -33.03 3.09
N VAL A 170 15.69 -31.85 2.92
CA VAL A 170 16.06 -30.95 4.03
C VAL A 170 14.83 -30.14 4.43
N THR A 171 14.52 -30.16 5.72
CA THR A 171 13.35 -29.47 6.30
C THR A 171 13.73 -28.14 6.95
N GLU A 172 14.92 -28.05 7.54
CA GLU A 172 15.43 -26.85 8.22
C GLU A 172 16.97 -26.90 8.35
N VAL A 173 17.60 -25.72 8.41
CA VAL A 173 18.97 -25.55 8.89
C VAL A 173 18.96 -25.52 10.42
N GLN A 174 19.81 -26.32 11.05
CA GLN A 174 19.87 -26.45 12.50
C GLN A 174 21.00 -25.56 13.08
N GLN A 175 20.63 -24.80 14.12
CA GLN A 175 21.47 -23.77 14.72
C GLN A 175 21.40 -23.82 16.26
N ALA A 176 22.50 -23.51 16.92
CA ALA A 176 22.60 -23.36 18.37
C ALA A 176 23.49 -22.16 18.71
N ASN A 177 23.03 -21.30 19.62
CA ASN A 177 23.77 -20.11 20.09
C ASN A 177 24.26 -19.15 18.98
N GLY A 178 23.54 -19.09 17.85
CA GLY A 178 23.93 -18.26 16.69
C GLY A 178 24.92 -18.92 15.74
N CYS A 179 25.33 -20.17 15.98
CA CYS A 179 26.19 -20.94 15.09
C CYS A 179 25.41 -22.11 14.45
N VAL A 180 25.70 -22.43 13.19
CA VAL A 180 25.20 -23.65 12.53
C VAL A 180 25.80 -24.90 13.17
N ASN A 181 25.00 -25.96 13.32
CA ASN A 181 25.48 -27.29 13.75
C ASN A 181 25.08 -28.43 12.81
N GLY A 182 24.25 -28.18 11.79
CA GLY A 182 23.89 -29.17 10.78
C GLY A 182 22.63 -28.80 9.99
N VAL A 183 22.06 -29.79 9.31
CA VAL A 183 20.76 -29.69 8.62
C VAL A 183 19.86 -30.86 9.00
N MET A 184 18.58 -30.58 9.26
CA MET A 184 17.59 -31.62 9.54
C MET A 184 17.01 -32.14 8.23
N THR A 185 17.00 -33.46 8.08
CA THR A 185 16.32 -34.13 6.96
C THR A 185 15.16 -34.99 7.45
N THR A 186 14.31 -35.43 6.52
CA THR A 186 13.29 -36.47 6.79
C THR A 186 13.88 -37.79 7.31
N SER A 187 15.18 -38.03 7.09
CA SER A 187 15.96 -39.17 7.61
C SER A 187 16.80 -38.81 8.86
N GLY A 188 16.53 -37.65 9.48
CA GLY A 188 17.19 -37.14 10.68
C GLY A 188 18.35 -36.16 10.42
N LEU A 189 19.03 -35.76 11.49
CA LEU A 189 20.09 -34.74 11.46
C LEU A 189 21.35 -35.21 10.70
N ILE A 190 21.87 -34.33 9.84
CA ILE A 190 23.21 -34.42 9.24
C ILE A 190 24.06 -33.30 9.89
N PRO A 191 24.98 -33.62 10.81
CA PRO A 191 25.78 -32.61 11.50
C PRO A 191 26.86 -32.02 10.58
N ALA A 192 27.02 -30.70 10.59
CA ALA A 192 27.97 -29.97 9.74
C ALA A 192 28.49 -28.69 10.40
N LYS A 193 29.76 -28.33 10.16
CA LYS A 193 30.40 -27.10 10.68
C LYS A 193 30.01 -25.83 9.90
N LYS A 194 29.90 -25.94 8.56
CA LYS A 194 29.39 -24.89 7.67
C LYS A 194 28.22 -25.44 6.85
N VAL A 195 27.20 -24.62 6.61
CA VAL A 195 26.06 -24.94 5.72
C VAL A 195 25.93 -23.89 4.63
N ILE A 196 25.76 -24.33 3.37
CA ILE A 196 25.49 -23.45 2.23
C ILE A 196 24.06 -23.71 1.73
N ILE A 197 23.25 -22.66 1.68
CA ILE A 197 21.93 -22.68 1.04
C ILE A 197 22.10 -22.36 -0.45
N ALA A 198 21.91 -23.37 -1.31
CA ALA A 198 22.01 -23.30 -2.77
C ALA A 198 20.70 -23.72 -3.48
N THR A 199 19.56 -23.71 -2.76
CA THR A 199 18.24 -24.15 -3.25
C THR A 199 17.50 -23.14 -4.15
N GLY A 200 18.18 -22.11 -4.65
CA GLY A 200 17.63 -21.17 -5.65
C GLY A 200 16.33 -20.50 -5.21
N ILE A 201 15.22 -20.81 -5.89
CA ILE A 201 13.88 -20.26 -5.62
C ILE A 201 13.29 -20.67 -4.25
N TRP A 202 13.85 -21.69 -3.59
CA TRP A 202 13.43 -22.13 -2.24
C TRP A 202 14.39 -21.70 -1.12
N ALA A 203 15.39 -20.84 -1.40
CA ALA A 203 16.42 -20.46 -0.43
C ALA A 203 15.88 -19.81 0.85
N THR A 204 14.73 -19.13 0.78
CA THR A 204 14.04 -18.51 1.92
C THR A 204 13.27 -19.48 2.81
N ASN A 205 13.11 -20.75 2.39
CA ASN A 205 12.20 -21.68 3.07
C ASN A 205 12.89 -22.53 4.14
N LEU A 206 14.22 -22.61 4.13
CA LEU A 206 15.01 -23.54 4.97
C LEU A 206 15.54 -22.91 6.27
N CYS A 207 15.49 -21.59 6.40
CA CYS A 207 15.98 -20.86 7.58
C CYS A 207 15.24 -19.53 7.71
N LYS A 208 15.08 -19.03 8.94
CA LYS A 208 14.66 -17.64 9.19
C LYS A 208 15.92 -16.77 9.28
N PHE A 209 15.97 -15.72 8.47
CA PHE A 209 17.10 -14.79 8.44
C PHE A 209 16.75 -13.51 9.22
N ASP A 210 17.66 -13.05 10.07
CA ASP A 210 17.53 -11.76 10.78
C ASP A 210 17.89 -10.56 9.90
N ILE A 211 18.35 -10.82 8.67
CA ILE A 211 18.59 -9.85 7.61
C ILE A 211 17.61 -10.08 6.44
N PRO A 212 17.20 -9.03 5.71
CA PRO A 212 16.30 -9.17 4.58
C PRO A 212 16.98 -9.90 3.42
N ILE A 213 16.42 -11.05 3.01
CA ILE A 213 16.87 -11.87 1.87
C ILE A 213 15.80 -11.81 0.77
N PRO A 214 15.85 -10.85 -0.17
CA PRO A 214 14.76 -10.56 -1.11
C PRO A 214 14.78 -11.42 -2.38
N ILE A 215 14.83 -12.74 -2.21
CA ILE A 215 14.72 -13.70 -3.31
C ILE A 215 13.25 -13.85 -3.67
N VAL A 216 12.86 -13.39 -4.85
CA VAL A 216 11.47 -13.41 -5.31
C VAL A 216 11.31 -14.35 -6.50
N PRO A 217 10.56 -15.45 -6.37
CA PRO A 217 10.20 -16.33 -7.48
C PRO A 217 9.22 -15.65 -8.47
N VAL A 218 9.56 -15.64 -9.76
CA VAL A 218 8.80 -15.01 -10.84
C VAL A 218 8.53 -15.98 -11.99
N ALA A 219 7.31 -15.93 -12.53
CA ALA A 219 6.80 -16.77 -13.61
C ALA A 219 7.25 -16.33 -15.02
N HIS A 220 7.62 -17.34 -15.82
CA HIS A 220 8.42 -17.37 -17.06
C HIS A 220 7.83 -18.03 -18.32
N PRO A 221 7.27 -17.38 -19.35
CA PRO A 221 6.78 -18.11 -20.52
C PRO A 221 7.93 -18.57 -21.43
N TYR A 222 8.01 -19.88 -21.65
CA TYR A 222 8.90 -20.47 -22.66
C TYR A 222 8.18 -21.57 -23.47
N MET A 223 8.53 -21.73 -24.74
CA MET A 223 8.01 -22.80 -25.60
C MET A 223 9.06 -23.43 -26.50
N TYR A 224 8.80 -24.67 -26.90
CA TYR A 224 9.56 -25.45 -27.86
C TYR A 224 8.72 -25.70 -29.13
N GLY A 225 9.32 -25.50 -30.29
CA GLY A 225 8.73 -25.88 -31.58
C GLY A 225 8.79 -27.38 -31.85
N GLU A 226 8.37 -27.76 -33.06
CA GLU A 226 8.47 -29.13 -33.55
C GLU A 226 9.91 -29.59 -33.80
N HIS A 227 10.10 -30.90 -33.93
CA HIS A 227 11.41 -31.48 -34.21
C HIS A 227 11.78 -31.35 -35.69
N HIS A 228 13.01 -30.88 -35.94
CA HIS A 228 13.67 -30.92 -37.25
C HIS A 228 14.89 -31.85 -37.22
N ALA A 229 15.39 -32.19 -38.42
CA ALA A 229 16.63 -32.96 -38.55
C ALA A 229 17.81 -32.22 -37.89
N PRO A 230 18.73 -32.93 -37.20
CA PRO A 230 19.89 -32.31 -36.56
C PRO A 230 20.80 -31.65 -37.60
N LYS A 231 21.21 -30.42 -37.33
CA LYS A 231 22.02 -29.60 -38.24
C LYS A 231 23.53 -29.83 -38.04
N LEU A 232 24.30 -29.60 -39.10
CA LEU A 232 25.78 -29.65 -39.09
C LEU A 232 26.43 -28.65 -38.13
N ARG A 233 25.75 -27.51 -37.87
CA ARG A 233 26.09 -26.52 -36.86
C ARG A 233 24.79 -25.97 -36.27
N LYS A 234 24.79 -25.68 -34.98
CA LYS A 234 23.70 -24.94 -34.32
C LYS A 234 23.81 -23.46 -34.66
N ALA A 235 22.67 -22.78 -34.80
CA ALA A 235 22.65 -21.33 -34.93
C ALA A 235 23.08 -20.63 -33.61
N PRO A 236 23.68 -19.42 -33.67
CA PRO A 236 23.76 -18.53 -32.52
C PRO A 236 22.39 -18.37 -31.85
N TRP A 237 22.36 -18.16 -30.53
CA TRP A 237 21.12 -17.66 -29.92
C TRP A 237 20.86 -16.22 -30.40
N VAL A 238 19.59 -15.82 -30.40
CA VAL A 238 19.16 -14.50 -30.89
C VAL A 238 18.30 -13.82 -29.83
N ARG A 239 18.50 -12.51 -29.61
CA ARG A 239 17.56 -11.69 -28.83
C ARG A 239 17.26 -10.36 -29.49
N TRP A 240 16.06 -9.84 -29.20
CA TRP A 240 15.59 -8.52 -29.58
C TRP A 240 15.37 -7.71 -28.30
N PRO A 241 16.42 -7.08 -27.74
CA PRO A 241 16.34 -6.49 -26.40
C PRO A 241 15.51 -5.18 -26.36
N GLN A 242 14.85 -4.81 -27.46
CA GLN A 242 13.85 -3.75 -27.51
C GLN A 242 12.42 -4.27 -27.25
N HIS A 243 12.17 -5.54 -27.56
CA HIS A 243 10.86 -6.20 -27.52
C HIS A 243 10.81 -7.30 -26.45
N HIS A 244 11.85 -7.42 -25.63
CA HIS A 244 11.95 -8.40 -24.55
C HIS A 244 11.91 -9.89 -24.98
N VAL A 245 12.12 -10.18 -26.26
CA VAL A 245 12.12 -11.53 -26.87
C VAL A 245 13.53 -12.12 -26.98
N TYR A 246 13.64 -13.44 -26.82
CA TYR A 246 14.82 -14.22 -27.20
C TYR A 246 14.46 -15.62 -27.72
N ALA A 247 15.28 -16.13 -28.65
CA ALA A 247 15.14 -17.43 -29.30
C ALA A 247 16.47 -18.19 -29.32
N ARG A 248 16.42 -19.52 -29.41
CA ARG A 248 17.62 -20.34 -29.67
C ARG A 248 17.33 -21.66 -30.38
N ASP A 249 18.36 -22.19 -31.01
CA ASP A 249 18.46 -23.55 -31.54
C ASP A 249 18.91 -24.52 -30.43
N HIS A 250 18.14 -25.58 -30.18
CA HIS A 250 18.53 -26.68 -29.26
C HIS A 250 19.24 -27.85 -29.99
N GLY A 251 19.30 -27.80 -31.32
CA GLY A 251 19.95 -28.76 -32.22
C GLY A 251 18.96 -29.56 -33.06
N THR A 252 17.79 -29.92 -32.50
CA THR A 252 16.71 -30.63 -33.19
C THR A 252 15.35 -29.95 -33.05
N PHE A 253 15.27 -28.78 -32.40
CA PHE A 253 14.09 -27.93 -32.30
C PHE A 253 14.53 -26.53 -31.85
N PHE A 254 13.73 -25.52 -32.16
CA PHE A 254 13.91 -24.17 -31.64
C PHE A 254 13.09 -23.93 -30.37
N GLY A 255 13.48 -22.94 -29.58
CA GLY A 255 12.64 -22.44 -28.49
C GLY A 255 12.64 -20.92 -28.42
N LEU A 256 11.55 -20.37 -27.87
CA LEU A 256 11.26 -18.95 -27.78
C LEU A 256 10.77 -18.60 -26.37
N GLY A 257 11.27 -17.48 -25.84
CA GLY A 257 10.84 -16.90 -24.56
C GLY A 257 10.69 -15.38 -24.66
N SER A 258 9.92 -14.80 -23.74
CA SER A 258 9.72 -13.35 -23.69
C SER A 258 9.51 -12.84 -22.26
N TYR A 259 10.08 -11.69 -21.95
CA TYR A 259 9.82 -10.95 -20.71
C TYR A 259 8.75 -9.85 -20.90
N ASP A 260 8.10 -9.75 -22.06
CA ASP A 260 7.14 -8.67 -22.39
C ASP A 260 5.73 -8.88 -21.81
N HIS A 261 5.65 -9.08 -20.50
CA HIS A 261 4.38 -9.18 -19.77
C HIS A 261 4.51 -8.54 -18.39
N ALA A 262 3.40 -8.40 -17.65
CA ALA A 262 3.48 -7.96 -16.26
C ALA A 262 4.21 -9.04 -15.41
N PRO A 263 5.18 -8.67 -14.55
CA PRO A 263 5.88 -9.63 -13.70
C PRO A 263 4.89 -10.31 -12.74
N VAL A 264 4.84 -11.64 -12.76
CA VAL A 264 3.94 -12.41 -11.89
C VAL A 264 4.76 -13.16 -10.85
N PHE A 265 4.57 -12.80 -9.59
CA PHE A 265 5.04 -13.58 -8.43
C PHE A 265 4.40 -14.97 -8.46
N ASN A 266 5.21 -16.02 -8.30
CA ASN A 266 4.72 -17.40 -8.38
C ASN A 266 5.44 -18.29 -7.36
N GLU A 267 4.77 -18.61 -6.25
CA GLU A 267 5.36 -19.41 -5.17
C GLU A 267 5.69 -20.83 -5.66
N PRO A 268 6.95 -21.27 -5.58
CA PRO A 268 7.38 -22.55 -6.13
C PRO A 268 6.94 -23.70 -5.22
N ARG A 269 6.18 -24.63 -5.80
CA ARG A 269 5.73 -25.87 -5.14
C ARG A 269 6.85 -26.92 -5.20
N ASP A 270 6.57 -28.13 -5.67
CA ASP A 270 7.54 -29.23 -5.75
C ASP A 270 8.55 -29.12 -6.90
N THR A 271 8.30 -28.21 -7.86
CA THR A 271 9.11 -27.99 -9.06
C THR A 271 9.14 -26.49 -9.42
N ALA A 272 10.12 -26.09 -10.24
CA ALA A 272 10.25 -24.77 -10.83
C ALA A 272 9.42 -24.59 -12.12
N ILE A 273 8.31 -25.32 -12.24
CA ILE A 273 7.25 -25.08 -13.23
C ILE A 273 5.99 -24.66 -12.48
N GLY A 274 5.42 -23.51 -12.88
CA GLY A 274 4.15 -23.01 -12.37
C GLY A 274 2.96 -23.38 -13.27
N ASP A 275 1.76 -23.12 -12.77
CA ASP A 275 0.52 -23.23 -13.57
C ASP A 275 0.57 -22.25 -14.77
N TRP A 276 0.04 -22.62 -15.94
CA TRP A 276 0.08 -21.77 -17.13
C TRP A 276 -0.80 -20.51 -16.97
N ILE A 277 -0.27 -19.35 -17.37
CA ILE A 277 -0.93 -18.05 -17.20
C ILE A 277 -1.44 -17.54 -18.55
N GLY A 278 -2.73 -17.26 -18.69
CA GLY A 278 -3.36 -16.96 -19.99
C GLY A 278 -2.70 -15.82 -20.80
N GLN A 279 -2.16 -14.79 -20.14
CA GLN A 279 -1.44 -13.70 -20.82
C GLN A 279 -0.19 -14.16 -21.59
N PHE A 280 0.37 -15.32 -21.25
CA PHE A 280 1.54 -15.90 -21.90
C PHE A 280 1.25 -16.33 -23.35
N ASP A 281 0.00 -16.65 -23.66
CA ASP A 281 -0.42 -17.00 -25.02
C ASP A 281 -0.27 -15.81 -25.97
N GLU A 282 -0.72 -14.63 -25.54
CA GLU A 282 -0.50 -13.39 -26.28
C GLU A 282 0.98 -13.00 -26.30
N THR A 283 1.67 -13.07 -25.15
CA THR A 283 3.10 -12.73 -25.03
C THR A 283 3.96 -13.50 -26.04
N LEU A 284 3.77 -14.82 -26.13
CA LEU A 284 4.51 -15.68 -27.05
C LEU A 284 4.07 -15.50 -28.51
N SER A 285 2.77 -15.25 -28.76
CA SER A 285 2.26 -14.94 -30.11
C SER A 285 2.81 -13.62 -30.67
N GLN A 286 3.01 -12.61 -29.81
CA GLN A 286 3.68 -11.37 -30.20
C GLN A 286 5.18 -11.62 -30.44
N ALA A 287 5.83 -12.44 -29.61
CA ALA A 287 7.24 -12.80 -29.76
C ALA A 287 7.55 -13.57 -31.06
N MET A 288 6.63 -14.41 -31.53
CA MET A 288 6.79 -15.17 -32.78
C MET A 288 6.93 -14.30 -34.04
N ARG A 289 6.54 -13.01 -33.99
CA ARG A 289 6.63 -12.10 -35.13
C ARG A 289 8.07 -11.69 -35.48
N PHE A 290 9.05 -11.99 -34.63
CA PHE A 290 10.45 -11.62 -34.82
C PHE A 290 11.31 -12.73 -35.45
N ILE A 291 10.76 -13.94 -35.59
CA ILE A 291 11.41 -15.07 -36.29
C ILE A 291 10.78 -15.25 -37.70
N PRO A 292 11.50 -15.89 -38.65
CA PRO A 292 11.00 -16.17 -39.99
C PRO A 292 9.66 -16.90 -39.99
N GLU A 293 8.79 -16.58 -40.96
CA GLU A 293 7.45 -17.19 -41.08
C GLU A 293 7.54 -18.71 -41.25
N GLU A 294 8.55 -19.18 -41.99
CA GLU A 294 8.87 -20.60 -42.20
C GLU A 294 9.39 -21.30 -40.93
N THR A 295 9.79 -20.52 -39.91
CA THR A 295 10.25 -21.02 -38.60
C THR A 295 9.33 -20.60 -37.45
N GLN A 296 8.17 -19.99 -37.73
CA GLN A 296 7.19 -19.67 -36.69
C GLN A 296 6.72 -20.97 -36.01
N LEU A 297 6.99 -21.06 -34.71
CA LEU A 297 6.84 -22.28 -33.96
C LEU A 297 5.36 -22.61 -33.71
N VAL A 298 4.88 -23.70 -34.28
CA VAL A 298 3.75 -24.43 -33.70
C VAL A 298 4.26 -25.04 -32.39
N PRO A 299 3.73 -24.67 -31.21
CA PRO A 299 4.30 -25.10 -29.94
C PRO A 299 4.01 -26.57 -29.69
N ARG A 300 5.05 -27.41 -29.80
CA ARG A 300 5.05 -28.81 -29.37
C ARG A 300 4.80 -28.91 -27.86
N GLU A 301 5.40 -27.97 -27.12
CA GLU A 301 5.38 -27.90 -25.66
C GLU A 301 5.58 -26.44 -25.23
N ARG A 302 4.90 -26.04 -24.16
CA ARG A 302 5.04 -24.71 -23.54
C ARG A 302 4.91 -24.84 -22.02
N PHE A 303 5.71 -24.07 -21.28
CA PHE A 303 5.73 -24.15 -19.82
C PHE A 303 5.95 -22.77 -19.18
N ASN A 304 5.41 -22.60 -17.98
CA ASN A 304 5.69 -21.47 -17.11
C ASN A 304 6.88 -21.84 -16.22
N GLY A 305 8.09 -21.43 -16.58
CA GLY A 305 9.28 -21.63 -15.76
C GLY A 305 9.34 -20.62 -14.61
N ILE A 306 9.75 -21.04 -13.42
CA ILE A 306 9.92 -20.15 -12.25
C ILE A 306 11.40 -19.90 -12.01
N PHE A 307 11.82 -18.64 -11.88
CA PHE A 307 13.19 -18.29 -11.50
C PHE A 307 13.25 -17.14 -10.50
N SER A 308 14.42 -16.98 -9.84
CA SER A 308 14.64 -15.97 -8.81
C SER A 308 14.99 -14.60 -9.37
N MET A 309 14.36 -13.58 -8.82
CA MET A 309 14.68 -12.15 -8.98
C MET A 309 15.12 -11.54 -7.64
N THR A 310 16.06 -10.59 -7.72
CA THR A 310 16.52 -9.73 -6.61
C THR A 310 16.35 -8.25 -7.00
N PRO A 311 16.34 -7.30 -6.04
CA PRO A 311 16.03 -5.89 -6.30
C PRO A 311 16.95 -5.19 -7.31
N ASP A 312 18.19 -5.65 -7.39
CA ASP A 312 19.26 -5.15 -8.24
C ASP A 312 19.65 -6.12 -9.37
N ASN A 313 18.91 -7.22 -9.53
CA ASN A 313 19.23 -8.36 -10.40
C ASN A 313 20.60 -9.02 -10.12
N MET A 314 21.25 -8.75 -8.97
CA MET A 314 22.51 -9.36 -8.58
C MET A 314 22.27 -10.62 -7.71
N PRO A 315 23.05 -11.70 -7.89
CA PRO A 315 22.97 -12.88 -7.02
C PRO A 315 23.29 -12.59 -5.54
N LEU A 316 22.97 -13.54 -4.66
CA LEU A 316 23.30 -13.50 -3.23
C LEU A 316 24.32 -14.61 -2.95
N VAL A 317 25.58 -14.22 -2.76
CA VAL A 317 26.73 -15.15 -2.64
C VAL A 317 27.66 -14.67 -1.53
N GLY A 318 27.69 -15.39 -0.41
CA GLY A 318 28.54 -15.03 0.74
C GLY A 318 28.07 -15.63 2.06
N SER A 319 28.70 -15.21 3.15
CA SER A 319 28.30 -15.53 4.54
C SER A 319 27.05 -14.77 4.96
N ILE A 320 26.22 -15.36 5.83
CA ILE A 320 25.12 -14.68 6.52
C ILE A 320 25.66 -14.13 7.86
N PRO A 321 25.82 -12.80 8.05
CA PRO A 321 26.53 -12.27 9.22
C PRO A 321 25.86 -12.54 10.57
N SER A 322 24.55 -12.79 10.60
CA SER A 322 23.81 -13.07 11.84
C SER A 322 23.91 -14.53 12.32
N ILE A 323 24.41 -15.46 11.49
CA ILE A 323 24.49 -16.89 11.81
C ILE A 323 25.87 -17.42 11.41
N GLU A 324 26.73 -17.67 12.40
CA GLU A 324 28.08 -18.18 12.19
C GLU A 324 28.05 -19.56 11.51
N GLY A 325 28.86 -19.73 10.45
CA GLY A 325 28.90 -20.95 9.66
C GLY A 325 27.81 -21.07 8.58
N LEU A 326 26.86 -20.12 8.49
CA LEU A 326 25.84 -20.11 7.43
C LEU A 326 26.30 -19.27 6.23
N TYR A 327 26.12 -19.81 5.03
CA TYR A 327 26.44 -19.18 3.76
C TYR A 327 25.29 -19.39 2.76
N MET A 328 25.25 -18.59 1.71
CA MET A 328 24.26 -18.67 0.64
C MET A 328 24.93 -18.54 -0.73
N ALA A 329 24.37 -19.25 -1.72
CA ALA A 329 24.63 -19.08 -3.14
C ALA A 329 23.30 -19.22 -3.90
N ALA A 330 22.49 -18.17 -3.87
CA ALA A 330 21.11 -18.19 -4.37
C ALA A 330 20.81 -16.98 -5.28
N ALA A 331 19.67 -17.05 -5.97
CA ALA A 331 19.31 -16.15 -7.08
C ALA A 331 20.38 -16.04 -8.18
N VAL A 332 21.12 -17.12 -8.44
CA VAL A 332 22.13 -17.20 -9.50
C VAL A 332 21.50 -17.82 -10.76
N TRP A 333 21.68 -17.18 -11.92
CA TRP A 333 21.25 -17.73 -13.21
C TRP A 333 22.31 -18.65 -13.83
N VAL A 334 21.90 -19.49 -14.79
CA VAL A 334 22.81 -20.41 -15.51
C VAL A 334 24.02 -19.68 -16.13
N THR A 335 23.85 -18.43 -16.54
CA THR A 335 24.89 -17.55 -17.10
C THR A 335 26.03 -17.25 -16.12
N HIS A 336 25.79 -17.31 -14.80
CA HIS A 336 26.74 -16.90 -13.75
C HIS A 336 27.08 -18.03 -12.76
N ALA A 337 26.52 -19.22 -12.94
CA ALA A 337 26.44 -20.24 -11.90
C ALA A 337 27.80 -20.82 -11.47
N ALA A 338 28.66 -21.22 -12.41
CA ALA A 338 29.97 -21.78 -12.06
C ALA A 338 30.93 -20.70 -11.52
N GLY A 339 30.88 -19.47 -12.05
CA GLY A 339 31.63 -18.33 -11.54
C GLY A 339 31.25 -17.98 -10.10
N ALA A 340 29.94 -17.92 -9.80
CA ALA A 340 29.44 -17.67 -8.44
C ALA A 340 29.83 -18.80 -7.46
N ALA A 341 29.73 -20.06 -7.89
CA ALA A 341 30.15 -21.21 -7.08
C ALA A 341 31.67 -21.20 -6.80
N LYS A 342 32.49 -20.88 -7.81
CA LYS A 342 33.95 -20.75 -7.70
C LYS A 342 34.35 -19.61 -6.75
N PHE A 343 33.68 -18.46 -6.86
CA PHE A 343 33.85 -17.32 -5.97
C PHE A 343 33.52 -17.66 -4.50
N LEU A 344 32.41 -18.38 -4.24
CA LEU A 344 32.10 -18.84 -2.89
C LEU A 344 33.09 -19.90 -2.38
N ALA A 345 33.58 -20.80 -3.25
CA ALA A 345 34.62 -21.74 -2.88
C ALA A 345 35.89 -21.02 -2.41
N GLN A 346 36.33 -19.97 -3.13
CA GLN A 346 37.46 -19.14 -2.72
C GLN A 346 37.26 -18.52 -1.33
N ILE A 347 36.07 -17.99 -1.03
CA ILE A 347 35.72 -17.47 0.31
C ILE A 347 35.76 -18.59 1.38
N LEU A 348 35.27 -19.79 1.07
CA LEU A 348 35.24 -20.92 2.01
C LEU A 348 36.62 -21.54 2.28
N GLU A 349 37.57 -21.32 1.37
CA GLU A 349 39.00 -21.64 1.45
C GLU A 349 39.87 -20.47 1.94
N ASP A 350 39.26 -19.38 2.42
CA ASP A 350 39.94 -18.19 2.93
C ASP A 350 40.94 -17.56 1.92
N GLN A 351 40.71 -17.77 0.62
CA GLN A 351 41.51 -17.20 -0.47
C GLN A 351 41.17 -15.72 -0.70
N PRO A 352 42.13 -14.90 -1.14
CA PRO A 352 41.88 -13.50 -1.46
C PRO A 352 40.91 -13.37 -2.64
N VAL A 353 39.86 -12.57 -2.46
CA VAL A 353 38.84 -12.26 -3.47
C VAL A 353 38.70 -10.75 -3.65
N ASP A 354 38.14 -10.32 -4.77
CA ASP A 354 37.90 -8.90 -5.08
C ASP A 354 36.81 -8.32 -4.14
N ASP A 355 37.16 -7.32 -3.33
CA ASP A 355 36.26 -6.68 -2.37
C ASP A 355 35.10 -5.89 -3.01
N GLY A 356 35.21 -5.52 -4.29
CA GLY A 356 34.10 -4.96 -5.07
C GLY A 356 33.06 -6.03 -5.38
N ILE A 357 33.51 -7.17 -5.92
CA ILE A 357 32.66 -8.35 -6.18
C ILE A 357 32.03 -8.84 -4.86
N ARG A 358 32.82 -8.95 -3.80
CA ARG A 358 32.36 -9.42 -2.48
C ARG A 358 31.21 -8.57 -1.95
N ARG A 359 31.35 -7.25 -1.94
CA ARG A 359 30.28 -6.33 -1.49
C ARG A 359 29.05 -6.33 -2.40
N ALA A 360 29.23 -6.49 -3.71
CA ALA A 360 28.12 -6.53 -4.66
C ALA A 360 27.27 -7.82 -4.55
N LEU A 361 27.88 -8.93 -4.15
CA LEU A 361 27.19 -10.22 -3.97
C LEU A 361 26.74 -10.49 -2.53
N ASP A 362 27.21 -9.70 -1.57
CA ASP A 362 26.97 -9.91 -0.13
C ASP A 362 25.47 -10.09 0.19
N PRO A 363 25.07 -11.18 0.86
CA PRO A 363 23.68 -11.38 1.27
C PRO A 363 23.11 -10.28 2.18
N SER A 364 23.97 -9.59 2.93
CA SER A 364 23.58 -8.52 3.86
C SER A 364 23.43 -7.14 3.20
N ARG A 365 23.71 -6.97 1.90
CA ARG A 365 23.70 -5.65 1.22
C ARG A 365 22.36 -4.91 1.25
N PHE A 366 21.27 -5.59 1.61
CA PHE A 366 19.93 -5.01 1.77
C PHE A 366 19.55 -4.73 3.24
N GLN A 367 20.45 -4.93 4.21
CA GLN A 367 20.20 -4.72 5.63
C GLN A 367 19.66 -3.29 5.90
N GLY A 368 18.64 -3.21 6.76
CA GLY A 368 17.93 -1.95 7.03
C GLY A 368 16.89 -1.54 5.99
N ARG A 369 16.71 -2.29 4.90
CA ARG A 369 15.63 -2.06 3.91
C ARG A 369 14.43 -2.98 4.17
N ASP A 370 13.23 -2.44 3.95
CA ASP A 370 11.95 -3.15 4.10
C ASP A 370 11.74 -4.24 3.03
N MET A 371 11.36 -5.44 3.45
CA MET A 371 11.11 -6.59 2.56
C MET A 371 9.99 -6.33 1.54
N ALA A 372 8.92 -5.61 1.87
CA ALA A 372 7.84 -5.35 0.91
C ALA A 372 8.32 -4.44 -0.25
N THR A 373 9.16 -3.46 0.08
CA THR A 373 9.83 -2.59 -0.89
C THR A 373 10.81 -3.39 -1.75
N LEU A 374 11.64 -4.24 -1.15
CA LEU A 374 12.58 -5.09 -1.87
C LEU A 374 11.84 -6.08 -2.81
N THR A 375 10.76 -6.72 -2.35
CA THR A 375 9.96 -7.63 -3.18
C THR A 375 9.38 -6.92 -4.42
N ARG A 376 8.87 -5.69 -4.25
CA ARG A 376 8.39 -4.86 -5.37
C ARG A 376 9.52 -4.47 -6.32
N GLU A 377 10.72 -4.17 -5.81
CA GLU A 377 11.89 -3.89 -6.63
C GLU A 377 12.34 -5.12 -7.43
N SER A 378 12.39 -6.31 -6.82
CA SER A 378 12.67 -7.57 -7.52
C SER A 378 11.67 -7.86 -8.65
N LEU A 379 10.38 -7.65 -8.41
CA LEU A 379 9.34 -7.81 -9.44
C LEU A 379 9.52 -6.78 -10.57
N ASN A 380 9.81 -5.52 -10.25
CA ASN A 380 10.09 -4.50 -11.27
C ASN A 380 11.38 -4.80 -12.06
N GLY A 381 12.38 -5.45 -11.44
CA GLY A 381 13.64 -5.86 -12.07
C GLY A 381 13.45 -6.78 -13.29
N TYR A 382 12.38 -7.58 -13.31
CA TYR A 382 12.05 -8.55 -14.35
C TYR A 382 11.81 -7.88 -15.73
N ASN A 383 10.97 -6.83 -15.79
CA ASN A 383 10.76 -6.05 -17.02
C ASN A 383 11.92 -5.10 -17.36
N ASN A 384 13.00 -5.15 -16.59
CA ASN A 384 14.20 -4.34 -16.77
C ASN A 384 15.43 -5.17 -17.19
N ILE A 385 15.31 -6.49 -17.41
CA ILE A 385 16.42 -7.40 -17.76
C ILE A 385 17.20 -6.96 -19.02
N TYR A 386 16.57 -6.24 -19.96
CA TYR A 386 17.22 -5.67 -21.15
C TYR A 386 17.25 -4.14 -21.20
N LYS A 387 16.92 -3.47 -20.09
CA LYS A 387 16.92 -2.01 -19.98
C LYS A 387 18.20 -1.57 -19.28
N THR A 388 19.03 -0.83 -20.02
CA THR A 388 20.31 -0.34 -19.53
C THR A 388 20.12 0.65 -18.38
N GLU A 389 21.13 0.85 -17.52
CA GLU A 389 21.09 1.96 -16.54
C GLU A 389 20.94 3.32 -17.23
N GLU A 390 21.63 3.50 -18.37
CA GLU A 390 21.40 4.66 -19.23
C GLU A 390 19.97 4.76 -19.74
N SER A 391 19.23 3.67 -20.01
CA SER A 391 17.83 3.72 -20.45
C SER A 391 16.84 3.98 -19.31
N ARG A 392 17.22 3.69 -18.06
CA ARG A 392 16.50 4.17 -16.87
C ARG A 392 16.54 5.71 -16.80
N ALA A 393 17.64 6.33 -17.21
CA ALA A 393 17.76 7.79 -17.34
C ALA A 393 17.24 8.34 -18.70
N GLN A 394 17.51 7.66 -19.80
CA GLN A 394 17.22 8.08 -21.17
C GLN A 394 15.80 7.74 -21.63
N SER A 395 15.02 6.90 -20.93
CA SER A 395 13.58 6.81 -21.18
C SER A 395 12.86 8.14 -20.89
N ILE A 396 13.47 9.01 -20.07
CA ILE A 396 13.03 10.38 -19.81
C ILE A 396 13.52 11.33 -20.93
N ILE A 397 14.76 11.17 -21.42
CA ILE A 397 15.40 12.06 -22.42
C ILE A 397 15.00 11.72 -23.86
N GLY A 398 14.86 10.45 -24.21
CA GLY A 398 14.38 9.97 -25.51
C GLY A 398 12.91 10.31 -25.76
N LEU A 399 12.10 10.39 -24.69
CA LEU A 399 10.74 10.94 -24.78
C LEU A 399 10.76 12.40 -25.26
N LEU A 400 11.75 13.20 -24.82
CA LEU A 400 11.92 14.59 -25.22
C LEU A 400 12.48 14.73 -26.65
N ARG A 401 13.44 13.89 -27.07
CA ARG A 401 14.02 13.96 -28.42
C ARG A 401 13.05 13.60 -29.55
N ARG A 402 12.12 12.65 -29.33
CA ARG A 402 11.12 12.29 -30.36
C ARG A 402 10.07 13.39 -30.65
N PHE A 403 10.05 14.48 -29.88
CA PHE A 403 9.21 15.66 -30.20
C PHE A 403 9.83 16.61 -31.24
N TYR A 404 11.11 16.46 -31.60
CA TYR A 404 11.77 17.40 -32.51
C TYR A 404 11.54 17.08 -34.01
N ASP A 405 11.68 15.81 -34.41
CA ASP A 405 11.73 15.38 -35.81
C ASP A 405 10.37 15.16 -36.51
N LEU A 406 9.25 15.59 -35.91
CA LEU A 406 7.91 15.51 -36.51
C LEU A 406 7.35 16.86 -37.00
N SER A 407 8.20 17.88 -37.10
CA SER A 407 7.82 19.26 -37.41
C SER A 407 8.03 19.71 -38.87
N VAL A 408 8.58 18.86 -39.76
CA VAL A 408 8.83 19.22 -41.17
C VAL A 408 8.42 18.12 -42.16
N MET A 409 7.28 18.33 -42.82
CA MET A 409 6.96 17.76 -44.13
C MET A 409 6.53 18.87 -45.09
N PRO A 410 7.19 19.06 -46.24
CA PRO A 410 6.68 19.87 -47.34
C PRO A 410 6.02 19.01 -48.42
N GLU A 411 4.90 19.49 -48.97
CA GLU A 411 4.25 18.89 -50.15
C GLU A 411 5.06 19.12 -51.45
N ALA A 412 4.74 18.35 -52.49
CA ALA A 412 5.60 18.15 -53.66
C ALA A 412 5.29 19.07 -54.87
N VAL A 413 6.30 19.26 -55.74
CA VAL A 413 6.28 18.93 -57.21
C VAL A 413 7.36 19.71 -58.01
N ALA A 414 7.94 19.02 -59.00
CA ALA A 414 8.76 19.49 -60.16
C ALA A 414 10.29 19.67 -60.03
N THR A 415 10.96 19.29 -61.13
CA THR A 415 12.40 19.14 -61.41
C THR A 415 12.80 20.02 -62.63
N PRO A 416 14.04 19.98 -63.16
CA PRO A 416 15.38 20.05 -62.54
C PRO A 416 16.34 21.06 -63.23
N GLN A 417 17.46 21.50 -62.60
CA GLN A 417 18.77 21.58 -63.30
C GLN A 417 20.03 21.91 -62.44
N LYS A 418 21.15 21.38 -62.94
CA LYS A 418 22.57 21.40 -62.51
C LYS A 418 23.20 22.73 -62.04
N ARG A 419 24.06 22.64 -61.01
CA ARG A 419 25.56 22.73 -61.05
C ARG A 419 26.11 22.54 -59.61
N VAL A 420 26.94 21.54 -59.30
CA VAL A 420 28.40 21.37 -59.61
C VAL A 420 29.29 22.39 -58.91
N LEU A 421 30.05 21.91 -57.92
CA LEU A 421 31.44 22.21 -57.48
C LEU A 421 31.56 21.75 -56.01
N GLY A 422 32.66 21.16 -55.53
CA GLY A 422 33.94 20.89 -56.18
C GLY A 422 35.10 21.22 -55.25
N ASP A 423 35.75 20.18 -54.74
CA ASP A 423 37.09 20.14 -54.12
C ASP A 423 37.39 20.87 -52.81
N ALA A 424 37.82 20.07 -51.83
CA ALA A 424 38.69 20.48 -50.74
C ALA A 424 40.15 20.20 -51.11
N SER A 425 41.12 21.02 -50.65
CA SER A 425 42.48 20.53 -50.36
C SER A 425 43.35 21.50 -49.53
N ASN A 426 44.23 20.88 -48.72
CA ASN A 426 45.56 21.31 -48.25
C ASN A 426 45.78 22.35 -47.12
N ASN A 427 46.05 21.84 -45.90
CA ASN A 427 47.40 21.66 -45.28
C ASN A 427 48.52 22.72 -45.47
N PRO A 428 49.56 22.80 -44.58
CA PRO A 428 49.55 22.86 -43.10
C PRO A 428 50.70 23.74 -42.49
N ARG A 429 50.83 23.74 -41.14
CA ARG A 429 52.01 24.11 -40.29
C ARG A 429 52.38 25.60 -40.08
N GLY A 430 52.56 25.94 -38.80
CA GLY A 430 53.33 27.09 -38.30
C GLY A 430 53.54 26.97 -36.79
N ILE A 431 54.79 26.92 -36.31
CA ILE A 431 55.18 26.66 -34.91
C ILE A 431 55.75 27.94 -34.28
N LEU A 432 55.50 28.23 -32.99
CA LEU A 432 56.53 28.67 -32.00
C LEU A 432 56.01 28.82 -30.55
N LYS A 433 56.95 28.99 -29.61
CA LYS A 433 56.81 28.82 -28.15
C LYS A 433 56.45 30.10 -27.37
N SER A 434 56.11 29.89 -26.10
CA SER A 434 55.88 30.86 -25.00
C SER A 434 57.03 31.84 -24.72
N PRO A 435 56.75 32.93 -23.98
CA PRO A 435 57.37 33.06 -22.65
C PRO A 435 56.47 33.68 -21.54
N ASP A 436 56.91 33.53 -20.29
CA ASP A 436 56.38 34.19 -19.08
C ASP A 436 56.63 35.71 -19.03
N ALA A 437 55.78 36.44 -18.29
CA ALA A 437 56.16 37.16 -17.06
C ALA A 437 55.35 38.45 -16.77
N SER A 438 54.61 38.44 -15.65
CA SER A 438 54.41 39.55 -14.69
C SER A 438 54.01 40.98 -15.15
N LYS A 439 52.96 41.54 -14.53
CA LYS A 439 53.07 42.83 -13.80
C LYS A 439 51.91 43.10 -12.82
N LYS A 440 52.28 43.58 -11.63
CA LYS A 440 51.39 44.08 -10.57
C LYS A 440 50.96 45.53 -10.86
N ARG A 441 49.83 45.97 -10.27
CA ARG A 441 49.64 47.37 -9.85
C ARG A 441 49.20 47.43 -8.38
N LYS A 442 49.67 48.47 -7.67
CA LYS A 442 49.41 48.74 -6.26
C LYS A 442 48.36 49.84 -6.11
N ILE A 443 47.49 49.70 -5.11
CA ILE A 443 47.30 50.57 -3.94
C ILE A 443 47.61 52.07 -4.12
N ASP A 444 46.68 52.91 -3.67
CA ASP A 444 46.97 54.24 -3.14
C ASP A 444 46.34 54.41 -1.73
N ASN A 445 46.96 55.23 -0.87
CA ASN A 445 46.55 55.39 0.54
C ASN A 445 47.10 56.71 1.15
N ARG A 446 46.25 57.56 1.76
CA ARG A 446 46.63 58.77 2.53
C ARG A 446 45.66 59.07 3.68
N LEU A 447 46.14 58.97 4.92
CA LEU A 447 46.50 60.08 5.85
C LEU A 447 45.64 61.38 5.82
N SER A 448 45.28 62.09 6.92
CA SER A 448 45.58 61.91 8.36
C SER A 448 44.86 62.92 9.31
N ALA A 449 44.49 62.46 10.53
CA ALA A 449 44.57 63.10 11.88
C ALA A 449 43.88 64.44 12.29
N ARG A 450 43.11 64.39 13.41
CA ARG A 450 43.23 65.14 14.72
C ARG A 450 42.07 64.74 15.67
N VAL A 451 42.25 64.18 16.90
CA VAL A 451 42.81 64.71 18.19
C VAL A 451 41.77 65.58 18.96
N ASN A 452 41.38 65.37 20.24
CA ASN A 452 41.88 64.49 21.35
C ASN A 452 40.77 64.12 22.41
N PRO A 453 40.97 63.14 23.33
CA PRO A 453 40.01 62.70 24.38
C PRO A 453 40.38 63.10 25.85
N PRO A 454 39.44 63.00 26.82
CA PRO A 454 39.54 62.02 27.95
C PRO A 454 38.12 61.46 28.36
N SER A 455 37.81 60.80 29.51
CA SER A 455 38.53 60.45 30.77
C SER A 455 38.03 59.16 31.48
N GLN A 456 38.97 58.35 32.01
CA GLN A 456 38.92 57.50 33.24
C GLN A 456 37.85 56.39 33.38
N ASN A 457 38.07 55.18 33.93
CA ASN A 457 39.17 54.39 34.53
C ASN A 457 38.95 52.90 34.10
N GLY A 458 39.81 51.87 34.24
CA GLY A 458 41.11 51.69 34.89
C GLY A 458 41.35 50.20 35.20
N GLN A 459 42.38 49.59 34.59
CA GLN A 459 43.08 48.33 34.96
C GLN A 459 42.45 46.90 34.79
N ARG A 460 43.05 46.17 33.83
CA ARG A 460 43.57 44.77 33.87
C ARG A 460 42.66 43.58 34.28
N LYS A 461 42.45 42.66 33.31
CA LYS A 461 42.68 41.19 33.43
C LYS A 461 42.80 40.51 32.05
N VAL A 462 43.65 39.47 31.96
CA VAL A 462 43.96 38.62 30.78
C VAL A 462 44.52 37.28 31.34
N PRO A 463 44.37 36.09 30.72
CA PRO A 463 43.33 35.59 29.78
C PRO A 463 42.59 34.34 30.33
N GLY A 464 41.54 33.86 29.64
CA GLY A 464 40.96 32.53 29.92
C GLY A 464 39.84 32.12 28.95
N SER A 465 40.03 31.00 28.25
CA SER A 465 39.07 30.25 27.39
C SER A 465 38.18 31.03 26.42
N SER A 466 38.36 30.77 25.11
CA SER A 466 37.43 31.17 24.05
C SER A 466 36.05 30.53 24.22
N GLN A 467 35.05 31.33 24.62
CA GLN A 467 33.64 30.94 24.53
C GLN A 467 33.19 30.93 23.07
N LEU A 468 32.41 29.92 22.68
CA LEU A 468 31.63 29.91 21.44
C LEU A 468 30.59 31.03 21.49
N GLN A 469 30.45 31.78 20.40
CA GLN A 469 29.42 32.82 20.28
C GLN A 469 28.04 32.19 20.17
N LYS A 470 27.05 32.75 20.89
CA LYS A 470 25.63 32.43 20.72
C LYS A 470 25.16 32.86 19.32
N SER A 471 24.23 32.11 18.75
CA SER A 471 23.67 32.42 17.43
C SER A 471 22.55 33.47 17.55
N GLN A 472 22.57 34.51 16.71
CA GLN A 472 21.49 35.51 16.67
C GLN A 472 20.11 34.90 16.33
N PHE A 473 20.10 33.77 15.61
CA PHE A 473 18.88 33.01 15.31
C PHE A 473 18.25 32.41 16.58
N GLU A 474 19.04 32.06 17.60
CA GLU A 474 18.51 31.55 18.87
C GLU A 474 17.78 32.66 19.65
N GLU A 475 18.29 33.90 19.62
CA GLU A 475 17.61 35.05 20.23
C GLU A 475 16.33 35.43 19.47
N GLU A 476 16.35 35.53 18.13
CA GLU A 476 15.14 35.82 17.35
C GLU A 476 14.05 34.75 17.50
N VAL A 477 14.40 33.45 17.53
CA VAL A 477 13.43 32.37 17.73
C VAL A 477 12.88 32.35 19.16
N LEU A 478 13.71 32.63 20.18
CA LEU A 478 13.24 32.79 21.55
C LEU A 478 12.35 34.02 21.73
N GLU A 479 12.67 35.16 21.12
CA GLU A 479 11.81 36.35 21.13
C GLU A 479 10.48 36.08 20.43
N LYS A 480 10.49 35.41 19.28
CA LYS A 480 9.28 35.12 18.50
C LYS A 480 8.36 34.10 19.18
N LEU A 481 8.92 33.02 19.75
CA LEU A 481 8.17 32.12 20.64
C LEU A 481 7.63 32.85 21.88
N THR A 482 8.40 33.78 22.43
CA THR A 482 7.95 34.61 23.56
C THR A 482 6.86 35.59 23.13
N GLN A 483 6.85 36.09 21.89
CA GLN A 483 5.78 36.89 21.30
C GLN A 483 4.51 36.06 21.07
N ASP A 484 4.59 34.89 20.43
CA ASP A 484 3.45 33.99 20.25
C ASP A 484 2.84 33.55 21.60
N ILE A 485 3.67 33.45 22.66
CA ILE A 485 3.22 33.19 24.04
C ILE A 485 2.70 34.47 24.73
N ASN A 486 3.19 35.66 24.35
CA ASN A 486 2.70 36.95 24.85
C ASN A 486 1.34 37.33 24.23
N ASP A 487 1.03 36.92 23.00
CA ASP A 487 -0.31 37.11 22.42
C ASP A 487 -1.37 36.20 23.11
N LEU A 488 -0.93 35.21 23.89
CA LEU A 488 -1.79 34.40 24.75
C LEU A 488 -2.05 35.04 26.13
N LYS A 489 -1.29 36.09 26.49
CA LYS A 489 -1.15 36.67 27.86
C LYS A 489 -2.36 37.43 28.35
N ASP A 490 -3.17 37.97 27.45
CA ASP A 490 -4.36 38.78 27.78
C ASP A 490 -5.57 37.95 28.27
N SER A 491 -5.48 36.61 28.34
CA SER A 491 -6.61 35.78 28.81
C SER A 491 -6.26 34.58 29.70
N ASN A 492 -5.01 34.11 29.73
CA ASN A 492 -4.64 32.89 30.48
C ASN A 492 -3.86 33.26 31.74
N ALA A 493 -4.44 33.00 32.91
CA ALA A 493 -3.72 33.02 34.18
C ALA A 493 -3.22 31.61 34.54
N GLU A 494 -2.17 31.51 35.36
CA GLU A 494 -1.67 30.23 35.88
C GLU A 494 -2.73 29.43 36.68
N LYS A 495 -3.85 30.06 37.04
CA LYS A 495 -5.00 29.47 37.73
C LYS A 495 -5.72 28.37 36.94
N ASP A 496 -5.54 28.29 35.62
CA ASP A 496 -6.28 27.34 34.75
C ASP A 496 -5.66 25.93 34.66
N GLN A 497 -4.47 25.70 35.23
CA GLN A 497 -3.78 24.40 35.24
C GLN A 497 -4.43 23.35 36.17
N GLN A 498 -5.75 23.39 36.35
CA GLN A 498 -6.51 22.40 37.12
C GLN A 498 -6.68 21.10 36.32
N TRP A 499 -6.09 20.02 36.81
CA TRP A 499 -6.09 18.74 36.11
C TRP A 499 -7.44 18.03 36.18
N GLU A 500 -8.08 17.96 37.34
CA GLU A 500 -9.27 17.14 37.57
C GLU A 500 -10.51 17.66 36.83
N ARG A 501 -11.51 16.80 36.59
CA ARG A 501 -12.83 17.23 36.11
C ARG A 501 -13.56 17.98 37.24
N PRO A 502 -14.38 19.00 36.94
CA PRO A 502 -15.21 19.63 37.96
C PRO A 502 -16.04 18.57 38.71
N PRO A 503 -16.09 18.60 40.05
CA PRO A 503 -16.80 17.57 40.82
C PRO A 503 -18.29 17.55 40.47
N LEU A 504 -18.91 16.38 40.61
CA LEU A 504 -20.37 16.27 40.58
C LEU A 504 -20.94 17.00 41.81
N GLY A 505 -22.05 17.71 41.62
CA GLY A 505 -22.85 18.21 42.73
C GLY A 505 -23.63 17.09 43.42
N GLU A 506 -24.64 17.45 44.22
CA GLU A 506 -25.64 16.47 44.66
C GLU A 506 -26.34 15.90 43.41
N PHE A 507 -26.23 14.58 43.22
CA PHE A 507 -26.75 13.88 42.04
C PHE A 507 -27.74 12.80 42.47
N ASP A 508 -29.03 13.01 42.19
CA ASP A 508 -30.12 12.13 42.61
C ASP A 508 -30.62 11.24 41.45
N PRO A 509 -30.30 9.93 41.45
CA PRO A 509 -30.68 9.03 40.37
C PRO A 509 -32.20 8.78 40.24
N THR A 510 -33.01 9.26 41.19
CA THR A 510 -34.48 9.22 41.13
C THR A 510 -35.10 10.44 40.47
N LYS A 511 -34.33 11.52 40.26
CA LYS A 511 -34.81 12.80 39.70
C LYS A 511 -34.08 13.24 38.44
N GLU A 512 -32.82 12.86 38.29
CA GLU A 512 -31.95 13.28 37.18
C GLU A 512 -31.80 12.18 36.12
N ASN A 513 -31.57 12.59 34.87
CA ASN A 513 -31.29 11.68 33.76
C ASN A 513 -29.77 11.64 33.52
N VAL A 514 -29.20 10.45 33.29
CA VAL A 514 -27.83 10.32 32.78
C VAL A 514 -27.88 10.49 31.27
N CYS A 515 -27.61 11.70 30.78
CA CYS A 515 -27.53 12.01 29.35
C CYS A 515 -26.11 12.45 28.97
N PHE A 516 -25.51 11.77 27.98
CA PHE A 516 -24.12 12.01 27.57
C PHE A 516 -23.89 11.65 26.10
N GLN A 517 -22.82 12.20 25.51
CA GLN A 517 -22.34 11.73 24.21
C GLN A 517 -21.46 10.50 24.42
N GLN A 518 -21.86 9.35 23.88
CA GLN A 518 -21.02 8.15 23.94
C GLN A 518 -19.86 8.29 22.96
N ILE A 519 -18.64 8.00 23.43
CA ILE A 519 -17.39 8.17 22.65
C ILE A 519 -16.72 6.84 22.30
N ASP A 520 -16.88 5.85 23.17
CA ASP A 520 -16.34 4.49 23.01
C ASP A 520 -17.31 3.48 23.60
N ALA A 521 -17.32 2.28 23.03
CA ALA A 521 -18.24 1.23 23.42
C ALA A 521 -17.57 -0.14 23.29
N GLU A 522 -17.69 -0.98 24.32
CA GLU A 522 -17.07 -2.31 24.37
C GLU A 522 -17.99 -3.39 24.92
N GLU A 523 -17.65 -4.64 24.62
CA GLU A 523 -18.28 -5.82 25.22
C GLU A 523 -17.66 -6.04 26.61
N GLY A 524 -18.50 -6.25 27.63
CA GLY A 524 -18.04 -6.40 29.00
C GLY A 524 -18.92 -7.30 29.85
N THR A 525 -18.60 -7.37 31.14
CA THR A 525 -19.40 -8.06 32.14
C THR A 525 -19.62 -7.18 33.38
N LEU A 526 -20.71 -7.46 34.07
CA LEU A 526 -21.10 -6.86 35.35
C LEU A 526 -21.28 -7.97 36.41
N LEU A 527 -21.25 -7.58 37.70
CA LEU A 527 -21.44 -8.38 38.92
C LEU A 527 -22.11 -9.76 38.70
N GLY A 528 -21.36 -10.83 38.99
CA GLY A 528 -21.77 -12.21 38.74
C GLY A 528 -21.48 -12.73 37.31
N GLY A 529 -20.68 -12.01 36.53
CA GLY A 529 -20.25 -12.43 35.18
C GLY A 529 -21.29 -12.24 34.08
N LYS A 530 -22.37 -11.50 34.35
CA LYS A 530 -23.45 -11.26 33.37
C LYS A 530 -22.94 -10.39 32.22
N PRO A 531 -23.21 -10.75 30.95
CA PRO A 531 -22.87 -9.90 29.79
C PRO A 531 -23.51 -8.52 29.88
N ALA A 532 -22.74 -7.51 29.48
CA ALA A 532 -23.18 -6.13 29.35
C ALA A 532 -22.45 -5.45 28.18
N VAL A 533 -23.03 -4.38 27.64
CA VAL A 533 -22.30 -3.43 26.79
C VAL A 533 -21.92 -2.23 27.65
N ARG A 534 -20.63 -1.85 27.63
CA ARG A 534 -20.12 -0.68 28.34
C ARG A 534 -20.12 0.50 27.38
N LEU A 535 -20.83 1.56 27.72
CA LEU A 535 -20.81 2.83 26.99
C LEU A 535 -20.02 3.84 27.82
N PHE A 536 -18.92 4.35 27.24
CA PHE A 536 -18.12 5.41 27.85
C PHE A 536 -18.53 6.77 27.28
N GLY A 537 -18.62 7.76 28.15
CA GLY A 537 -19.25 9.04 27.87
C GLY A 537 -18.43 10.26 28.25
N ALA A 538 -18.78 11.38 27.61
CA ALA A 538 -18.20 12.69 27.87
C ALA A 538 -19.27 13.79 28.08
N GLY A 539 -18.82 14.92 28.63
CA GLY A 539 -19.65 15.87 29.38
C GLY A 539 -19.11 15.88 30.82
N GLN A 540 -19.82 15.21 31.72
CA GLN A 540 -19.16 14.50 32.83
C GLN A 540 -18.61 13.17 32.31
N SER A 541 -17.61 12.55 32.96
CA SER A 541 -17.16 11.21 32.56
C SER A 541 -18.11 10.14 33.08
N VAL A 542 -18.63 9.33 32.16
CA VAL A 542 -19.66 8.31 32.43
C VAL A 542 -19.19 6.94 31.96
N LEU A 543 -19.39 5.91 32.79
CA LEU A 543 -19.48 4.51 32.37
C LEU A 543 -20.89 4.00 32.63
N LEU A 544 -21.63 3.73 31.56
CA LEU A 544 -22.95 3.10 31.62
C LEU A 544 -22.85 1.63 31.20
N HIS A 545 -23.12 0.72 32.14
CA HIS A 545 -23.27 -0.71 31.87
C HIS A 545 -24.70 -0.99 31.39
N VAL A 546 -24.86 -1.32 30.12
CA VAL A 546 -26.15 -1.66 29.52
C VAL A 546 -26.33 -3.17 29.56
N THR A 547 -27.37 -3.63 30.25
CA THR A 547 -27.65 -5.05 30.54
C THR A 547 -28.91 -5.54 29.80
N GLY A 548 -29.18 -6.85 29.89
CA GLY A 548 -30.37 -7.49 29.31
C GLY A 548 -30.27 -7.84 27.81
N PHE A 549 -29.34 -7.23 27.07
CA PHE A 549 -29.17 -7.49 25.64
C PHE A 549 -28.43 -8.81 25.35
N GLN A 550 -29.07 -9.72 24.62
CA GLN A 550 -28.53 -11.06 24.32
C GLN A 550 -28.23 -11.23 22.84
N HIS A 551 -27.12 -11.91 22.50
CA HIS A 551 -26.74 -12.14 21.10
C HIS A 551 -27.57 -13.26 20.47
N TYR A 552 -27.75 -13.21 19.15
CA TYR A 552 -28.56 -14.18 18.42
C TYR A 552 -28.15 -14.33 16.95
N LEU A 553 -28.59 -15.45 16.36
CA LEU A 553 -28.55 -15.72 14.93
C LEU A 553 -29.89 -16.27 14.44
N TYR A 554 -30.05 -16.36 13.12
CA TYR A 554 -31.19 -16.99 12.49
C TYR A 554 -30.78 -18.23 11.67
N ILE A 555 -31.68 -19.22 11.61
CA ILE A 555 -31.67 -20.33 10.64
C ILE A 555 -33.07 -20.49 10.05
N ALA A 556 -33.17 -21.04 8.84
CA ALA A 556 -34.48 -21.34 8.23
C ALA A 556 -35.18 -22.47 8.99
N ALA A 557 -36.47 -22.31 9.29
CA ALA A 557 -37.27 -23.36 9.93
C ALA A 557 -37.73 -24.39 8.88
N PRO A 558 -37.63 -25.71 9.17
CA PRO A 558 -38.11 -26.74 8.27
C PRO A 558 -39.65 -26.83 8.32
N VAL A 559 -40.25 -27.38 7.26
CA VAL A 559 -41.71 -27.31 6.98
C VAL A 559 -42.59 -27.76 8.15
N ASN A 560 -42.14 -28.73 8.93
CA ASN A 560 -42.90 -29.33 10.03
C ASN A 560 -42.49 -28.81 11.43
N PHE A 561 -41.67 -27.76 11.53
CA PHE A 561 -41.25 -27.20 12.82
C PHE A 561 -42.31 -26.24 13.37
N THR A 562 -42.85 -26.56 14.55
CA THR A 562 -43.94 -25.79 15.18
C THR A 562 -43.44 -24.92 16.34
N LYS A 563 -44.32 -24.17 17.00
CA LYS A 563 -43.92 -23.39 18.20
C LYS A 563 -43.62 -24.33 19.37
N GLU A 564 -44.32 -25.46 19.42
CA GLU A 564 -44.23 -26.51 20.42
C GLU A 564 -42.88 -27.25 20.36
N ASP A 565 -42.20 -27.22 19.20
CA ASP A 565 -40.83 -27.73 19.02
C ASP A 565 -39.74 -26.78 19.57
N CYS A 566 -40.04 -25.53 19.92
CA CYS A 566 -39.01 -24.55 20.31
C CYS A 566 -38.25 -24.95 21.58
N ASP A 567 -38.95 -25.28 22.67
CA ASP A 567 -38.33 -25.71 23.93
C ASP A 567 -37.60 -27.08 23.80
N PRO A 568 -38.21 -28.11 23.17
CA PRO A 568 -37.51 -29.35 22.82
C PRO A 568 -36.26 -29.15 21.97
N TYR A 569 -36.29 -28.25 20.97
CA TYR A 569 -35.12 -27.95 20.14
C TYR A 569 -34.05 -27.16 20.91
N ARG A 570 -34.43 -26.25 21.82
CA ARG A 570 -33.48 -25.63 22.76
C ARG A 570 -32.76 -26.71 23.56
N ALA A 571 -33.50 -27.64 24.18
CA ALA A 571 -32.92 -28.73 24.97
C ALA A 571 -32.03 -29.67 24.13
N PHE A 572 -32.41 -29.95 22.87
CA PHE A 572 -31.58 -30.69 21.93
C PHE A 572 -30.25 -29.98 21.64
N LEU A 573 -30.28 -28.69 21.26
CA LEU A 573 -29.07 -27.91 21.03
C LEU A 573 -28.18 -27.90 22.28
N GLU A 574 -28.77 -27.66 23.45
CA GLU A 574 -28.08 -27.65 24.74
C GLU A 574 -27.38 -28.99 25.02
N SER A 575 -28.06 -30.13 24.78
CA SER A 575 -27.48 -31.47 24.94
C SER A 575 -26.32 -31.76 23.96
N ARG A 576 -26.29 -31.09 22.80
CA ARG A 576 -25.26 -31.28 21.76
C ARG A 576 -24.05 -30.39 21.93
N ILE A 577 -24.22 -29.15 22.41
CA ILE A 577 -23.14 -28.15 22.43
C ILE A 577 -22.82 -27.62 23.83
N GLY A 578 -23.70 -27.75 24.82
CA GLY A 578 -23.60 -27.07 26.11
C GLY A 578 -22.37 -27.43 26.95
N ASN A 579 -21.86 -28.66 26.83
CA ASN A 579 -20.71 -29.15 27.61
C ASN A 579 -20.82 -28.83 29.13
N PHE A 580 -21.97 -29.15 29.72
CA PHE A 580 -22.32 -28.86 31.12
C PHE A 580 -22.51 -27.36 31.49
N GLN A 581 -22.55 -26.44 30.52
CA GLN A 581 -22.88 -25.02 30.72
C GLN A 581 -24.08 -24.62 29.87
N THR A 582 -25.03 -23.85 30.42
CA THR A 582 -26.21 -23.37 29.68
C THR A 582 -25.81 -22.36 28.60
N MET A 583 -25.86 -22.76 27.34
CA MET A 583 -25.46 -21.95 26.19
C MET A 583 -26.62 -21.27 25.45
N ILE A 584 -27.79 -21.93 25.36
CA ILE A 584 -28.94 -21.43 24.59
C ILE A 584 -30.00 -20.86 25.54
N GLN A 585 -30.28 -19.57 25.41
CA GLN A 585 -31.35 -18.91 26.16
C GLN A 585 -32.73 -19.31 25.63
N SER A 586 -32.94 -19.16 24.32
CA SER A 586 -34.26 -19.38 23.70
C SER A 586 -34.17 -19.65 22.20
N VAL A 587 -35.08 -20.49 21.72
CA VAL A 587 -35.44 -20.62 20.31
C VAL A 587 -36.81 -19.97 20.12
N GLN A 588 -36.98 -19.15 19.08
CA GLN A 588 -38.26 -18.53 18.75
C GLN A 588 -38.54 -18.62 17.25
N VAL A 589 -39.71 -19.14 16.87
CA VAL A 589 -40.20 -19.10 15.48
C VAL A 589 -40.64 -17.67 15.12
N THR A 590 -40.13 -17.13 14.01
CA THR A 590 -40.47 -15.79 13.52
C THR A 590 -40.49 -15.73 11.99
N LEU A 591 -41.28 -14.82 11.42
CA LEU A 591 -41.28 -14.57 9.97
C LEU A 591 -40.10 -13.67 9.57
N ARG A 592 -39.33 -14.09 8.57
CA ARG A 592 -38.22 -13.34 7.96
C ARG A 592 -38.16 -13.63 6.46
N GLU A 593 -37.46 -12.80 5.71
CA GLU A 593 -37.16 -13.04 4.30
C GLU A 593 -35.64 -13.00 4.07
N ASN A 594 -35.13 -13.89 3.22
CA ASN A 594 -33.72 -13.87 2.85
C ASN A 594 -33.42 -12.65 1.98
N ILE A 595 -32.38 -11.88 2.31
CA ILE A 595 -31.94 -10.75 1.47
C ILE A 595 -31.45 -11.20 0.07
N TYR A 596 -30.96 -12.43 -0.07
CA TYR A 596 -30.26 -12.90 -1.26
C TYR A 596 -31.19 -13.66 -2.22
N GLY A 597 -31.48 -13.05 -3.36
CA GLY A 597 -32.42 -13.55 -4.37
C GLY A 597 -33.88 -13.23 -4.04
N TYR A 598 -34.66 -12.85 -5.04
CA TYR A 598 -36.08 -12.49 -4.89
C TYR A 598 -36.96 -13.69 -4.47
N GLN A 599 -37.68 -13.54 -3.35
CA GLN A 599 -38.52 -14.59 -2.75
C GLN A 599 -40.04 -14.38 -2.95
N GLY A 600 -40.46 -13.64 -3.99
CA GLY A 600 -41.90 -13.39 -4.21
C GLY A 600 -42.54 -12.38 -3.25
N ASN A 601 -41.73 -11.58 -2.54
CA ASN A 601 -42.13 -10.74 -1.40
C ASN A 601 -42.82 -11.52 -0.26
N GLN A 602 -42.55 -12.83 -0.15
CA GLN A 602 -43.09 -13.69 0.90
C GLN A 602 -42.05 -13.89 2.01
N LYS A 603 -42.52 -13.88 3.27
CA LYS A 603 -41.70 -14.22 4.43
C LYS A 603 -41.86 -15.70 4.74
N SER A 604 -40.74 -16.36 5.02
CA SER A 604 -40.70 -17.75 5.48
C SER A 604 -40.51 -17.80 7.00
N TRP A 605 -40.78 -18.96 7.59
CA TRP A 605 -40.49 -19.21 8.99
C TRP A 605 -38.98 -19.40 9.20
N TYR A 606 -38.44 -18.70 10.19
CA TYR A 606 -37.06 -18.77 10.66
C TYR A 606 -37.05 -19.00 12.17
N LEU A 607 -36.00 -19.65 12.67
CA LEU A 607 -35.74 -19.81 14.09
C LEU A 607 -34.72 -18.74 14.52
N LYS A 608 -35.13 -17.83 15.40
CA LYS A 608 -34.23 -16.94 16.15
C LYS A 608 -33.65 -17.75 17.31
N ILE A 609 -32.35 -18.02 17.28
CA ILE A 609 -31.65 -18.72 18.37
C ILE A 609 -30.82 -17.69 19.13
N THR A 610 -31.15 -17.52 20.41
CA THR A 610 -30.52 -16.53 21.30
C THR A 610 -29.61 -17.27 22.29
N VAL A 611 -28.39 -16.78 22.49
CA VAL A 611 -27.39 -17.37 23.38
C VAL A 611 -27.33 -16.63 24.73
N THR A 612 -26.96 -17.35 25.79
CA THR A 612 -26.80 -16.80 27.15
C THR A 612 -25.64 -15.82 27.26
N GLU A 613 -24.53 -16.09 26.57
CA GLU A 613 -23.35 -15.22 26.49
C GLU A 613 -22.91 -14.99 25.04
N PRO A 614 -22.46 -13.78 24.65
CA PRO A 614 -22.04 -13.46 23.29
C PRO A 614 -20.97 -14.40 22.72
N LYS A 615 -20.02 -14.84 23.55
CA LYS A 615 -18.93 -15.77 23.18
C LYS A 615 -19.43 -17.10 22.58
N PHE A 616 -20.65 -17.52 22.91
CA PHE A 616 -21.21 -18.78 22.44
C PHE A 616 -21.76 -18.71 21.01
N ILE A 617 -21.95 -17.52 20.42
CA ILE A 617 -22.54 -17.38 19.08
C ILE A 617 -21.73 -18.08 17.99
N SER A 618 -20.39 -18.02 18.08
CA SER A 618 -19.49 -18.64 17.11
C SER A 618 -19.48 -20.17 17.22
N LYS A 619 -19.56 -20.69 18.46
CA LYS A 619 -19.65 -22.14 18.71
C LYS A 619 -20.99 -22.71 18.22
N LEU A 620 -22.10 -22.00 18.48
CA LEU A 620 -23.41 -22.36 17.93
C LEU A 620 -23.40 -22.34 16.39
N ARG A 621 -22.86 -21.28 15.78
CA ARG A 621 -22.80 -21.16 14.31
C ARG A 621 -21.98 -22.27 13.68
N GLY A 622 -20.76 -22.51 14.18
CA GLY A 622 -19.90 -23.59 13.70
C GLY A 622 -20.50 -24.99 13.88
N ALA A 623 -21.25 -25.22 14.96
CA ALA A 623 -21.98 -26.48 15.15
C ALA A 623 -23.09 -26.66 14.10
N LEU A 624 -23.92 -25.63 13.85
CA LEU A 624 -25.00 -25.68 12.85
C LEU A 624 -24.47 -25.85 11.42
N GLU A 625 -23.37 -25.18 11.08
CA GLU A 625 -22.78 -25.20 9.73
C GLU A 625 -21.95 -26.46 9.46
N ASN A 626 -21.24 -27.01 10.45
CA ASN A 626 -20.32 -28.13 10.23
C ASN A 626 -20.80 -29.47 10.86
N GLY A 627 -21.83 -29.46 11.69
CA GLY A 627 -22.29 -30.64 12.42
C GLY A 627 -23.13 -31.63 11.58
N GLY A 628 -23.57 -31.25 10.39
CA GLY A 628 -24.39 -32.07 9.49
C GLY A 628 -25.57 -32.73 10.21
N GLN A 629 -25.72 -34.05 10.03
CA GLN A 629 -26.81 -34.82 10.63
C GLN A 629 -26.81 -34.82 12.18
N SER A 630 -25.67 -34.58 12.84
CA SER A 630 -25.63 -34.58 14.32
C SER A 630 -26.44 -33.44 14.96
N MET A 631 -26.65 -32.35 14.21
CA MET A 631 -27.44 -31.17 14.59
C MET A 631 -28.85 -31.15 13.98
N ASN A 632 -29.23 -32.21 13.24
CA ASN A 632 -30.53 -32.33 12.57
C ASN A 632 -31.60 -32.87 13.53
N TYR A 633 -32.22 -31.97 14.30
CA TYR A 633 -33.27 -32.34 15.26
C TYR A 633 -34.44 -33.07 14.57
N LYS A 634 -34.77 -34.27 15.07
CA LYS A 634 -35.79 -35.18 14.52
C LYS A 634 -35.62 -35.51 13.02
N GLY A 635 -34.46 -35.22 12.40
CA GLY A 635 -34.27 -35.37 10.95
C GLY A 635 -35.06 -34.37 10.09
N LEU A 636 -35.55 -33.26 10.67
CA LEU A 636 -36.49 -32.34 10.01
C LEU A 636 -35.89 -31.57 8.82
N TRP A 637 -34.58 -31.36 8.80
CA TRP A 637 -33.90 -30.78 7.65
C TRP A 637 -33.47 -31.89 6.69
N THR A 638 -34.20 -32.06 5.59
CA THR A 638 -33.95 -33.11 4.60
C THR A 638 -32.98 -32.65 3.51
N GLY A 639 -32.11 -33.55 3.04
CA GLY A 639 -31.26 -33.32 1.87
C GLY A 639 -30.19 -32.23 2.00
N ILE A 640 -29.81 -31.82 3.21
CA ILE A 640 -28.77 -30.81 3.45
C ILE A 640 -27.50 -31.43 4.06
N GLU A 641 -26.35 -30.89 3.67
CA GLU A 641 -25.05 -31.17 4.29
C GLU A 641 -24.77 -30.22 5.47
N LYS A 642 -25.27 -28.98 5.41
CA LYS A 642 -25.10 -27.93 6.42
C LYS A 642 -26.38 -27.12 6.65
N ILE A 643 -26.64 -26.72 7.90
CA ILE A 643 -27.73 -25.79 8.21
C ILE A 643 -27.22 -24.37 7.94
N ALA A 644 -27.74 -23.72 6.91
CA ALA A 644 -27.36 -22.35 6.57
C ALA A 644 -27.75 -21.36 7.69
N THR A 645 -26.78 -20.55 8.13
CA THR A 645 -26.99 -19.56 9.18
C THR A 645 -26.96 -18.13 8.63
N PHE A 646 -27.58 -17.22 9.37
CA PHE A 646 -27.78 -15.83 8.96
C PHE A 646 -27.34 -14.85 10.06
N ASP A 647 -27.28 -13.57 9.73
CA ASP A 647 -26.90 -12.43 10.57
C ASP A 647 -25.55 -12.62 11.31
N ASN A 648 -24.47 -12.86 10.55
CA ASN A 648 -23.11 -12.95 11.12
C ASN A 648 -22.49 -11.56 11.38
N ILE A 649 -22.76 -11.01 12.57
CA ILE A 649 -22.28 -9.71 13.04
C ILE A 649 -21.76 -9.76 14.48
N GLN A 650 -20.81 -8.87 14.81
CA GLN A 650 -20.24 -8.74 16.15
C GLN A 650 -21.31 -8.25 17.16
N TYR A 651 -21.22 -8.67 18.42
CA TYR A 651 -22.24 -8.42 19.43
C TYR A 651 -22.41 -6.92 19.71
N LEU A 652 -21.31 -6.16 19.83
CA LEU A 652 -21.38 -4.70 19.94
C LEU A 652 -22.13 -4.04 18.78
N LEU A 653 -21.85 -4.43 17.53
CA LEU A 653 -22.58 -3.88 16.37
C LEU A 653 -24.03 -4.34 16.35
N ARG A 654 -24.34 -5.59 16.73
CA ARG A 654 -25.73 -6.07 16.89
C ARG A 654 -26.51 -5.18 17.86
N PHE A 655 -25.93 -4.91 19.02
CA PHE A 655 -26.49 -4.02 20.03
C PHE A 655 -26.77 -2.62 19.47
N MET A 656 -25.76 -1.98 18.84
CA MET A 656 -25.90 -0.63 18.26
C MET A 656 -26.94 -0.57 17.13
N ILE A 657 -27.14 -1.66 16.40
CA ILE A 657 -28.14 -1.75 15.33
C ILE A 657 -29.54 -1.90 15.92
N ASP A 658 -29.72 -2.80 16.88
CA ASP A 658 -31.04 -3.09 17.48
C ASP A 658 -31.55 -1.96 18.38
N THR A 659 -30.65 -1.18 18.97
CA THR A 659 -30.97 0.00 19.82
C THR A 659 -30.95 1.34 19.07
N ASN A 660 -30.69 1.34 17.76
CA ASN A 660 -30.49 2.54 16.93
C ASN A 660 -29.36 3.49 17.37
N ILE A 661 -28.45 3.07 18.28
CA ILE A 661 -27.27 3.84 18.66
C ILE A 661 -26.28 3.91 17.48
N SER A 662 -25.82 5.11 17.12
CA SER A 662 -24.73 5.33 16.16
C SER A 662 -23.44 5.70 16.88
N GLY A 663 -22.29 5.68 16.20
CA GLY A 663 -21.05 6.19 16.79
C GLY A 663 -21.17 7.69 17.11
N MET A 664 -20.60 8.14 18.23
CA MET A 664 -20.61 9.56 18.65
C MET A 664 -22.01 10.18 18.77
N SER A 665 -23.05 9.38 19.04
CA SER A 665 -24.41 9.87 19.33
C SER A 665 -24.60 10.19 20.81
N TRP A 666 -25.67 10.92 21.11
CA TRP A 666 -26.14 11.12 22.47
C TRP A 666 -27.00 9.94 22.91
N VAL A 667 -26.84 9.52 24.16
CA VAL A 667 -27.63 8.47 24.80
C VAL A 667 -28.13 8.97 26.15
N GLU A 668 -29.28 8.45 26.58
CA GLU A 668 -29.93 8.86 27.82
C GLU A 668 -30.48 7.65 28.58
N ALA A 669 -30.20 7.58 29.88
CA ALA A 669 -30.92 6.74 30.83
C ALA A 669 -31.74 7.64 31.76
N LYS A 670 -33.06 7.44 31.79
CA LYS A 670 -34.00 8.28 32.54
C LYS A 670 -33.93 8.07 34.05
N ALA A 671 -34.23 9.14 34.79
CA ALA A 671 -34.44 9.12 36.24
C ALA A 671 -35.29 7.92 36.68
N GLY A 672 -34.82 7.21 37.71
CA GLY A 672 -35.47 6.02 38.24
C GLY A 672 -35.39 4.76 37.36
N LYS A 673 -34.78 4.81 36.16
CA LYS A 673 -34.57 3.63 35.29
C LYS A 673 -33.15 3.07 35.32
N TYR A 674 -32.17 3.83 35.79
CA TYR A 674 -30.82 3.35 36.06
C TYR A 674 -30.54 3.25 37.56
N ARG A 675 -29.49 2.52 37.92
CA ARG A 675 -28.95 2.45 39.28
C ARG A 675 -27.48 2.81 39.26
N LEU A 676 -27.04 3.66 40.19
CA LEU A 676 -25.61 3.93 40.40
C LEU A 676 -24.91 2.68 40.95
N ILE A 677 -23.69 2.44 40.47
CA ILE A 677 -22.78 1.44 41.04
C ILE A 677 -22.20 2.02 42.33
N HIS A 678 -22.21 1.22 43.41
CA HIS A 678 -21.71 1.65 44.70
C HIS A 678 -20.18 1.84 44.65
N GLU A 679 -19.60 2.76 45.41
CA GLU A 679 -18.19 3.15 45.27
C GLU A 679 -17.21 1.97 45.37
N LYS A 680 -17.49 1.02 46.26
CA LYS A 680 -16.69 -0.22 46.44
C LYS A 680 -16.85 -1.25 45.32
N GLU A 681 -17.82 -1.07 44.43
CA GLU A 681 -18.15 -1.95 43.30
C GLU A 681 -17.77 -1.33 41.94
N LYS A 682 -17.29 -0.08 41.90
CA LYS A 682 -16.92 0.60 40.66
C LYS A 682 -15.78 -0.13 39.94
N HIS A 683 -15.97 -0.35 38.64
CA HIS A 683 -14.93 -0.90 37.77
C HIS A 683 -14.06 0.19 37.13
N SER A 684 -14.50 1.45 37.17
CA SER A 684 -13.89 2.58 36.47
C SER A 684 -13.42 3.72 37.37
N ASN A 685 -12.70 4.67 36.77
CA ASN A 685 -12.43 5.99 37.34
C ASN A 685 -13.36 7.09 36.78
N CYS A 686 -14.49 6.71 36.17
CA CYS A 686 -15.49 7.68 35.71
C CYS A 686 -16.21 8.32 36.90
N GLN A 687 -16.60 9.59 36.75
CA GLN A 687 -17.34 10.31 37.79
C GLN A 687 -18.70 9.65 38.07
N ILE A 688 -19.40 9.24 37.00
CA ILE A 688 -20.65 8.49 37.08
C ILE A 688 -20.39 7.06 36.58
N GLU A 689 -20.69 6.06 37.40
CA GLU A 689 -20.78 4.67 36.97
C GLU A 689 -22.18 4.12 37.30
N ALA A 690 -22.89 3.63 36.29
CA ALA A 690 -24.30 3.26 36.39
C ALA A 690 -24.63 1.98 35.60
N VAL A 691 -25.76 1.35 35.93
CA VAL A 691 -26.34 0.23 35.18
C VAL A 691 -27.78 0.55 34.76
N VAL A 692 -28.13 0.17 33.52
CA VAL A 692 -29.48 0.28 32.94
C VAL A 692 -29.80 -1.00 32.15
N ASP A 693 -31.08 -1.33 32.00
CA ASP A 693 -31.50 -2.34 31.02
C ASP A 693 -31.63 -1.71 29.62
N TYR A 694 -31.28 -2.46 28.57
CA TYR A 694 -31.27 -1.92 27.20
C TYR A 694 -32.64 -1.45 26.70
N HIS A 695 -33.76 -1.92 27.26
CA HIS A 695 -35.10 -1.42 26.90
C HIS A 695 -35.39 -0.01 27.44
N ASP A 696 -34.70 0.40 28.51
CA ASP A 696 -34.85 1.72 29.15
C ASP A 696 -33.81 2.74 28.67
N LEU A 697 -32.88 2.31 27.79
CA LEU A 697 -31.88 3.16 27.16
C LEU A 697 -32.45 3.89 25.93
N ILE A 698 -32.24 5.20 25.87
CA ILE A 698 -32.69 6.04 24.76
C ILE A 698 -31.49 6.46 23.91
N ALA A 699 -31.62 6.26 22.59
CA ALA A 699 -30.65 6.72 21.60
C ALA A 699 -31.19 7.97 20.90
N HIS A 700 -30.51 9.10 21.02
CA HIS A 700 -30.92 10.35 20.38
C HIS A 700 -30.35 10.46 18.97
N PRO A 701 -31.19 10.77 17.94
CA PRO A 701 -30.70 10.96 16.58
C PRO A 701 -29.81 12.22 16.49
N PRO A 702 -28.74 12.23 15.68
CA PRO A 702 -27.82 13.37 15.57
C PRO A 702 -28.42 14.50 14.71
N ASN A 703 -29.41 15.18 15.26
CA ASN A 703 -30.08 16.36 14.69
C ASN A 703 -30.38 17.40 15.79
N GLY A 704 -30.68 18.64 15.38
CA GLY A 704 -30.99 19.72 16.33
C GLY A 704 -29.90 19.92 17.39
N GLU A 705 -30.27 19.86 18.66
CA GLU A 705 -29.35 19.95 19.79
C GLU A 705 -28.40 18.75 19.92
N TRP A 706 -28.87 17.54 19.59
CA TRP A 706 -28.11 16.29 19.63
C TRP A 706 -27.08 16.16 18.49
N ALA A 707 -27.06 17.10 17.55
CA ALA A 707 -25.95 17.24 16.60
C ALA A 707 -24.69 17.84 17.24
N LYS A 708 -24.80 18.53 18.38
CA LYS A 708 -23.65 19.09 19.11
C LYS A 708 -22.70 17.99 19.59
N MET A 709 -21.48 18.40 19.92
CA MET A 709 -20.49 17.55 20.61
C MET A 709 -20.36 17.96 22.06
N ALA A 710 -20.03 17.00 22.92
CA ALA A 710 -19.64 17.25 24.31
C ALA A 710 -18.30 18.01 24.36
N PRO A 711 -17.98 18.69 25.49
CA PRO A 711 -16.69 19.33 25.72
C PRO A 711 -15.61 18.28 26.02
N LEU A 712 -15.18 17.55 24.98
CA LEU A 712 -14.19 16.47 25.08
C LEU A 712 -12.85 17.01 25.58
N ARG A 713 -12.23 16.34 26.55
CA ARG A 713 -10.83 16.59 26.92
C ARG A 713 -9.90 15.86 25.98
N ILE A 714 -9.06 16.60 25.28
CA ILE A 714 -8.12 16.10 24.27
C ILE A 714 -6.71 16.27 24.83
N LEU A 715 -6.03 15.14 25.09
CA LEU A 715 -4.63 15.10 25.50
C LEU A 715 -3.77 14.85 24.26
N SER A 716 -2.87 15.78 23.95
CA SER A 716 -1.78 15.59 23.00
C SER A 716 -0.47 15.46 23.79
N PHE A 717 0.33 14.44 23.49
CA PHE A 717 1.60 14.19 24.19
C PHE A 717 2.69 13.69 23.24
N ASP A 718 3.94 13.81 23.71
CA ASP A 718 5.18 13.45 23.01
C ASP A 718 6.24 13.07 24.06
N ILE A 719 7.21 12.21 23.70
CA ILE A 719 8.27 11.74 24.62
C ILE A 719 9.67 11.91 24.03
N GLU A 720 10.63 12.22 24.89
CA GLU A 720 12.05 12.26 24.54
C GLU A 720 12.86 11.22 25.31
N CYS A 721 13.80 10.56 24.61
CA CYS A 721 14.62 9.48 25.13
C CYS A 721 16.12 9.75 24.91
N ALA A 722 16.95 9.54 25.94
CA ALA A 722 18.40 9.75 25.84
C ALA A 722 19.09 8.52 25.20
N GLY A 723 19.10 8.47 23.87
CA GLY A 723 19.68 7.37 23.10
C GLY A 723 21.22 7.36 23.04
N ARG A 724 21.77 6.16 22.82
CA ARG A 724 23.19 5.95 22.45
C ARG A 724 23.48 6.43 21.01
N LYS A 725 24.68 6.99 20.79
CA LYS A 725 25.07 7.58 19.49
C LYS A 725 25.06 6.54 18.37
N GLY A 726 24.26 6.79 17.32
CA GLY A 726 24.14 5.93 16.14
C GLY A 726 23.20 4.72 16.31
N ILE A 727 22.54 4.59 17.47
CA ILE A 727 21.58 3.51 17.76
C ILE A 727 20.20 4.15 17.97
N PHE A 728 19.15 3.56 17.39
CA PHE A 728 17.78 4.00 17.65
C PHE A 728 17.37 3.61 19.09
N PRO A 729 16.65 4.46 19.86
CA PRO A 729 16.38 4.19 21.27
C PRO A 729 15.72 2.82 21.52
N GLU A 730 16.25 2.06 22.48
CA GLU A 730 15.77 0.76 22.90
C GLU A 730 15.22 0.83 24.35
N PRO A 731 13.96 0.46 24.64
CA PRO A 731 13.36 0.64 25.96
C PRO A 731 14.09 -0.06 27.12
N ASN A 732 14.85 -1.11 26.84
CA ASN A 732 15.64 -1.88 27.80
C ASN A 732 17.03 -1.27 28.11
N GLN A 733 17.43 -0.18 27.44
CA GLN A 733 18.73 0.46 27.64
C GLN A 733 18.59 1.97 27.82
N ASP A 734 17.93 2.64 26.86
CA ASP A 734 17.87 4.09 26.81
C ASP A 734 16.67 4.61 27.65
N PRO A 735 16.86 5.63 28.53
CA PRO A 735 15.80 6.14 29.40
C PRO A 735 14.89 7.15 28.71
N VAL A 736 13.62 7.17 29.13
CA VAL A 736 12.71 8.31 28.87
C VAL A 736 13.16 9.45 29.80
N ILE A 737 13.42 10.62 29.23
CA ILE A 737 13.94 11.79 29.94
C ILE A 737 12.97 12.96 30.01
N GLN A 738 12.03 13.07 29.06
CA GLN A 738 10.96 14.06 29.11
C GLN A 738 9.65 13.49 28.54
N ILE A 739 8.53 13.96 29.08
CA ILE A 739 7.18 13.72 28.53
C ILE A 739 6.41 15.04 28.57
N ALA A 740 6.15 15.63 27.40
CA ALA A 740 5.37 16.87 27.29
C ALA A 740 3.89 16.57 27.05
N ASN A 741 3.00 17.37 27.66
CA ASN A 741 1.56 17.21 27.54
C ASN A 741 0.86 18.55 27.33
N VAL A 742 -0.09 18.54 26.39
CA VAL A 742 -0.99 19.65 26.11
C VAL A 742 -2.42 19.14 26.19
N VAL A 743 -3.27 19.77 27.01
CA VAL A 743 -4.69 19.38 27.13
C VAL A 743 -5.60 20.55 26.75
N THR A 744 -6.48 20.28 25.79
CA THR A 744 -7.46 21.22 25.24
C THR A 744 -8.86 20.69 25.50
N ARG A 745 -9.85 21.56 25.74
CA ARG A 745 -11.27 21.15 25.67
C ARG A 745 -11.81 21.45 24.28
N TYR A 746 -12.55 20.51 23.71
CA TYR A 746 -13.11 20.67 22.38
C TYR A 746 -13.97 21.93 22.28
N GLY A 747 -13.62 22.81 21.33
CA GLY A 747 -14.26 24.12 21.12
C GLY A 747 -13.54 25.31 21.77
N GLU A 748 -12.58 25.08 22.68
CA GLU A 748 -11.68 26.13 23.20
C GLU A 748 -10.51 26.34 22.23
N SER A 749 -10.10 27.59 21.99
CA SER A 749 -9.00 27.93 21.07
C SER A 749 -7.60 27.84 21.68
N LYS A 750 -7.50 27.64 23.00
CA LYS A 750 -6.25 27.57 23.76
C LYS A 750 -6.26 26.35 24.68
N PRO A 751 -5.15 25.60 24.82
CA PRO A 751 -5.05 24.54 25.82
C PRO A 751 -4.98 25.12 27.23
N PHE A 752 -5.67 24.45 28.17
CA PHE A 752 -5.78 24.83 29.58
C PHE A 752 -4.73 24.14 30.47
N ILE A 753 -4.20 22.98 30.04
CA ILE A 753 -3.03 22.36 30.66
C ILE A 753 -1.86 22.36 29.68
N ARG A 754 -0.70 22.73 30.19
CA ARG A 754 0.61 22.62 29.51
C ARG A 754 1.62 22.23 30.56
N ASN A 755 2.19 21.03 30.45
CA ASN A 755 3.22 20.59 31.38
C ASN A 755 4.29 19.76 30.67
N VAL A 756 5.47 19.69 31.29
CA VAL A 756 6.55 18.79 30.90
C VAL A 756 7.06 18.08 32.14
N PHE A 757 6.97 16.76 32.12
CA PHE A 757 7.62 15.88 33.09
C PHE A 757 9.08 15.75 32.65
N VAL A 758 10.04 16.04 33.54
CA VAL A 758 11.47 16.07 33.21
C VAL A 758 12.26 15.26 34.24
N LEU A 759 13.16 14.41 33.74
CA LEU A 759 14.21 13.77 34.53
C LEU A 759 15.33 14.80 34.77
N ASP A 760 15.72 14.98 36.04
CA ASP A 760 16.57 16.09 36.53
C ASP A 760 15.90 17.48 36.41
N THR A 761 16.58 18.48 36.98
CA THR A 761 16.21 19.90 37.10
C THR A 761 16.14 20.64 35.77
N CYS A 762 15.16 21.54 35.59
CA CYS A 762 14.89 22.23 34.34
C CYS A 762 14.47 23.69 34.57
N SER A 763 15.11 24.63 33.88
CA SER A 763 14.77 26.05 33.98
C SER A 763 13.33 26.33 33.52
N LEU A 764 12.65 27.26 34.18
CA LEU A 764 11.23 27.54 33.98
C LEU A 764 10.86 27.92 32.53
N ILE A 765 9.71 27.42 32.07
CA ILE A 765 9.06 27.81 30.81
C ILE A 765 7.80 28.62 31.16
N VAL A 766 7.66 29.79 30.56
CA VAL A 766 6.51 30.70 30.81
C VAL A 766 5.19 30.00 30.45
N ASN A 767 4.21 30.08 31.35
CA ASN A 767 2.87 29.49 31.21
C ASN A 767 2.85 27.94 31.04
N THR A 768 3.92 27.25 31.45
CA THR A 768 4.04 25.79 31.41
C THR A 768 4.48 25.24 32.76
N GLN A 769 3.78 24.23 33.27
CA GLN A 769 4.13 23.56 34.52
C GLN A 769 5.29 22.58 34.28
N ILE A 770 6.48 22.87 34.82
CA ILE A 770 7.61 21.94 34.83
C ILE A 770 7.50 21.03 36.06
N LEU A 771 7.64 19.72 35.86
CA LEU A 771 7.57 18.70 36.90
C LEU A 771 8.89 17.91 36.89
N GLU A 772 9.76 18.20 37.85
CA GLU A 772 11.11 17.64 37.94
C GLU A 772 11.13 16.34 38.75
N PHE A 773 11.89 15.34 38.30
CA PHE A 773 12.02 14.05 38.96
C PHE A 773 13.47 13.58 39.04
N GLU A 774 13.90 13.12 40.21
CA GLU A 774 15.23 12.50 40.43
C GLU A 774 15.38 11.11 39.77
N LYS A 775 14.26 10.47 39.44
CA LYS A 775 14.18 9.06 39.04
C LYS A 775 13.09 8.85 38.00
N GLU A 776 13.43 8.08 36.97
CA GLU A 776 12.54 7.77 35.85
C GLU A 776 11.28 7.00 36.31
N GLU A 777 11.40 6.09 37.28
CA GLU A 777 10.27 5.34 37.82
C GLU A 777 9.24 6.26 38.49
N LYS A 778 9.71 7.32 39.18
CA LYS A 778 8.83 8.34 39.77
C LYS A 778 8.14 9.16 38.67
N MET A 779 8.88 9.54 37.63
CA MET A 779 8.35 10.32 36.49
C MET A 779 7.25 9.56 35.75
N LEU A 780 7.51 8.30 35.36
CA LEU A 780 6.54 7.44 34.68
C LEU A 780 5.27 7.23 35.53
N MET A 781 5.43 6.92 36.82
CA MET A 781 4.28 6.72 37.71
C MET A 781 3.46 8.00 37.92
N ALA A 782 4.10 9.17 38.02
CA ALA A 782 3.44 10.46 38.12
C ALA A 782 2.72 10.86 36.83
N TRP A 783 3.26 10.52 35.65
CA TRP A 783 2.58 10.72 34.38
C TRP A 783 1.34 9.84 34.23
N ARG A 784 1.41 8.57 34.68
CA ARG A 784 0.24 7.69 34.78
C ARG A 784 -0.84 8.25 35.71
N ASP A 785 -0.44 8.77 36.89
CA ASP A 785 -1.37 9.48 37.80
C ASP A 785 -1.98 10.73 37.15
N PHE A 786 -1.20 11.49 36.36
CA PHE A 786 -1.68 12.64 35.59
C PHE A 786 -2.74 12.26 34.56
N VAL A 787 -2.51 11.23 33.73
CA VAL A 787 -3.51 10.76 32.75
C VAL A 787 -4.79 10.30 33.46
N GLN A 788 -4.68 9.63 34.61
CA GLN A 788 -5.85 9.22 35.40
C GLN A 788 -6.63 10.41 35.99
N LYS A 789 -5.96 11.47 36.45
CA LYS A 789 -6.59 12.68 37.01
C LYS A 789 -7.20 13.60 35.95
N VAL A 790 -6.49 13.82 34.84
CA VAL A 790 -6.99 14.60 33.70
C VAL A 790 -8.20 13.93 33.05
N ASP A 791 -8.20 12.59 33.05
CA ASP A 791 -9.23 11.75 32.44
C ASP A 791 -9.56 12.19 31.00
N PRO A 792 -8.59 12.16 30.06
CA PRO A 792 -8.82 12.57 28.68
C PRO A 792 -9.81 11.64 27.97
N ASP A 793 -10.71 12.23 27.19
CA ASP A 793 -11.67 11.54 26.32
C ASP A 793 -11.01 11.07 25.02
N VAL A 794 -10.04 11.86 24.52
CA VAL A 794 -9.27 11.59 23.31
C VAL A 794 -7.78 11.74 23.65
N ILE A 795 -6.97 10.76 23.25
CA ILE A 795 -5.51 10.84 23.29
C ILE A 795 -5.00 10.90 21.84
N ILE A 796 -4.20 11.94 21.56
CA ILE A 796 -3.60 12.24 20.27
C ILE A 796 -2.10 12.43 20.40
N GLY A 797 -1.42 12.51 19.27
CA GLY A 797 0.02 12.69 19.14
C GLY A 797 0.44 12.32 17.72
N TYR A 798 1.73 12.12 17.48
CA TYR A 798 2.25 11.76 16.17
C TYR A 798 3.15 10.53 16.25
N ASN A 799 2.70 9.39 15.72
CA ASN A 799 3.33 8.06 15.84
C ASN A 799 3.18 7.38 17.21
N ILE A 800 2.35 7.93 18.10
CA ILE A 800 2.06 7.39 19.45
C ILE A 800 1.64 5.92 19.47
N ALA A 801 1.02 5.42 18.39
CA ALA A 801 0.59 4.03 18.30
C ALA A 801 1.78 3.06 18.18
N ASN A 802 2.81 3.43 17.41
CA ASN A 802 3.91 2.54 17.05
C ASN A 802 5.18 2.79 17.86
N PHE A 803 5.38 4.01 18.36
CA PHE A 803 6.54 4.40 19.17
C PHE A 803 6.15 4.64 20.63
N ASP A 804 5.49 5.75 20.95
CA ASP A 804 5.39 6.26 22.33
C ASP A 804 4.69 5.30 23.29
N PHE A 805 3.51 4.77 22.92
CA PHE A 805 2.79 3.81 23.77
C PHE A 805 3.57 2.51 24.00
N PRO A 806 4.08 1.80 22.95
CA PRO A 806 4.98 0.67 23.14
C PRO A 806 6.22 1.00 23.99
N TYR A 807 6.90 2.11 23.70
CA TYR A 807 8.14 2.49 24.35
C TYR A 807 7.95 2.70 25.85
N LEU A 808 6.94 3.48 26.23
CA LEU A 808 6.57 3.72 27.63
C LEU A 808 6.19 2.43 28.37
N LEU A 809 5.41 1.55 27.74
CA LEU A 809 4.98 0.27 28.33
C LEU A 809 6.17 -0.68 28.54
N ASP A 810 7.04 -0.84 27.54
CA ASP A 810 8.22 -1.70 27.62
C ASP A 810 9.30 -1.14 28.55
N ARG A 811 9.47 0.19 28.59
CA ARG A 811 10.38 0.86 29.54
C ARG A 811 9.91 0.70 30.98
N ALA A 812 8.63 0.93 31.25
CA ALA A 812 8.05 0.72 32.57
C ALA A 812 8.14 -0.76 33.01
N LYS A 813 7.97 -1.70 32.08
CA LYS A 813 8.17 -3.14 32.33
C LYS A 813 9.62 -3.47 32.67
N HIS A 814 10.59 -2.91 31.94
CA HIS A 814 12.03 -3.04 32.23
C HIS A 814 12.38 -2.51 33.63
N LEU A 815 11.89 -1.33 33.97
CA LEU A 815 12.04 -0.69 35.28
C LEU A 815 11.16 -1.29 36.40
N LYS A 816 10.41 -2.36 36.11
CA LYS A 816 9.51 -3.05 37.07
C LYS A 816 8.43 -2.15 37.68
N CYS A 817 8.02 -1.10 36.97
CA CYS A 817 6.93 -0.19 37.34
C CYS A 817 5.57 -0.85 37.10
N THR A 818 5.22 -1.84 37.92
CA THR A 818 4.03 -2.70 37.74
C THR A 818 2.69 -1.95 37.72
N GLY A 819 2.61 -0.78 38.33
CA GLY A 819 1.41 0.09 38.33
C GLY A 819 1.28 1.00 37.10
N PHE A 820 2.31 1.14 36.27
CA PHE A 820 2.29 2.02 35.09
C PHE A 820 1.26 1.64 34.00
N PRO A 821 1.03 0.36 33.64
CA PRO A 821 0.13 0.02 32.54
C PRO A 821 -1.37 0.16 32.90
N TYR A 822 -1.74 0.80 34.01
CA TYR A 822 -3.14 1.00 34.44
C TYR A 822 -3.60 2.46 34.21
N TRP A 823 -3.98 2.78 32.98
CA TRP A 823 -4.31 4.15 32.51
C TRP A 823 -5.52 4.22 31.56
N THR A 824 -6.13 3.07 31.27
CA THR A 824 -7.49 3.00 30.72
C THR A 824 -8.50 3.63 31.69
N ARG A 825 -9.78 3.76 31.30
CA ARG A 825 -10.85 4.11 32.25
C ARG A 825 -11.27 2.97 33.17
N LEU A 826 -10.71 1.77 33.03
CA LEU A 826 -11.05 0.58 33.83
C LEU A 826 -9.90 0.19 34.76
N ASN A 827 -10.14 0.29 36.06
CA ASN A 827 -9.10 0.21 37.10
C ASN A 827 -8.33 -1.13 37.09
N GLY A 828 -8.99 -2.21 36.69
CA GLY A 828 -8.40 -3.56 36.60
C GLY A 828 -7.82 -3.94 35.23
N VAL A 829 -7.92 -3.08 34.21
CA VAL A 829 -7.50 -3.42 32.83
C VAL A 829 -6.18 -2.75 32.50
N MET A 830 -5.14 -3.57 32.32
CA MET A 830 -3.84 -3.10 31.85
C MET A 830 -3.85 -2.80 30.34
N SER A 831 -3.16 -1.74 29.94
CA SER A 831 -2.83 -1.43 28.56
C SER A 831 -1.67 -2.30 28.08
N GLN A 832 -1.81 -2.86 26.87
CA GLN A 832 -0.82 -3.68 26.19
C GLN A 832 -0.75 -3.25 24.72
N ALA A 833 0.45 -2.99 24.21
CA ALA A 833 0.68 -2.90 22.78
C ALA A 833 0.65 -4.31 22.17
N LYS A 834 -0.09 -4.47 21.07
CA LYS A 834 -0.19 -5.73 20.30
C LYS A 834 0.06 -5.46 18.83
N GLU A 835 0.80 -6.34 18.18
CA GLU A 835 1.01 -6.27 16.74
C GLU A 835 -0.31 -6.56 16.01
N THR A 836 -0.60 -5.73 15.01
CA THR A 836 -1.80 -5.80 14.19
C THR A 836 -1.47 -5.45 12.75
N ASN A 837 -1.89 -6.31 11.83
CA ASN A 837 -1.73 -6.09 10.40
C ASN A 837 -3.02 -5.51 9.79
N PHE A 838 -2.88 -4.49 8.96
CA PHE A 838 -3.96 -3.97 8.11
C PHE A 838 -3.56 -4.03 6.63
N SER A 839 -4.30 -4.81 5.84
CA SER A 839 -4.06 -4.96 4.41
C SER A 839 -5.29 -4.59 3.57
N SER A 840 -5.09 -3.78 2.53
CA SER A 840 -6.10 -3.50 1.51
C SER A 840 -5.47 -2.98 0.21
N LYS A 841 -6.11 -3.24 -0.93
CA LYS A 841 -5.66 -2.71 -2.25
C LYS A 841 -5.62 -1.16 -2.28
N GLN A 842 -6.36 -0.46 -1.41
CA GLN A 842 -6.38 1.02 -1.34
C GLN A 842 -5.29 1.63 -0.43
N MET A 843 -5.03 1.05 0.75
CA MET A 843 -4.10 1.64 1.74
C MET A 843 -2.73 0.95 1.78
N GLY A 844 -2.56 -0.13 1.02
CA GLY A 844 -1.42 -1.03 1.08
C GLY A 844 -1.54 -2.06 2.21
N ASN A 845 -0.45 -2.77 2.46
CA ASN A 845 -0.24 -3.57 3.66
C ASN A 845 0.53 -2.73 4.69
N ARG A 846 0.12 -2.74 5.96
CA ARG A 846 0.76 -1.99 7.05
C ARG A 846 0.71 -2.79 8.34
N ASP A 847 1.88 -3.05 8.91
CA ASP A 847 1.99 -3.48 10.29
C ASP A 847 1.94 -2.27 11.22
N THR A 848 1.11 -2.38 12.25
CA THR A 848 0.83 -1.32 13.22
C THR A 848 0.70 -1.92 14.61
N LYS A 849 1.02 -1.16 15.65
CA LYS A 849 0.78 -1.57 17.03
C LYS A 849 -0.54 -0.98 17.53
N ALA A 850 -1.43 -1.82 18.01
CA ALA A 850 -2.68 -1.42 18.67
C ALA A 850 -2.48 -1.50 20.20
N THR A 851 -2.71 -0.39 20.89
CA THR A 851 -2.66 -0.34 22.37
C THR A 851 -4.08 -0.13 22.88
N ASN A 852 -4.52 -0.93 23.86
CA ASN A 852 -5.86 -0.75 24.43
C ASN A 852 -5.91 0.44 25.40
N THR A 853 -6.82 1.36 25.13
CA THR A 853 -7.05 2.61 25.87
C THR A 853 -8.50 2.70 26.38
N ASN A 854 -9.09 1.56 26.76
CA ASN A 854 -10.53 1.33 27.01
C ASN A 854 -11.26 2.54 27.61
N GLY A 855 -12.28 3.04 26.91
CA GLY A 855 -13.06 4.22 27.30
C GLY A 855 -12.47 5.57 26.88
N ARG A 856 -11.34 5.58 26.19
CA ARG A 856 -10.69 6.76 25.58
C ARG A 856 -10.51 6.51 24.08
N ILE A 857 -10.76 7.52 23.25
CA ILE A 857 -10.46 7.46 21.82
C ILE A 857 -8.95 7.62 21.63
N GLN A 858 -8.33 6.77 20.80
CA GLN A 858 -6.97 6.99 20.30
C GLN A 858 -7.06 7.57 18.88
N LEU A 859 -6.39 8.70 18.64
CA LEU A 859 -6.33 9.35 17.32
C LEU A 859 -4.89 9.78 17.02
N ASP A 860 -4.09 8.84 16.51
CA ASP A 860 -2.72 9.11 16.04
C ASP A 860 -2.76 9.87 14.70
N LEU A 861 -2.20 11.09 14.68
CA LEU A 861 -2.23 11.95 13.50
C LEU A 861 -1.39 11.39 12.36
N LEU A 862 -0.34 10.60 12.63
CA LEU A 862 0.44 9.95 11.56
C LEU A 862 -0.45 8.96 10.79
N GLN A 863 -1.18 8.11 11.50
CA GLN A 863 -2.06 7.11 10.88
C GLN A 863 -3.18 7.78 10.08
N LEU A 864 -3.76 8.87 10.60
CA LEU A 864 -4.79 9.64 9.90
C LEU A 864 -4.23 10.28 8.62
N VAL A 865 -3.08 10.98 8.70
CA VAL A 865 -2.49 11.65 7.55
C VAL A 865 -2.06 10.64 6.48
N GLN A 866 -1.47 9.51 6.86
CA GLN A 866 -1.15 8.42 5.93
C GLN A 866 -2.37 7.72 5.32
N ARG A 867 -3.57 7.90 5.87
CA ARG A 867 -4.80 7.31 5.33
C ARG A 867 -5.52 8.26 4.40
N ASP A 868 -5.73 9.49 4.85
CA ASP A 868 -6.62 10.45 4.19
C ASP A 868 -5.86 11.37 3.20
N TYR A 869 -4.53 11.43 3.30
CA TYR A 869 -3.67 12.26 2.44
C TYR A 869 -2.59 11.44 1.73
N HIS A 870 -2.06 12.02 0.65
CA HIS A 870 -1.10 11.36 -0.24
C HIS A 870 0.17 12.21 -0.38
N LEU A 871 0.90 12.33 0.72
CA LEU A 871 2.10 13.14 0.82
C LEU A 871 3.36 12.37 0.37
N ARG A 872 4.44 13.11 0.11
CA ARG A 872 5.78 12.59 -0.24
C ARG A 872 6.58 12.17 1.01
N SER A 873 6.45 12.93 2.09
CA SER A 873 7.00 12.62 3.41
C SER A 873 5.89 12.71 4.46
N TYR A 874 5.97 11.85 5.47
CA TYR A 874 5.04 11.82 6.62
C TYR A 874 5.78 12.08 7.94
N THR A 875 6.92 12.79 7.92
CA THR A 875 7.51 13.30 9.16
C THR A 875 6.69 14.46 9.71
N LEU A 876 6.61 14.61 11.04
CA LEU A 876 5.85 15.71 11.67
C LEU A 876 6.26 17.08 11.14
N ASN A 877 7.56 17.30 10.88
CA ASN A 877 8.06 18.53 10.26
C ASN A 877 7.47 18.76 8.85
N SER A 878 7.50 17.75 7.98
CA SER A 878 6.97 17.87 6.60
C SER A 878 5.45 18.13 6.60
N VAL A 879 4.72 17.46 7.48
CA VAL A 879 3.26 17.57 7.60
C VAL A 879 2.85 18.91 8.23
N SER A 880 3.62 19.41 9.21
CA SER A 880 3.40 20.74 9.80
C SER A 880 3.70 21.85 8.79
N TYR A 881 4.75 21.70 7.98
CA TYR A 881 5.04 22.65 6.91
C TYR A 881 3.93 22.69 5.85
N GLU A 882 3.47 21.53 5.38
CA GLU A 882 2.40 21.41 4.37
C GLU A 882 1.07 22.04 4.82
N PHE A 883 0.63 21.80 6.06
CA PHE A 883 -0.71 22.19 6.51
C PHE A 883 -0.77 23.43 7.41
N LEU A 884 0.31 23.75 8.14
CA LEU A 884 0.40 24.90 9.05
C LEU A 884 1.31 26.01 8.52
N GLY A 885 2.23 25.70 7.58
CA GLY A 885 3.25 26.65 7.12
C GLY A 885 4.43 26.80 8.10
N GLU A 886 4.57 25.89 9.06
CA GLU A 886 5.53 25.97 10.16
C GLU A 886 6.55 24.82 10.13
N GLN A 887 7.78 25.14 10.52
CA GLN A 887 8.84 24.16 10.71
C GLN A 887 9.05 23.85 12.20
N LYS A 888 9.45 22.61 12.48
CA LYS A 888 9.91 22.14 13.79
C LYS A 888 11.24 22.82 14.15
N GLU A 889 11.57 22.94 15.45
CA GLU A 889 12.93 23.37 15.84
C GLU A 889 13.93 22.26 15.47
N ASP A 890 15.08 22.63 14.90
CA ASP A 890 16.10 21.67 14.47
C ASP A 890 16.95 21.21 15.66
N VAL A 891 16.44 20.24 16.41
CA VAL A 891 17.21 19.46 17.39
C VAL A 891 17.53 18.11 16.77
N HIS A 892 18.76 17.94 16.29
CA HIS A 892 19.22 16.68 15.75
C HIS A 892 19.26 15.61 16.86
N HIS A 893 18.81 14.39 16.57
CA HIS A 893 18.64 13.34 17.58
C HIS A 893 19.92 12.99 18.37
N THR A 894 21.10 13.20 17.79
CA THR A 894 22.39 13.02 18.49
C THR A 894 22.64 14.03 19.60
N MET A 895 21.98 15.18 19.59
CA MET A 895 22.12 16.25 20.58
C MET A 895 21.22 16.06 21.80
N ILE A 896 20.17 15.24 21.73
CA ILE A 896 19.20 15.04 22.83
C ILE A 896 19.92 14.62 24.12
N THR A 897 20.79 13.61 24.04
CA THR A 897 21.58 13.11 25.16
C THR A 897 22.60 14.15 25.68
N GLU A 898 23.17 14.97 24.80
CA GLU A 898 24.10 16.04 25.18
C GLU A 898 23.38 17.21 25.88
N LEU A 899 22.19 17.60 25.39
CA LEU A 899 21.32 18.61 26.00
C LEU A 899 20.77 18.16 27.36
N HIS A 900 20.43 16.87 27.50
CA HIS A 900 19.99 16.28 28.77
C HIS A 900 21.09 16.30 29.83
N ASN A 901 22.30 15.85 29.48
CA ASN A 901 23.46 15.80 30.38
C ASN A 901 24.09 17.17 30.69
N GLY A 902 23.55 18.26 30.12
CA GLY A 902 24.03 19.62 30.32
C GLY A 902 23.49 20.31 31.57
N THR A 903 22.91 21.49 31.37
CA THR A 903 22.40 22.38 32.43
C THR A 903 20.87 22.37 32.48
N PRO A 904 20.24 22.91 33.54
CA PRO A 904 18.80 23.15 33.56
C PRO A 904 18.28 23.96 32.34
N ASP A 905 19.10 24.84 31.77
CA ASP A 905 18.77 25.62 30.56
C ASP A 905 18.84 24.79 29.27
N SER A 906 19.77 23.83 29.15
CA SER A 906 19.78 22.92 27.98
C SER A 906 18.63 21.90 28.04
N ARG A 907 18.28 21.43 29.24
CA ARG A 907 17.04 20.65 29.46
C ARG A 907 15.78 21.46 29.23
N ARG A 908 15.77 22.77 29.53
CA ARG A 908 14.68 23.70 29.16
C ARG A 908 14.53 23.82 27.65
N ARG A 909 15.63 23.91 26.88
CA ARG A 909 15.55 23.90 25.41
C ARG A 909 14.88 22.63 24.89
N LEU A 910 15.32 21.46 25.37
CA LEU A 910 14.70 20.18 25.03
C LEU A 910 13.21 20.13 25.42
N ALA A 911 12.84 20.69 26.56
CA ALA A 911 11.45 20.74 27.03
C ALA A 911 10.57 21.68 26.18
N VAL A 912 11.11 22.79 25.65
CA VAL A 912 10.42 23.64 24.66
C VAL A 912 10.19 22.89 23.35
N TYR A 913 11.21 22.16 22.88
CA TYR A 913 11.15 21.33 21.68
C TYR A 913 10.08 20.21 21.81
N CYS A 914 10.13 19.40 22.86
CA CYS A 914 9.14 18.34 23.14
C CYS A 914 7.72 18.92 23.35
N LEU A 915 7.59 20.09 24.00
CA LEU A 915 6.28 20.76 24.13
C LEU A 915 5.72 21.26 22.78
N LYS A 916 6.59 21.70 21.86
CA LYS A 916 6.18 22.05 20.49
C LYS A 916 5.72 20.82 19.72
N ASP A 917 6.41 19.69 19.85
CA ASP A 917 6.01 18.42 19.26
C ASP A 917 4.72 17.86 19.85
N ALA A 918 4.49 18.00 21.15
CA ALA A 918 3.20 17.70 21.77
C ALA A 918 2.08 18.63 21.27
N TYR A 919 2.37 19.87 20.85
CA TYR A 919 1.33 20.83 20.43
C TYR A 919 0.99 20.78 18.93
N LEU A 920 1.94 20.46 18.05
CA LEU A 920 1.71 20.39 16.61
C LEU A 920 0.57 19.41 16.20
N PRO A 921 0.41 18.21 16.80
CA PRO A 921 -0.68 17.28 16.50
C PRO A 921 -2.07 17.83 16.85
N GLN A 922 -2.21 18.58 17.95
CA GLN A 922 -3.44 19.30 18.29
C GLN A 922 -3.80 20.29 17.18
N ARG A 923 -2.84 21.14 16.76
CA ARG A 923 -3.07 22.14 15.70
C ARG A 923 -3.36 21.50 14.35
N LEU A 924 -2.70 20.39 14.01
CA LEU A 924 -3.00 19.60 12.81
C LEU A 924 -4.42 19.02 12.85
N MET A 925 -4.82 18.41 13.98
CA MET A 925 -6.16 17.86 14.17
C MET A 925 -7.26 18.92 13.98
N ASP A 926 -7.06 20.12 14.53
CA ASP A 926 -7.99 21.24 14.40
C ASP A 926 -8.02 21.80 12.96
N LYS A 927 -6.85 22.04 12.36
CA LYS A 927 -6.71 22.54 10.98
C LYS A 927 -7.35 21.62 9.95
N LEU A 928 -7.20 20.31 10.12
CA LEU A 928 -7.74 19.28 9.23
C LEU A 928 -9.17 18.85 9.63
N MET A 929 -9.72 19.42 10.72
CA MET A 929 -11.05 19.13 11.26
C MET A 929 -11.29 17.63 11.51
N CYS A 930 -10.25 16.90 11.89
CA CYS A 930 -10.23 15.43 11.95
C CYS A 930 -11.39 14.87 12.79
N LEU A 931 -11.54 15.40 14.00
CA LEU A 931 -12.51 14.91 14.98
C LEU A 931 -13.96 15.15 14.54
N ILE A 932 -14.24 16.27 13.86
CA ILE A 932 -15.55 16.58 13.26
C ILE A 932 -15.86 15.61 12.12
N ASN A 933 -14.94 15.47 11.17
CA ASN A 933 -15.11 14.64 9.98
C ASN A 933 -15.34 13.16 10.35
N TYR A 934 -14.62 12.65 11.35
CA TYR A 934 -14.76 11.28 11.83
C TYR A 934 -16.00 11.10 12.72
N THR A 935 -16.39 12.10 13.51
CA THR A 935 -17.66 12.09 14.26
C THR A 935 -18.85 11.96 13.32
N GLU A 936 -18.92 12.78 12.26
CA GLU A 936 -20.01 12.69 11.28
C GLU A 936 -19.95 11.40 10.46
N MET A 937 -18.77 10.87 10.15
CA MET A 937 -18.62 9.53 9.55
C MET A 937 -19.17 8.42 10.47
N ALA A 938 -18.88 8.46 11.76
CA ALA A 938 -19.34 7.47 12.74
C ALA A 938 -20.87 7.51 12.93
N ARG A 939 -21.44 8.74 12.95
CA ARG A 939 -22.88 9.00 12.99
C ARG A 939 -23.59 8.50 11.73
N VAL A 940 -23.11 8.89 10.54
CA VAL A 940 -23.71 8.51 9.24
C VAL A 940 -23.65 7.00 9.00
N THR A 941 -22.51 6.37 9.29
CA THR A 941 -22.31 4.94 9.00
C THR A 941 -22.74 4.02 10.15
N GLY A 942 -23.03 4.57 11.33
CA GLY A 942 -23.55 3.82 12.48
C GLY A 942 -22.55 2.80 13.05
N VAL A 943 -21.26 3.12 13.05
CA VAL A 943 -20.17 2.28 13.62
C VAL A 943 -19.44 3.02 14.76
N PRO A 944 -18.78 2.33 15.70
CA PRO A 944 -17.93 2.97 16.72
C PRO A 944 -16.84 3.85 16.10
N PHE A 945 -16.44 4.93 16.79
CA PHE A 945 -15.39 5.84 16.29
C PHE A 945 -14.07 5.11 16.00
N ASN A 946 -13.62 4.27 16.93
CA ASN A 946 -12.39 3.48 16.81
C ASN A 946 -12.38 2.50 15.62
N PHE A 947 -13.55 2.11 15.08
CA PHE A 947 -13.63 1.30 13.86
C PHE A 947 -13.27 2.11 12.61
N LEU A 948 -13.37 3.44 12.65
CA LEU A 948 -12.99 4.28 11.50
C LEU A 948 -11.48 4.32 11.27
N LEU A 949 -10.65 4.03 12.27
CA LEU A 949 -9.19 3.97 12.15
C LEU A 949 -8.72 2.52 11.93
N SER A 950 -9.27 1.58 12.70
CA SER A 950 -8.84 0.17 12.70
C SER A 950 -9.48 -0.72 11.61
N ARG A 951 -10.50 -0.26 10.89
CA ARG A 951 -11.24 -1.07 9.88
C ARG A 951 -11.42 -0.33 8.55
N GLY A 952 -11.52 -1.11 7.47
CA GLY A 952 -11.77 -0.63 6.11
C GLY A 952 -13.24 -0.24 5.84
N GLN A 953 -13.56 0.07 4.58
CA GLN A 953 -14.89 0.58 4.21
C GLN A 953 -16.03 -0.46 4.38
N GLN A 954 -15.73 -1.77 4.27
CA GLN A 954 -16.77 -2.82 4.32
C GLN A 954 -17.63 -2.76 5.59
N VAL A 955 -17.03 -2.57 6.78
CA VAL A 955 -17.81 -2.56 8.04
C VAL A 955 -18.82 -1.41 8.12
N LYS A 956 -18.46 -0.25 7.54
CA LYS A 956 -19.31 0.95 7.51
C LYS A 956 -20.57 0.72 6.69
N PHE A 957 -20.42 0.10 5.52
CA PHE A 957 -21.56 -0.23 4.68
C PHE A 957 -22.37 -1.42 5.23
N MET A 958 -21.70 -2.45 5.77
CA MET A 958 -22.42 -3.57 6.43
C MET A 958 -23.31 -3.09 7.59
N SER A 959 -22.87 -2.13 8.41
CA SER A 959 -23.73 -1.54 9.46
C SER A 959 -25.01 -0.92 8.89
N GLN A 960 -24.89 -0.10 7.85
CA GLN A 960 -26.04 0.50 7.15
C GLN A 960 -26.95 -0.57 6.52
N LEU A 961 -26.38 -1.59 5.88
CA LEU A 961 -27.11 -2.70 5.28
C LEU A 961 -27.91 -3.48 6.33
N PHE A 962 -27.31 -3.80 7.49
CA PHE A 962 -28.00 -4.49 8.58
C PHE A 962 -29.11 -3.65 9.22
N ARG A 963 -28.92 -2.32 9.39
CA ARG A 963 -29.98 -1.41 9.87
C ARG A 963 -31.18 -1.44 8.92
N LYS A 964 -30.94 -1.27 7.62
CA LYS A 964 -32.01 -1.30 6.61
C LYS A 964 -32.67 -2.68 6.46
N ALA A 965 -31.89 -3.75 6.60
CA ALA A 965 -32.41 -5.11 6.60
C ALA A 965 -33.34 -5.37 7.79
N LEU A 966 -32.99 -4.89 8.99
CA LEU A 966 -33.79 -5.03 10.20
C LEU A 966 -35.16 -4.35 10.07
N GLU A 967 -35.21 -3.12 9.53
CA GLU A 967 -36.46 -2.40 9.22
C GLU A 967 -37.43 -3.23 8.36
N GLN A 968 -36.90 -3.98 7.39
CA GLN A 968 -37.69 -4.79 6.45
C GLN A 968 -37.88 -6.25 6.88
N GLN A 969 -37.36 -6.63 8.05
CA GLN A 969 -37.35 -8.01 8.56
C GLN A 969 -36.62 -8.98 7.62
N LEU A 970 -35.58 -8.50 6.96
CA LEU A 970 -34.66 -9.28 6.14
C LEU A 970 -33.55 -9.90 7.01
N VAL A 971 -33.06 -11.07 6.61
CA VAL A 971 -31.89 -11.74 7.21
C VAL A 971 -30.78 -11.90 6.18
N ILE A 972 -29.53 -11.74 6.62
CA ILE A 972 -28.35 -11.72 5.74
C ILE A 972 -27.61 -13.06 5.87
N PRO A 973 -27.42 -13.85 4.78
CA PRO A 973 -26.79 -15.16 4.87
C PRO A 973 -25.30 -15.05 5.23
N ASN A 974 -24.81 -16.05 5.97
CA ASN A 974 -23.38 -16.22 6.24
C ASN A 974 -22.72 -16.99 5.09
N ASN A 975 -22.37 -16.29 4.01
CA ASN A 975 -21.66 -16.91 2.89
C ASN A 975 -20.16 -17.06 3.21
N THR A 976 -19.58 -18.20 2.85
CA THR A 976 -18.13 -18.38 2.84
C THR A 976 -17.52 -17.51 1.74
N PRO A 977 -16.37 -16.84 1.95
CA PRO A 977 -15.66 -16.19 0.85
C PRO A 977 -15.26 -17.21 -0.21
N GLU A 978 -15.60 -16.93 -1.46
CA GLU A 978 -15.08 -17.68 -2.62
C GLU A 978 -13.70 -17.14 -3.02
N SER A 979 -12.97 -17.87 -3.86
CA SER A 979 -11.69 -17.42 -4.43
C SER A 979 -11.85 -16.11 -5.22
N GLU A 980 -10.76 -15.34 -5.40
CA GLU A 980 -10.81 -14.11 -6.21
C GLU A 980 -11.19 -14.45 -7.67
N GLN A 981 -12.45 -14.20 -8.01
CA GLN A 981 -12.94 -14.15 -9.39
C GLN A 981 -12.87 -12.71 -9.90
N GLU A 982 -12.12 -12.50 -10.98
CA GLU A 982 -12.12 -11.22 -11.69
C GLU A 982 -13.36 -11.07 -12.59
N TYR A 983 -13.78 -9.84 -12.82
CA TYR A 983 -14.89 -9.50 -13.73
C TYR A 983 -14.56 -8.24 -14.52
N GLU A 984 -15.16 -8.10 -15.70
CA GLU A 984 -14.83 -7.00 -16.63
C GLU A 984 -15.17 -5.63 -16.03
N GLY A 985 -14.16 -4.77 -15.90
CA GLY A 985 -14.25 -3.45 -15.27
C GLY A 985 -14.77 -2.32 -16.17
N ALA A 986 -14.29 -1.10 -15.95
CA ALA A 986 -14.65 0.07 -16.75
C ALA A 986 -13.92 0.11 -18.11
N THR A 987 -14.55 0.76 -19.10
CA THR A 987 -13.91 1.10 -20.38
C THR A 987 -13.22 2.46 -20.31
N VAL A 988 -12.09 2.59 -21.00
CA VAL A 988 -11.41 3.85 -21.27
C VAL A 988 -11.37 4.03 -22.79
N ILE A 989 -11.98 5.11 -23.29
CA ILE A 989 -11.99 5.44 -24.72
C ILE A 989 -10.55 5.73 -25.17
N GLU A 990 -10.17 5.26 -26.36
CA GLU A 990 -8.83 5.53 -26.90
C GLU A 990 -8.59 7.05 -27.06
N PRO A 991 -7.50 7.59 -26.49
CA PRO A 991 -7.20 9.00 -26.57
C PRO A 991 -6.73 9.38 -27.98
N VAL A 992 -7.37 10.37 -28.58
CA VAL A 992 -6.81 11.11 -29.72
C VAL A 992 -5.70 12.01 -29.16
N ARG A 993 -4.48 11.46 -29.06
CA ARG A 993 -3.32 12.12 -28.45
C ARG A 993 -2.96 13.41 -29.19
N GLY A 994 -2.47 14.40 -28.47
CA GLY A 994 -1.99 15.66 -29.05
C GLY A 994 -2.10 16.87 -28.12
N TYR A 995 -1.63 18.00 -28.63
CA TYR A 995 -1.81 19.32 -28.02
C TYR A 995 -3.00 20.03 -28.68
N TYR A 996 -3.96 20.43 -27.86
CA TYR A 996 -5.20 21.08 -28.26
C TYR A 996 -5.17 22.54 -27.80
N ASN A 997 -4.88 23.45 -28.73
CA ASN A 997 -5.02 24.90 -28.54
C ASN A 997 -6.47 25.38 -28.84
N VAL A 998 -7.46 24.55 -28.51
CA VAL A 998 -8.90 24.87 -28.57
C VAL A 998 -9.57 24.37 -27.29
N PRO A 999 -10.63 25.04 -26.80
CA PRO A 999 -11.44 24.58 -25.68
C PRO A 999 -11.94 23.12 -25.80
N ILE A 1000 -11.64 22.31 -24.78
CA ILE A 1000 -12.14 20.93 -24.63
C ILE A 1000 -13.08 20.85 -23.42
N ALA A 1001 -14.38 20.65 -23.66
CA ALA A 1001 -15.36 20.51 -22.59
C ALA A 1001 -15.31 19.11 -21.97
N THR A 1002 -15.34 19.01 -20.64
CA THR A 1002 -15.43 17.73 -19.92
C THR A 1002 -16.83 17.57 -19.33
N LEU A 1003 -17.48 16.45 -19.66
CA LEU A 1003 -18.79 16.06 -19.14
C LEU A 1003 -18.62 14.78 -18.30
N ASP A 1004 -19.19 14.73 -17.11
CA ASP A 1004 -18.99 13.64 -16.12
C ASP A 1004 -20.31 13.14 -15.53
N PHE A 1005 -20.42 11.83 -15.25
CA PHE A 1005 -21.63 11.22 -14.69
C PHE A 1005 -21.68 11.37 -13.16
N ALA A 1006 -22.68 12.13 -12.68
CA ALA A 1006 -22.85 12.41 -11.25
C ALA A 1006 -23.13 11.13 -10.44
N SER A 1007 -22.08 10.57 -9.82
CA SER A 1007 -22.12 9.29 -9.10
C SER A 1007 -22.59 8.11 -9.98
N LEU A 1008 -21.90 7.87 -11.10
CA LEU A 1008 -22.19 6.82 -12.09
C LEU A 1008 -22.71 5.50 -11.50
N TYR A 1009 -21.88 4.72 -10.80
CA TYR A 1009 -22.27 3.38 -10.32
C TYR A 1009 -23.46 3.40 -9.34
N PRO A 1010 -23.51 4.28 -8.31
CA PRO A 1010 -24.73 4.48 -7.53
C PRO A 1010 -25.98 4.77 -8.38
N SER A 1011 -25.87 5.64 -9.39
CA SER A 1011 -27.01 6.01 -10.24
C SER A 1011 -27.50 4.85 -11.12
N ILE A 1012 -26.60 4.00 -11.62
CA ILE A 1012 -26.93 2.76 -12.35
C ILE A 1012 -27.67 1.78 -11.44
N ILE A 1013 -27.15 1.53 -10.24
CA ILE A 1013 -27.76 0.64 -9.24
C ILE A 1013 -29.19 1.10 -8.90
N GLN A 1014 -29.43 2.41 -8.82
CA GLN A 1014 -30.76 2.98 -8.60
C GLN A 1014 -31.65 2.86 -9.85
N ALA A 1015 -31.19 3.32 -11.00
CA ALA A 1015 -31.99 3.38 -12.24
C ALA A 1015 -32.44 1.99 -12.72
N HIS A 1016 -31.59 0.98 -12.57
CA HIS A 1016 -31.85 -0.40 -12.98
C HIS A 1016 -32.26 -1.32 -11.82
N ASN A 1017 -32.51 -0.77 -10.62
CA ASN A 1017 -33.01 -1.49 -9.45
C ASN A 1017 -32.14 -2.72 -9.03
N LEU A 1018 -30.82 -2.61 -9.20
CA LEU A 1018 -29.88 -3.72 -8.99
C LEU A 1018 -29.67 -3.96 -7.49
N CYS A 1019 -30.08 -5.12 -6.97
CA CYS A 1019 -30.00 -5.42 -5.55
C CYS A 1019 -30.02 -6.94 -5.29
N TYR A 1020 -29.43 -7.36 -4.16
CA TYR A 1020 -29.55 -8.71 -3.62
C TYR A 1020 -31.01 -9.19 -3.60
N THR A 1021 -31.94 -8.32 -3.16
CA THR A 1021 -33.37 -8.64 -3.00
C THR A 1021 -34.17 -8.62 -4.30
N THR A 1022 -33.59 -8.17 -5.42
CA THR A 1022 -34.26 -8.08 -6.74
C THR A 1022 -33.65 -9.04 -7.75
N LEU A 1023 -32.49 -9.62 -7.46
CA LEU A 1023 -31.83 -10.64 -8.27
C LEU A 1023 -32.72 -11.87 -8.47
N LEU A 1024 -32.85 -12.31 -9.73
CA LEU A 1024 -33.67 -13.42 -10.18
C LEU A 1024 -32.82 -14.53 -10.81
N ASN A 1025 -33.42 -15.69 -10.98
CA ASN A 1025 -32.96 -16.73 -11.89
C ASN A 1025 -34.15 -17.24 -12.73
N LYS A 1026 -33.89 -18.02 -13.78
CA LYS A 1026 -34.93 -18.52 -14.70
C LYS A 1026 -36.08 -19.25 -13.98
N LYS A 1027 -35.74 -20.10 -13.01
CA LYS A 1027 -36.72 -20.84 -12.18
C LYS A 1027 -37.62 -19.91 -11.36
N ALA A 1028 -37.11 -18.76 -10.89
CA ALA A 1028 -37.90 -17.77 -10.17
C ALA A 1028 -38.84 -16.99 -11.10
N VAL A 1029 -38.38 -16.63 -12.31
CA VAL A 1029 -39.22 -16.01 -13.35
C VAL A 1029 -40.40 -16.91 -13.69
N GLU A 1030 -40.15 -18.19 -13.95
CA GLU A 1030 -41.18 -19.21 -14.23
C GLU A 1030 -42.13 -19.39 -13.04
N ARG A 1031 -41.60 -19.59 -11.82
CA ARG A 1031 -42.39 -19.82 -10.59
C ARG A 1031 -43.36 -18.68 -10.28
N TYR A 1032 -42.93 -17.44 -10.47
CA TYR A 1032 -43.73 -16.26 -10.15
C TYR A 1032 -44.44 -15.67 -11.39
N ASN A 1033 -44.36 -16.34 -12.55
CA ASN A 1033 -44.97 -15.92 -13.82
C ASN A 1033 -44.65 -14.46 -14.19
N LEU A 1034 -43.38 -14.05 -14.03
CA LEU A 1034 -42.94 -12.67 -14.25
C LEU A 1034 -42.77 -12.40 -15.74
N LYS A 1035 -43.25 -11.25 -16.22
CA LYS A 1035 -43.09 -10.84 -17.61
C LYS A 1035 -41.79 -10.04 -17.82
N LYS A 1036 -41.09 -10.35 -18.91
CA LYS A 1036 -39.92 -9.60 -19.34
C LYS A 1036 -40.30 -8.16 -19.70
N ASP A 1037 -39.43 -7.22 -19.36
CA ASP A 1037 -39.52 -5.78 -19.65
C ASP A 1037 -40.71 -5.05 -18.98
N GLU A 1038 -41.56 -5.77 -18.21
CA GLU A 1038 -42.61 -5.25 -17.33
C GLU A 1038 -42.29 -5.51 -15.84
N ASP A 1039 -42.06 -6.79 -15.50
CA ASP A 1039 -41.84 -7.26 -14.13
C ASP A 1039 -40.36 -7.55 -13.82
N TYR A 1040 -39.56 -7.85 -14.84
CA TYR A 1040 -38.10 -8.00 -14.73
C TYR A 1040 -37.35 -7.50 -15.96
N ILE A 1041 -36.10 -7.09 -15.76
CA ILE A 1041 -35.15 -6.74 -16.83
C ILE A 1041 -34.06 -7.80 -16.98
N VAL A 1042 -33.46 -7.85 -18.17
CA VAL A 1042 -32.19 -8.55 -18.44
C VAL A 1042 -31.10 -7.49 -18.57
N THR A 1043 -30.00 -7.62 -17.82
CA THR A 1043 -28.88 -6.67 -17.93
C THR A 1043 -28.02 -6.97 -19.15
N PRO A 1044 -27.16 -6.04 -19.59
CA PRO A 1044 -26.13 -6.29 -20.59
C PRO A 1044 -25.21 -7.48 -20.29
N ASN A 1045 -25.06 -7.86 -19.01
CA ASN A 1045 -24.29 -9.02 -18.58
C ASN A 1045 -25.10 -10.35 -18.62
N GLY A 1046 -26.39 -10.29 -18.96
CA GLY A 1046 -27.30 -11.44 -18.99
C GLY A 1046 -28.01 -11.75 -17.67
N ASP A 1047 -27.75 -10.98 -16.61
CA ASP A 1047 -28.36 -11.17 -15.29
C ASP A 1047 -29.82 -10.70 -15.27
N LEU A 1048 -30.61 -11.28 -14.36
CA LEU A 1048 -32.06 -11.03 -14.26
C LEU A 1048 -32.36 -10.25 -12.97
N PHE A 1049 -33.09 -9.13 -13.07
CA PHE A 1049 -33.51 -8.35 -11.89
C PHE A 1049 -34.97 -7.90 -11.99
N CYS A 1050 -35.71 -8.00 -10.89
CA CYS A 1050 -37.08 -7.47 -10.78
C CYS A 1050 -37.12 -5.96 -11.01
N THR A 1051 -38.16 -5.46 -11.66
CA THR A 1051 -38.44 -4.01 -11.75
C THR A 1051 -38.98 -3.47 -10.42
N THR A 1052 -38.94 -2.15 -10.26
CA THR A 1052 -39.48 -1.47 -9.07
C THR A 1052 -40.99 -1.69 -8.87
N LYS A 1053 -41.73 -2.04 -9.94
CA LYS A 1053 -43.14 -2.48 -9.92
C LYS A 1053 -43.33 -3.72 -9.02
N VAL A 1054 -42.41 -4.67 -9.10
CA VAL A 1054 -42.44 -5.94 -8.34
C VAL A 1054 -41.82 -5.76 -6.95
N ARG A 1055 -40.63 -5.14 -6.89
CA ARG A 1055 -39.95 -4.84 -5.63
C ARG A 1055 -38.94 -3.72 -5.79
N LYS A 1056 -38.95 -2.73 -4.91
CA LYS A 1056 -37.88 -1.74 -4.81
C LYS A 1056 -36.68 -2.33 -4.06
N GLY A 1057 -35.50 -2.36 -4.70
CA GLY A 1057 -34.28 -2.93 -4.13
C GLY A 1057 -33.78 -2.22 -2.87
N LEU A 1058 -33.29 -2.97 -1.90
CA LEU A 1058 -32.72 -2.45 -0.65
C LEU A 1058 -31.54 -1.51 -0.90
N LEU A 1059 -30.63 -1.85 -1.83
CA LEU A 1059 -29.49 -0.99 -2.20
C LEU A 1059 -29.93 0.35 -2.78
N SER A 1060 -30.94 0.35 -3.66
CA SER A 1060 -31.51 1.55 -4.25
C SER A 1060 -32.12 2.46 -3.17
N GLN A 1061 -32.79 1.90 -2.17
CA GLN A 1061 -33.33 2.65 -1.01
C GLN A 1061 -32.22 3.28 -0.15
N ILE A 1062 -31.18 2.52 0.20
CA ILE A 1062 -30.02 3.05 0.95
C ILE A 1062 -29.35 4.19 0.18
N LEU A 1063 -29.15 4.02 -1.14
CA LEU A 1063 -28.56 5.06 -1.98
C LEU A 1063 -29.45 6.30 -2.10
N GLU A 1064 -30.77 6.16 -2.19
CA GLU A 1064 -31.70 7.29 -2.16
C GLU A 1064 -31.60 8.08 -0.86
N GLU A 1065 -31.57 7.38 0.29
CA GLU A 1065 -31.47 8.00 1.61
C GLU A 1065 -30.13 8.74 1.79
N LEU A 1066 -29.01 8.12 1.41
CA LEU A 1066 -27.68 8.72 1.47
C LEU A 1066 -27.54 9.94 0.55
N LEU A 1067 -28.00 9.84 -0.70
CA LEU A 1067 -27.92 10.94 -1.67
C LEU A 1067 -28.89 12.08 -1.33
N ALA A 1068 -30.10 11.78 -0.82
CA ALA A 1068 -31.02 12.80 -0.33
C ALA A 1068 -30.49 13.51 0.91
N ALA A 1069 -29.91 12.78 1.87
CA ALA A 1069 -29.23 13.37 3.02
C ALA A 1069 -28.05 14.25 2.58
N ARG A 1070 -27.25 13.80 1.60
CA ARG A 1070 -26.12 14.58 1.06
C ARG A 1070 -26.59 15.85 0.38
N LYS A 1071 -27.71 15.80 -0.36
CA LYS A 1071 -28.33 16.97 -1.00
C LYS A 1071 -28.83 17.99 0.03
N ARG A 1072 -29.43 17.54 1.14
CA ARG A 1072 -29.80 18.40 2.28
C ARG A 1072 -28.57 19.06 2.91
N ALA A 1073 -27.56 18.26 3.29
CA ALA A 1073 -26.32 18.77 3.87
C ALA A 1073 -25.61 19.79 2.96
N LYS A 1074 -25.55 19.56 1.63
CA LYS A 1074 -25.01 20.54 0.68
C LYS A 1074 -25.85 21.83 0.60
N LYS A 1075 -27.18 21.75 0.69
CA LYS A 1075 -28.07 22.92 0.68
C LYS A 1075 -27.90 23.75 1.95
N GLU A 1076 -27.84 23.10 3.10
CA GLU A 1076 -27.59 23.73 4.41
C GLU A 1076 -26.20 24.38 4.43
N LEU A 1077 -25.15 23.68 3.97
CA LEU A 1077 -23.77 24.19 3.88
C LEU A 1077 -23.64 25.47 3.04
N ALA A 1078 -24.46 25.62 1.99
CA ALA A 1078 -24.42 26.77 1.09
C ALA A 1078 -25.03 28.05 1.69
N VAL A 1079 -25.92 27.93 2.69
CA VAL A 1079 -26.58 29.07 3.34
C VAL A 1079 -26.10 29.33 4.77
N GLU A 1080 -25.44 28.35 5.39
CA GLU A 1080 -24.85 28.52 6.71
C GLU A 1080 -23.76 29.62 6.68
N THR A 1081 -23.60 30.31 7.80
CA THR A 1081 -22.57 31.35 8.00
C THR A 1081 -21.57 30.96 9.07
N ASP A 1082 -22.02 30.24 10.10
CA ASP A 1082 -21.20 29.80 11.23
C ASP A 1082 -20.08 28.82 10.78
N PRO A 1083 -18.79 29.13 11.04
CA PRO A 1083 -17.67 28.30 10.59
C PRO A 1083 -17.72 26.85 11.13
N PHE A 1084 -18.20 26.66 12.36
CA PHE A 1084 -18.29 25.35 12.99
C PHE A 1084 -19.36 24.49 12.32
N LYS A 1085 -20.58 25.00 12.15
CA LYS A 1085 -21.65 24.29 11.43
C LYS A 1085 -21.28 24.03 9.98
N LYS A 1086 -20.56 24.94 9.30
CA LYS A 1086 -19.98 24.67 7.97
C LYS A 1086 -19.04 23.46 7.99
N ALA A 1087 -18.14 23.37 8.96
CA ALA A 1087 -17.25 22.22 9.10
C ALA A 1087 -18.04 20.91 9.30
N VAL A 1088 -19.02 20.90 10.20
CA VAL A 1088 -19.90 19.74 10.45
C VAL A 1088 -20.66 19.33 9.18
N LEU A 1089 -21.32 20.28 8.50
CA LEU A 1089 -22.09 20.02 7.29
C LEU A 1089 -21.21 19.54 6.12
N ASN A 1090 -19.98 20.03 6.01
CA ASN A 1090 -19.02 19.54 5.03
C ASN A 1090 -18.53 18.13 5.35
N GLY A 1091 -18.13 17.85 6.59
CA GLY A 1091 -17.75 16.50 7.04
C GLY A 1091 -18.89 15.50 6.80
N ARG A 1092 -20.13 15.89 7.09
CA ARG A 1092 -21.34 15.11 6.83
C ARG A 1092 -21.56 14.83 5.34
N GLN A 1093 -21.47 15.82 4.45
CA GLN A 1093 -21.66 15.57 3.00
C GLN A 1093 -20.55 14.72 2.39
N LEU A 1094 -19.31 14.81 2.89
CA LEU A 1094 -18.20 13.94 2.52
C LEU A 1094 -18.43 12.50 2.99
N ALA A 1095 -18.84 12.29 4.25
CA ALA A 1095 -19.16 10.98 4.79
C ALA A 1095 -20.29 10.28 4.01
N LEU A 1096 -21.33 11.02 3.64
CA LEU A 1096 -22.42 10.54 2.81
C LEU A 1096 -21.96 10.21 1.37
N LYS A 1097 -21.05 11.00 0.77
CA LYS A 1097 -20.42 10.69 -0.53
C LYS A 1097 -19.65 9.38 -0.48
N ILE A 1098 -18.80 9.21 0.53
CA ILE A 1098 -17.95 8.02 0.70
C ILE A 1098 -18.81 6.77 0.91
N SER A 1099 -19.86 6.88 1.72
CA SER A 1099 -20.81 5.79 1.98
C SER A 1099 -21.56 5.36 0.71
N ALA A 1100 -22.08 6.32 -0.08
CA ALA A 1100 -22.77 6.03 -1.34
C ALA A 1100 -21.85 5.39 -2.39
N ASN A 1101 -20.60 5.87 -2.52
CA ASN A 1101 -19.63 5.28 -3.45
C ASN A 1101 -19.16 3.87 -3.01
N SER A 1102 -19.24 3.55 -1.71
CA SER A 1102 -18.82 2.24 -1.18
C SER A 1102 -19.79 1.09 -1.48
N VAL A 1103 -21.03 1.39 -1.88
CA VAL A 1103 -22.08 0.37 -2.10
C VAL A 1103 -21.70 -0.63 -3.20
N TYR A 1104 -21.28 -0.13 -4.37
CA TYR A 1104 -20.76 -0.96 -5.47
C TYR A 1104 -19.52 -1.75 -5.02
N GLY A 1105 -18.62 -1.11 -4.28
CA GLY A 1105 -17.38 -1.71 -3.79
C GLY A 1105 -17.59 -2.92 -2.87
N LEU A 1106 -18.71 -3.01 -2.13
CA LEU A 1106 -19.07 -4.24 -1.42
C LEU A 1106 -19.49 -5.35 -2.40
N THR A 1107 -20.39 -5.05 -3.34
CA THR A 1107 -20.94 -6.07 -4.25
C THR A 1107 -19.87 -6.74 -5.12
N GLY A 1108 -18.83 -5.98 -5.51
CA GLY A 1108 -17.69 -6.49 -6.28
C GLY A 1108 -16.50 -7.03 -5.47
N ALA A 1109 -16.56 -7.02 -4.12
CA ALA A 1109 -15.48 -7.52 -3.29
C ALA A 1109 -15.65 -9.03 -2.98
N THR A 1110 -15.06 -9.87 -3.82
CA THR A 1110 -14.98 -11.34 -3.65
C THR A 1110 -14.42 -11.73 -2.28
N VAL A 1111 -13.32 -11.09 -1.87
CA VAL A 1111 -12.81 -11.13 -0.49
C VAL A 1111 -13.65 -10.20 0.40
N GLY A 1112 -14.84 -10.67 0.77
CA GLY A 1112 -15.82 -9.90 1.55
C GLY A 1112 -16.92 -10.76 2.17
N LYS A 1113 -17.76 -10.15 3.02
CA LYS A 1113 -18.84 -10.86 3.72
C LYS A 1113 -20.09 -11.16 2.86
N LEU A 1114 -20.30 -10.43 1.77
CA LEU A 1114 -21.51 -10.56 0.95
C LEU A 1114 -21.25 -10.15 -0.52
N PRO A 1115 -20.30 -10.81 -1.22
CA PRO A 1115 -20.10 -10.58 -2.65
C PRO A 1115 -21.39 -10.88 -3.45
N CYS A 1116 -21.58 -10.15 -4.55
CA CYS A 1116 -22.62 -10.44 -5.53
C CYS A 1116 -22.16 -9.92 -6.90
N LEU A 1117 -21.34 -10.74 -7.56
CA LEU A 1117 -20.80 -10.43 -8.89
C LEU A 1117 -21.87 -10.02 -9.92
N PRO A 1118 -23.07 -10.64 -10.00
CA PRO A 1118 -24.15 -10.20 -10.89
C PRO A 1118 -24.50 -8.71 -10.78
N ILE A 1119 -24.43 -8.11 -9.59
CA ILE A 1119 -24.66 -6.67 -9.41
C ILE A 1119 -23.45 -5.87 -9.92
N ALA A 1120 -22.23 -6.31 -9.59
CA ALA A 1120 -21.00 -5.60 -9.94
C ALA A 1120 -20.69 -5.63 -11.45
N SER A 1121 -20.82 -6.79 -12.09
CA SER A 1121 -20.65 -6.97 -13.54
C SER A 1121 -21.75 -6.25 -14.33
N SER A 1122 -23.00 -6.34 -13.91
CA SER A 1122 -24.10 -5.57 -14.52
C SER A 1122 -23.88 -4.07 -14.40
N THR A 1123 -23.42 -3.58 -13.24
CA THR A 1123 -23.16 -2.15 -13.00
C THR A 1123 -22.04 -1.62 -13.91
N THR A 1124 -20.93 -2.36 -14.04
CA THR A 1124 -19.83 -1.98 -14.94
C THR A 1124 -20.24 -2.07 -16.41
N SER A 1125 -20.97 -3.11 -16.81
CA SER A 1125 -21.43 -3.31 -18.19
C SER A 1125 -22.42 -2.23 -18.65
N TYR A 1126 -23.35 -1.80 -17.78
CA TYR A 1126 -24.14 -0.58 -18.03
C TYR A 1126 -23.25 0.66 -18.17
N GLY A 1127 -22.23 0.83 -17.34
CA GLY A 1127 -21.25 1.92 -17.47
C GLY A 1127 -20.55 1.94 -18.83
N ARG A 1128 -20.10 0.78 -19.32
CA ARG A 1128 -19.50 0.62 -20.66
C ARG A 1128 -20.46 1.02 -21.79
N GLN A 1129 -21.72 0.60 -21.71
CA GLN A 1129 -22.75 1.02 -22.68
C GLN A 1129 -23.08 2.51 -22.59
N MET A 1130 -23.10 3.10 -21.39
CA MET A 1130 -23.45 4.51 -21.17
C MET A 1130 -22.39 5.46 -21.70
N ILE A 1131 -21.10 5.17 -21.52
CA ILE A 1131 -20.03 6.05 -22.03
C ILE A 1131 -19.96 6.01 -23.57
N GLU A 1132 -20.14 4.83 -24.19
CA GLU A 1132 -20.19 4.70 -25.66
C GLU A 1132 -21.46 5.35 -26.25
N LYS A 1133 -22.63 5.16 -25.63
CA LYS A 1133 -23.86 5.87 -26.05
C LYS A 1133 -23.70 7.39 -25.90
N THR A 1134 -23.05 7.86 -24.84
CA THR A 1134 -22.78 9.29 -24.63
C THR A 1134 -21.93 9.86 -25.77
N LYS A 1135 -20.88 9.15 -26.18
CA LYS A 1135 -20.08 9.53 -27.34
C LYS A 1135 -20.90 9.61 -28.62
N GLN A 1136 -21.67 8.56 -28.93
CA GLN A 1136 -22.51 8.50 -30.13
C GLN A 1136 -23.55 9.63 -30.17
N GLU A 1137 -24.22 9.91 -29.06
CA GLU A 1137 -25.22 10.99 -28.96
C GLU A 1137 -24.59 12.38 -29.12
N VAL A 1138 -23.37 12.60 -28.63
CA VAL A 1138 -22.64 13.88 -28.82
C VAL A 1138 -22.18 14.03 -30.27
N GLU A 1139 -21.48 13.04 -30.82
CA GLU A 1139 -20.92 13.10 -32.18
C GLU A 1139 -22.01 13.11 -33.26
N ALA A 1140 -23.20 12.55 -33.01
CA ALA A 1140 -24.34 12.62 -33.93
C ALA A 1140 -25.13 13.92 -33.84
N ARG A 1141 -25.25 14.53 -32.64
CA ARG A 1141 -26.07 15.73 -32.43
C ARG A 1141 -25.34 17.01 -32.86
N TYR A 1142 -24.09 17.17 -32.46
CA TYR A 1142 -23.34 18.41 -32.60
C TYR A 1142 -22.52 18.41 -33.90
N THR A 1143 -23.20 18.55 -35.02
CA THR A 1143 -22.62 18.48 -36.38
C THR A 1143 -23.00 19.69 -37.23
N ILE A 1144 -22.23 19.93 -38.29
CA ILE A 1144 -22.50 20.97 -39.30
C ILE A 1144 -23.85 20.71 -39.97
N ALA A 1145 -24.17 19.44 -40.27
CA ALA A 1145 -25.45 19.02 -40.83
C ALA A 1145 -26.66 19.38 -39.94
N ASN A 1146 -26.46 19.44 -38.61
CA ASN A 1146 -27.48 19.83 -37.64
C ASN A 1146 -27.47 21.34 -37.28
N GLY A 1147 -26.71 22.16 -38.01
CA GLY A 1147 -26.68 23.62 -37.85
C GLY A 1147 -25.67 24.14 -36.82
N TYR A 1148 -24.73 23.32 -36.33
CA TYR A 1148 -23.61 23.79 -35.52
C TYR A 1148 -22.43 24.25 -36.38
N SER A 1149 -21.50 25.02 -35.81
CA SER A 1149 -20.35 25.56 -36.56
C SER A 1149 -19.32 24.52 -37.02
N HIS A 1150 -19.26 23.37 -36.34
CA HIS A 1150 -18.24 22.35 -36.50
C HIS A 1150 -18.83 20.98 -36.14
N ASP A 1151 -18.19 19.90 -36.60
CA ASP A 1151 -18.47 18.55 -36.12
C ASP A 1151 -17.73 18.29 -34.80
N ALA A 1152 -18.49 18.04 -33.73
CA ALA A 1152 -17.94 17.72 -32.43
C ALA A 1152 -17.33 16.31 -32.42
N LYS A 1153 -16.24 16.13 -31.68
CA LYS A 1153 -15.56 14.84 -31.54
C LYS A 1153 -15.22 14.56 -30.08
N VAL A 1154 -15.51 13.35 -29.61
CA VAL A 1154 -15.02 12.87 -28.31
C VAL A 1154 -13.58 12.42 -28.47
N ILE A 1155 -12.64 13.21 -27.94
CA ILE A 1155 -11.20 12.96 -28.09
C ILE A 1155 -10.65 12.04 -26.99
N TYR A 1156 -11.37 11.89 -25.87
CA TYR A 1156 -11.02 10.99 -24.78
C TYR A 1156 -12.23 10.72 -23.87
N GLY A 1157 -12.14 9.67 -23.07
CA GLY A 1157 -13.06 9.40 -21.97
C GLY A 1157 -12.51 8.32 -21.03
N ASP A 1158 -12.74 8.48 -19.74
CA ASP A 1158 -12.31 7.53 -18.70
C ASP A 1158 -13.50 7.25 -17.78
N THR A 1159 -14.01 6.02 -17.83
CA THR A 1159 -15.01 5.45 -16.91
C THR A 1159 -16.37 6.17 -16.87
N ASP A 1160 -16.42 7.35 -16.27
CA ASP A 1160 -17.59 8.20 -16.02
C ASP A 1160 -17.54 9.53 -16.79
N SER A 1161 -16.40 9.90 -17.36
CA SER A 1161 -16.20 11.19 -18.03
C SER A 1161 -15.89 11.08 -19.53
N VAL A 1162 -16.35 12.06 -20.31
CA VAL A 1162 -16.01 12.26 -21.73
C VAL A 1162 -15.47 13.67 -21.97
N MET A 1163 -14.52 13.78 -22.90
CA MET A 1163 -13.86 15.03 -23.28
C MET A 1163 -14.18 15.36 -24.74
N VAL A 1164 -14.93 16.43 -24.94
CA VAL A 1164 -15.55 16.82 -26.21
C VAL A 1164 -14.82 18.02 -26.80
N LYS A 1165 -14.29 17.86 -28.03
CA LYS A 1165 -13.84 18.97 -28.87
C LYS A 1165 -15.02 19.46 -29.71
N PHE A 1166 -15.65 20.56 -29.32
CA PHE A 1166 -16.72 21.21 -30.09
C PHE A 1166 -16.24 22.03 -31.30
N GLY A 1167 -14.93 22.30 -31.40
CA GLY A 1167 -14.34 23.04 -32.52
C GLY A 1167 -14.36 24.56 -32.40
N VAL A 1168 -15.24 25.14 -31.58
CA VAL A 1168 -15.23 26.57 -31.24
C VAL A 1168 -13.92 26.99 -30.54
N THR A 1169 -13.46 28.21 -30.80
CA THR A 1169 -12.25 28.79 -30.18
C THR A 1169 -12.54 29.49 -28.85
N GLU A 1170 -13.75 30.03 -28.70
CA GLU A 1170 -14.13 30.82 -27.53
C GLU A 1170 -14.53 29.93 -26.35
N LEU A 1171 -13.97 30.24 -25.18
CA LEU A 1171 -14.20 29.50 -23.94
C LEU A 1171 -15.67 29.54 -23.51
N ALA A 1172 -16.33 30.69 -23.67
CA ALA A 1172 -17.74 30.88 -23.32
C ALA A 1172 -18.68 29.97 -24.16
N ASP A 1173 -18.43 29.87 -25.46
CA ASP A 1173 -19.22 29.02 -26.36
C ASP A 1173 -19.01 27.53 -26.06
N ALA A 1174 -17.77 27.13 -25.75
CA ALA A 1174 -17.46 25.77 -25.34
C ALA A 1174 -18.13 25.37 -24.01
N MET A 1175 -18.19 26.29 -23.04
CA MET A 1175 -18.92 26.08 -21.78
C MET A 1175 -20.43 25.96 -22.02
N LYS A 1176 -20.99 26.83 -22.87
CA LYS A 1176 -22.42 26.79 -23.24
C LYS A 1176 -22.81 25.50 -23.95
N LEU A 1177 -22.03 25.07 -24.94
CA LEU A 1177 -22.22 23.80 -25.65
C LEU A 1177 -22.01 22.59 -24.72
N GLY A 1178 -21.07 22.66 -23.79
CA GLY A 1178 -20.87 21.64 -22.76
C GLY A 1178 -22.10 21.49 -21.84
N GLN A 1179 -22.68 22.61 -21.38
CA GLN A 1179 -23.91 22.62 -20.60
C GLN A 1179 -25.09 22.03 -21.40
N GLU A 1180 -25.31 22.50 -22.64
CA GLU A 1180 -26.35 21.99 -23.55
C GLU A 1180 -26.22 20.48 -23.79
N ALA A 1181 -25.00 20.01 -24.06
CA ALA A 1181 -24.71 18.59 -24.27
C ALA A 1181 -24.95 17.76 -23.01
N SER A 1182 -24.59 18.25 -21.82
CA SER A 1182 -24.83 17.54 -20.57
C SER A 1182 -26.34 17.34 -20.31
N GLU A 1183 -27.16 18.34 -20.61
CA GLU A 1183 -28.61 18.29 -20.45
C GLU A 1183 -29.28 17.41 -21.53
N TYR A 1184 -28.88 17.57 -22.79
CA TYR A 1184 -29.36 16.73 -23.91
C TYR A 1184 -29.04 15.25 -23.67
N VAL A 1185 -27.79 14.91 -23.36
CA VAL A 1185 -27.37 13.52 -23.13
C VAL A 1185 -28.03 12.93 -21.88
N SER A 1186 -28.20 13.73 -20.81
CA SER A 1186 -28.95 13.29 -19.62
C SER A 1186 -30.38 12.85 -19.94
N SER A 1187 -31.03 13.47 -20.94
CA SER A 1187 -32.39 13.07 -21.37
C SER A 1187 -32.46 11.67 -22.02
N LYS A 1188 -31.31 11.10 -22.42
CA LYS A 1188 -31.20 9.80 -23.10
C LYS A 1188 -31.03 8.61 -22.14
N PHE A 1189 -31.01 8.87 -20.83
CA PHE A 1189 -30.82 7.87 -19.77
C PHE A 1189 -31.98 7.86 -18.77
N LEU A 1190 -32.10 6.75 -18.03
CA LEU A 1190 -33.10 6.60 -16.97
C LEU A 1190 -32.70 7.44 -15.74
N LYS A 1191 -33.63 8.23 -15.20
CA LYS A 1191 -33.42 8.92 -13.91
C LYS A 1191 -33.14 7.88 -12.81
N PRO A 1192 -32.19 8.12 -11.88
CA PRO A 1192 -31.53 9.41 -11.60
C PRO A 1192 -30.19 9.63 -12.34
N ILE A 1193 -29.84 8.84 -13.35
CA ILE A 1193 -28.62 9.05 -14.14
C ILE A 1193 -28.64 10.47 -14.72
N LYS A 1194 -27.53 11.21 -14.53
CA LYS A 1194 -27.33 12.55 -15.06
C LYS A 1194 -25.85 12.75 -15.40
N LEU A 1195 -25.61 13.31 -16.58
CA LEU A 1195 -24.33 13.86 -17.01
C LEU A 1195 -24.29 15.35 -16.61
N GLU A 1196 -23.17 15.81 -16.07
CA GLU A 1196 -22.96 17.22 -15.69
C GLU A 1196 -21.76 17.78 -16.44
N PHE A 1197 -21.87 19.02 -16.91
CA PHE A 1197 -20.71 19.79 -17.34
C PHE A 1197 -19.84 20.11 -16.11
N GLU A 1198 -18.58 19.68 -16.13
CA GLU A 1198 -17.65 19.89 -15.00
C GLU A 1198 -16.77 21.13 -15.21
N LYS A 1199 -16.20 21.27 -16.41
CA LYS A 1199 -15.10 22.20 -16.72
C LYS A 1199 -14.80 22.24 -18.22
N VAL A 1200 -13.97 23.21 -18.62
CA VAL A 1200 -13.24 23.20 -19.89
C VAL A 1200 -11.73 23.15 -19.62
N TYR A 1201 -10.98 22.42 -20.46
CA TYR A 1201 -9.53 22.59 -20.58
C TYR A 1201 -9.16 23.49 -21.76
N PHE A 1202 -8.33 24.50 -21.53
CA PHE A 1202 -7.83 25.38 -22.60
C PHE A 1202 -6.51 26.09 -22.21
N PRO A 1203 -5.35 25.77 -22.81
CA PRO A 1203 -5.10 24.63 -23.70
C PRO A 1203 -5.16 23.28 -22.98
N TYR A 1204 -5.17 22.20 -23.76
CA TYR A 1204 -5.21 20.82 -23.27
C TYR A 1204 -4.15 19.94 -23.93
N LEU A 1205 -3.37 19.20 -23.14
CA LEU A 1205 -2.31 18.29 -23.58
C LEU A 1205 -2.67 16.85 -23.19
N LEU A 1206 -3.06 16.05 -24.19
CA LEU A 1206 -3.45 14.65 -24.01
C LEU A 1206 -2.31 13.73 -24.47
N ILE A 1207 -1.59 13.14 -23.50
CA ILE A 1207 -0.41 12.31 -23.76
C ILE A 1207 -0.81 10.85 -23.96
N ASN A 1208 -1.59 10.28 -23.04
CA ASN A 1208 -2.04 8.88 -23.12
C ASN A 1208 -3.26 8.63 -22.21
N LYS A 1209 -3.77 7.39 -22.17
CA LYS A 1209 -4.79 6.96 -21.19
C LYS A 1209 -4.31 7.32 -19.78
N LYS A 1210 -5.17 8.04 -19.04
CA LYS A 1210 -4.91 8.54 -17.68
C LYS A 1210 -3.65 9.43 -17.53
N ARG A 1211 -3.12 9.98 -18.63
CA ARG A 1211 -1.94 10.87 -18.66
C ARG A 1211 -2.23 12.12 -19.50
N TYR A 1212 -2.54 13.23 -18.83
CA TYR A 1212 -2.85 14.51 -19.48
C TYR A 1212 -2.67 15.72 -18.56
N ALA A 1213 -2.51 16.89 -19.17
CA ALA A 1213 -2.42 18.19 -18.50
C ALA A 1213 -3.31 19.22 -19.19
N GLY A 1214 -3.73 20.27 -18.48
CA GLY A 1214 -4.41 21.41 -19.09
C GLY A 1214 -4.73 22.50 -18.08
N LEU A 1215 -4.99 23.72 -18.54
CA LEU A 1215 -5.55 24.76 -17.68
C LEU A 1215 -7.02 24.46 -17.45
N TYR A 1216 -7.40 24.38 -16.18
CA TYR A 1216 -8.74 24.01 -15.70
C TYR A 1216 -9.60 25.28 -15.58
N TRP A 1217 -10.70 25.36 -16.31
CA TRP A 1217 -11.61 26.52 -16.29
C TRP A 1217 -13.03 26.11 -15.89
N THR A 1218 -13.54 26.70 -14.80
CA THR A 1218 -14.97 26.70 -14.43
C THR A 1218 -15.68 28.01 -14.76
N LYS A 1219 -14.93 29.07 -15.04
CA LYS A 1219 -15.43 30.40 -15.44
C LYS A 1219 -14.60 30.96 -16.59
N THR A 1220 -15.08 32.03 -17.20
CA THR A 1220 -14.50 32.60 -18.43
C THR A 1220 -13.36 33.59 -18.19
N GLU A 1221 -13.21 34.16 -16.99
CA GLU A 1221 -12.29 35.29 -16.75
C GLU A 1221 -10.86 34.84 -16.41
N LYS A 1222 -10.71 33.70 -15.71
CA LYS A 1222 -9.41 33.18 -15.25
C LYS A 1222 -9.49 31.67 -15.04
N TYR A 1223 -8.42 30.96 -15.39
CA TYR A 1223 -8.27 29.54 -15.05
C TYR A 1223 -8.14 29.36 -13.53
N ASP A 1224 -8.69 28.26 -13.02
CA ASP A 1224 -8.66 27.92 -11.61
C ASP A 1224 -7.28 27.38 -11.19
N LYS A 1225 -6.68 26.54 -12.04
CA LYS A 1225 -5.35 25.93 -11.86
C LYS A 1225 -4.85 25.25 -13.15
N MET A 1226 -3.57 24.89 -13.18
CA MET A 1226 -3.06 23.85 -14.06
C MET A 1226 -3.40 22.48 -13.44
N ASP A 1227 -4.18 21.64 -14.13
CA ASP A 1227 -4.50 20.29 -13.68
C ASP A 1227 -3.61 19.27 -14.41
N THR A 1228 -3.07 18.31 -13.68
CA THR A 1228 -2.20 17.24 -14.20
C THR A 1228 -2.69 15.90 -13.66
N LYS A 1229 -2.92 14.93 -14.56
CA LYS A 1229 -3.38 13.57 -14.21
C LYS A 1229 -2.37 12.55 -14.70
N GLY A 1230 -1.89 11.70 -13.80
CA GLY A 1230 -0.98 10.59 -14.09
C GLY A 1230 0.41 10.95 -14.63
N ILE A 1231 0.68 12.24 -14.85
CA ILE A 1231 1.98 12.79 -15.21
C ILE A 1231 2.89 12.78 -13.97
N GLU A 1232 4.19 12.73 -14.23
CA GLU A 1232 5.29 12.61 -13.29
C GLU A 1232 5.26 13.66 -12.16
N THR A 1233 4.69 14.85 -12.39
CA THR A 1233 4.49 15.94 -11.40
C THR A 1233 3.66 15.52 -10.20
N VAL A 1234 2.62 14.71 -10.38
CA VAL A 1234 1.74 14.23 -9.28
C VAL A 1234 2.11 12.83 -8.78
N ARG A 1235 3.15 12.23 -9.35
CA ARG A 1235 3.65 10.89 -9.02
C ARG A 1235 4.80 10.95 -8.01
N ARG A 1236 4.65 10.25 -6.88
CA ARG A 1236 5.58 10.31 -5.73
C ARG A 1236 6.79 9.38 -5.84
N ASP A 1237 6.85 8.53 -6.85
CA ASP A 1237 7.97 7.63 -7.16
C ASP A 1237 9.12 8.32 -7.91
N ASN A 1238 8.97 9.59 -8.29
CA ASN A 1238 9.99 10.40 -8.97
C ASN A 1238 10.78 11.30 -7.99
N CYS A 1239 12.00 11.69 -8.33
CA CYS A 1239 12.76 12.71 -7.58
C CYS A 1239 12.10 14.11 -7.73
N LEU A 1240 12.36 15.02 -6.78
CA LEU A 1240 11.82 16.40 -6.83
C LEU A 1240 12.28 17.15 -8.08
N LEU A 1241 13.50 16.91 -8.56
CA LEU A 1241 14.04 17.53 -9.77
C LEU A 1241 13.13 17.27 -11.00
N VAL A 1242 12.74 16.00 -11.23
CA VAL A 1242 11.85 15.63 -12.35
C VAL A 1242 10.48 16.29 -12.20
N GLN A 1243 9.93 16.37 -10.98
CA GLN A 1243 8.66 17.06 -10.75
C GLN A 1243 8.76 18.55 -11.08
N ASN A 1244 9.75 19.24 -10.51
CA ASN A 1244 9.95 20.69 -10.67
C ASN A 1244 10.24 21.07 -12.13
N VAL A 1245 11.07 20.29 -12.85
CA VAL A 1245 11.38 20.53 -14.26
C VAL A 1245 10.14 20.34 -15.12
N ILE A 1246 9.37 19.27 -14.95
CA ILE A 1246 8.15 19.04 -15.75
C ILE A 1246 7.07 20.06 -15.41
N GLU A 1247 6.92 20.47 -14.14
CA GLU A 1247 6.00 21.54 -13.75
C GLU A 1247 6.39 22.89 -14.37
N THR A 1248 7.68 23.23 -14.39
CA THR A 1248 8.21 24.44 -15.04
C THR A 1248 7.98 24.41 -16.55
N VAL A 1249 8.21 23.27 -17.21
CA VAL A 1249 7.97 23.08 -18.64
C VAL A 1249 6.47 23.19 -18.96
N LEU A 1250 5.60 22.57 -18.16
CA LEU A 1250 4.15 22.67 -18.33
C LEU A 1250 3.64 24.10 -18.08
N HIS A 1251 4.20 24.83 -17.12
CA HIS A 1251 3.89 26.25 -16.92
C HIS A 1251 4.22 27.06 -18.19
N LYS A 1252 5.45 26.93 -18.69
CA LYS A 1252 5.93 27.64 -19.87
C LYS A 1252 5.11 27.32 -21.13
N ILE A 1253 4.74 26.07 -21.33
CA ILE A 1253 3.95 25.64 -22.49
C ILE A 1253 2.46 26.02 -22.37
N LEU A 1254 1.83 25.81 -21.21
CA LEU A 1254 0.37 25.94 -21.06
C LEU A 1254 -0.09 27.35 -20.65
N ILE A 1255 0.71 28.05 -19.83
CA ILE A 1255 0.42 29.39 -19.30
C ILE A 1255 1.13 30.45 -20.13
N ASP A 1256 2.46 30.41 -20.17
CA ASP A 1256 3.27 31.45 -20.84
C ASP A 1256 3.20 31.33 -22.38
N ARG A 1257 2.87 30.13 -22.88
CA ARG A 1257 2.82 29.72 -24.30
C ARG A 1257 4.16 29.93 -25.03
N ASP A 1258 5.25 29.77 -24.29
CA ASP A 1258 6.63 29.94 -24.73
C ASP A 1258 7.37 28.59 -24.69
N VAL A 1259 7.52 27.98 -25.87
CA VAL A 1259 8.18 26.68 -26.04
C VAL A 1259 9.71 26.83 -26.04
N ASP A 1260 10.23 27.94 -26.55
CA ASP A 1260 11.67 28.19 -26.64
C ASP A 1260 12.27 28.36 -25.22
N SER A 1261 11.61 29.16 -24.37
CA SER A 1261 12.01 29.30 -22.97
C SER A 1261 11.83 27.99 -22.17
N ALA A 1262 10.91 27.11 -22.56
CA ALA A 1262 10.81 25.77 -21.98
C ALA A 1262 12.02 24.91 -22.36
N GLN A 1263 12.46 24.96 -23.62
CA GLN A 1263 13.63 24.26 -24.13
C GLN A 1263 14.94 24.77 -23.50
N GLU A 1264 15.10 26.08 -23.32
CA GLU A 1264 16.22 26.69 -22.58
C GLU A 1264 16.24 26.25 -21.11
N SER A 1265 15.05 26.21 -20.47
CA SER A 1265 14.92 25.76 -19.08
C SER A 1265 15.33 24.29 -18.91
N VAL A 1266 15.03 23.41 -19.86
CA VAL A 1266 15.48 22.00 -19.82
C VAL A 1266 16.98 21.89 -20.10
N SER A 1267 17.48 22.68 -21.06
CA SER A 1267 18.90 22.66 -21.46
C SER A 1267 19.82 23.13 -20.34
N SER A 1268 19.43 24.19 -19.62
CA SER A 1268 20.19 24.71 -18.45
C SER A 1268 20.24 23.73 -17.28
N HIS A 1269 19.15 23.00 -17.00
CA HIS A 1269 19.13 21.94 -15.99
C HIS A 1269 19.91 20.67 -16.41
N SER A 1270 20.28 20.54 -17.69
CA SER A 1270 21.10 19.43 -18.21
C SER A 1270 22.60 19.74 -18.19
N ALA A 1271 23.00 20.93 -17.74
CA ALA A 1271 24.39 21.39 -17.63
C ALA A 1271 24.89 21.51 -16.18
N LEU A 1272 24.03 21.14 -15.21
CA LEU A 1272 24.30 20.99 -13.77
C LEU A 1272 24.40 19.51 -13.40
#